data_AF-A0A7X7HXS9-F1
#
_entry.id   AF-A0A7X7HXS9-F1
#
_cell.length_a   1.000
_cell.length_b   1.000
_cell.length_c   1.000
_cell.angle_alpha   90.00
_cell.angle_beta   90.00
_cell.angle_gamma   90.00
#
_symmetry.space_group_name_H-M   'P 1'
#
loop_
_entity.id
_entity.type
_entity.pdbx_description
1 polymer ?
#
loop_
_entity_poly.entity_id
_entity_poly.type
_entity_poly.pdbx_seq_one_letter_code
_entity_poly.pdbx_strand_id
1 'polypeptide(L)'
;MRPQPVRRESNIRAWLLFLAGIALIVGLWVPVRSAYQQYRYKPAVVGIRDADSFIALAYAGVSGGKTHGVDEVSRAQFAEHVRILRERGFNPIGLADVKEFYQNGRLLPRKAVLLTLEQAKKNSYLETRQILRVNRWKAVMFVRADTIRAGDPDALRWPILRDMVRSGTWEAGAESVAGFQRIPAGPNNETANFFASPAWRADEGRLEAPSEFLARIRADHAAMVAEFQKGMGAPPIAFAFPFGDYGQFDPRAVATRVVNLAEVGKTYGLGFSTGPFLLNTRHSDPRALNRLRVNPDWGAEQFAAIVESGWATAPWKMKRPLDAARWLTDWGVTEHPPEGGMVLKAIGPQPPGAKYKPTTGALAWLVASDLFSDFALRIKFRVLAGQFGLRLRTRAGGEESVRLLFDTEGNVWVNQKVFGAEEFTQAVAHEMEAHPGKTQDLELYLQGRNLFMQLNGRMLLREPLDLLGTSLPGLLGAEVWDPAIGVAETWIDALEFPRPRIVLKQWPSGDAFTPTHLMNELSRDAFRLGAVSPPWLDALGSVPLILPTWDDASVRIFARMRGADVLPRLTLGSAELARQIPPDLPAREAAAMDVDGIHLDCRRMSAEEISALVPWLQQIDQHVKEHNMKLAIQFPESLTRLASFATIAALFPGALVVVESTARAEELESAVPNVLAAEDLPPPAADLHLNLYYQLATRDLPLAELSPQARQEAYRREGYLAYQEGRYEQAIEQWQLWLEEDPRSAEAMSLIGRAYLQKNEQETALDFYTRSLQASPGQIHMAIRRAELLEKMGRDDESREQLNLYARVFPENPDILIAQARWLARHKRRVEARAMVETLVAESPLNLEARLALLELQDQPAERHHTMRGILELGQSRDSQIPFGHSLMSMEMLTYPESAVFFEHLREQVARGRNTKQRELYEGFLPLDHPVTDDFAAGKLSDSWIASGGMRALERGRYELRAAIDQAETYLRLRRSELVRDGALEVVLDESQGFFWIYARRSSRAMVRFGFDEDGFIHLQVWKSGELLSNNIRPWIRPPGSLKMRLEIRGDGARGFVNGLEIFSGPVAIPDTVAYGWWGIAPFAFDLGVARARILKMDFEPWPATLVLLPPGDPVEQVKWLRPYVGAMSALVPAWVFQQPDGTLSADLPAAADMLRMFGAFHRVRMLPAIDLSYDGNIAPEQITDFIQRHGLAGAVVKRRTPAPAAWLKRLAAALEERPADVIVLQTEAALWNSPRAGEESKGEYIVRPEVADHLLPEPGEDLMLVELRSAAC
;
A
#
# COMPACT_ATOMS: atom_id res chain seq x y z
N MET A 1 14.45 -59.23 109.41
CA MET A 1 13.60 -58.20 108.75
C MET A 1 13.59 -58.47 107.25
N ARG A 2 12.49 -58.21 106.53
CA ARG A 2 12.43 -58.36 105.05
C ARG A 2 12.82 -57.04 104.37
N PRO A 3 13.60 -57.05 103.26
CA PRO A 3 13.72 -55.89 102.37
C PRO A 3 12.49 -55.77 101.46
N GLN A 4 12.07 -54.54 101.13
CA GLN A 4 10.96 -54.28 100.20
C GLN A 4 11.42 -54.33 98.73
N PRO A 5 10.55 -54.73 97.79
CA PRO A 5 10.85 -54.68 96.36
C PRO A 5 10.67 -53.26 95.80
N VAL A 6 11.73 -52.71 95.22
CA VAL A 6 11.68 -51.44 94.48
C VAL A 6 10.93 -51.65 93.16
N ARG A 7 9.82 -50.95 92.96
CA ARG A 7 9.11 -50.91 91.66
C ARG A 7 10.04 -50.32 90.59
N ARG A 8 10.30 -51.08 89.53
CA ARG A 8 10.72 -50.52 88.24
C ARG A 8 9.51 -49.81 87.62
N GLU A 9 9.30 -48.54 87.95
CA GLU A 9 8.45 -47.70 87.11
C GLU A 9 9.15 -47.54 85.75
N SER A 10 8.46 -47.93 84.68
CA SER A 10 9.05 -47.82 83.35
C SER A 10 9.07 -46.34 82.94
N ASN A 11 10.27 -45.81 82.70
CA ASN A 11 10.48 -44.44 82.19
C ASN A 11 9.97 -44.25 80.75
N ILE A 12 9.06 -45.10 80.26
CA ILE A 12 8.41 -44.99 78.95
C ILE A 12 7.70 -43.64 78.82
N ARG A 13 7.04 -43.13 79.87
CA ARG A 13 6.44 -41.78 79.84
C ARG A 13 7.48 -40.68 79.68
N ALA A 14 8.60 -40.76 80.40
CA ALA A 14 9.70 -39.79 80.28
C ALA A 14 10.37 -39.86 78.89
N TRP A 15 10.59 -41.06 78.36
CA TRP A 15 11.11 -41.26 77.01
C TRP A 15 10.15 -40.81 75.90
N LEU A 16 8.84 -41.05 76.05
CA LEU A 16 7.84 -40.55 75.12
C LEU A 16 7.74 -39.03 75.17
N LEU A 17 7.82 -38.40 76.35
CA LEU A 17 7.88 -36.94 76.49
C LEU A 17 9.19 -36.35 75.93
N PHE A 18 10.32 -37.03 76.10
CA PHE A 18 11.61 -36.63 75.52
C PHE A 18 11.61 -36.75 74.00
N LEU A 19 11.11 -37.86 73.46
CA LEU A 19 10.96 -38.07 72.01
C LEU A 19 9.91 -37.12 71.42
N ALA A 20 8.80 -36.85 72.10
CA ALA A 20 7.84 -35.82 71.72
C ALA A 20 8.46 -34.42 71.77
N GLY A 21 9.32 -34.14 72.76
CA GLY A 21 10.10 -32.90 72.86
C GLY A 21 11.08 -32.74 71.69
N ILE A 22 11.83 -33.79 71.34
CA ILE A 22 12.71 -33.80 70.16
C ILE A 22 11.87 -33.65 68.88
N ALA A 23 10.77 -34.38 68.73
CA ALA A 23 9.89 -34.30 67.57
C ALA A 23 9.25 -32.90 67.44
N LEU A 24 8.91 -32.25 68.56
CA LEU A 24 8.42 -30.87 68.61
C LEU A 24 9.53 -29.89 68.24
N ILE A 25 10.75 -30.05 68.76
CA ILE A 25 11.91 -29.20 68.40
C ILE A 25 12.24 -29.35 66.91
N VAL A 26 12.27 -30.57 66.37
CA VAL A 26 12.53 -30.84 64.94
C VAL A 26 11.36 -30.34 64.07
N GLY A 27 10.12 -30.50 64.52
CA GLY A 27 8.92 -30.01 63.84
C GLY A 27 8.83 -28.48 63.81
N LEU A 28 9.20 -27.81 64.91
CA LEU A 28 9.30 -26.35 65.00
C LEU A 28 10.56 -25.80 64.33
N TRP A 29 11.64 -26.58 64.20
CA TRP A 29 12.87 -26.14 63.56
C TRP A 29 12.65 -25.70 62.12
N VAL A 30 11.78 -26.37 61.35
CA VAL A 30 11.47 -25.98 59.96
C VAL A 30 10.83 -24.57 59.86
N PRO A 31 9.68 -24.27 60.51
CA PRO A 31 9.10 -22.93 60.48
C PRO A 31 9.98 -21.88 61.18
N VAL A 32 10.64 -22.19 62.30
CA VAL A 32 11.55 -21.25 62.99
C VAL A 32 12.74 -20.89 62.11
N ARG A 33 13.37 -21.88 61.47
CA ARG A 33 14.48 -21.67 60.52
C ARG A 33 14.05 -20.90 59.27
N SER A 34 12.81 -21.10 58.80
CA SER A 34 12.23 -20.34 57.70
C SER A 34 12.01 -18.88 58.08
N ALA A 35 11.37 -18.62 59.23
CA ALA A 35 11.14 -17.28 59.75
C ALA A 35 12.46 -16.53 60.04
N TYR A 36 13.45 -17.22 60.64
CA TYR A 36 14.78 -16.67 60.85
C TYR A 36 15.47 -16.30 59.52
N GLN A 37 15.36 -17.13 58.47
CA GLN A 37 15.91 -16.82 57.16
C GLN A 37 15.22 -15.60 56.53
N GLN A 38 13.88 -15.57 56.53
CA GLN A 38 13.10 -14.43 56.03
C GLN A 38 13.43 -13.13 56.77
N TYR A 39 13.67 -13.17 58.08
CA TYR A 39 14.08 -12.01 58.87
C TYR A 39 15.52 -11.58 58.57
N ARG A 40 16.48 -12.52 58.59
CA ARG A 40 17.92 -12.23 58.48
C ARG A 40 18.39 -11.89 57.07
N TYR A 41 17.72 -12.43 56.05
CA TYR A 41 18.08 -12.35 54.64
C TYR A 41 16.93 -11.81 53.76
N LYS A 42 16.19 -10.80 54.23
CA LYS A 42 15.24 -10.04 53.38
C LYS A 42 15.94 -9.62 52.08
N PRO A 43 15.38 -9.92 50.88
CA PRO A 43 15.96 -9.51 49.62
C PRO A 43 16.20 -8.00 49.55
N ALA A 44 17.33 -7.61 48.96
CA ALA A 44 17.69 -6.20 48.80
C ALA A 44 16.94 -5.58 47.61
N VAL A 45 15.72 -5.10 47.83
CA VAL A 45 15.06 -4.14 46.93
C VAL A 45 15.26 -2.75 47.52
N VAL A 46 16.40 -2.13 47.19
CA VAL A 46 16.80 -0.82 47.70
C VAL A 46 16.94 0.12 46.51
N GLY A 47 15.82 0.68 46.06
CA GLY A 47 15.78 1.60 44.95
C GLY A 47 14.41 2.22 44.75
N ILE A 48 14.39 3.40 44.15
CA ILE A 48 13.18 4.00 43.59
C ILE A 48 12.63 3.05 42.52
N ARG A 49 11.31 2.83 42.51
CA ARG A 49 10.62 2.01 41.52
C ARG A 49 10.10 2.90 40.40
N ASP A 50 10.98 3.19 39.44
CA ASP A 50 10.72 4.04 38.28
C ASP A 50 11.19 3.41 36.96
N ALA A 51 11.53 2.11 36.95
CA ALA A 51 11.90 1.38 35.74
C ALA A 51 10.71 0.67 35.08
N ASP A 52 10.70 0.72 33.75
CA ASP A 52 9.70 0.17 32.82
C ASP A 52 10.23 -1.06 32.03
N SER A 53 11.35 -1.62 32.50
CA SER A 53 12.13 -2.64 31.82
C SER A 53 12.98 -3.43 32.81
N PHE A 54 13.33 -4.68 32.44
CA PHE A 54 14.21 -5.56 33.19
C PHE A 54 14.96 -6.51 32.26
N ILE A 55 16.11 -7.01 32.69
CA ILE A 55 16.84 -8.07 31.99
C ILE A 55 16.60 -9.42 32.65
N ALA A 56 16.65 -10.52 31.90
CA ALA A 56 16.62 -11.87 32.45
C ALA A 56 17.79 -12.73 31.96
N LEU A 57 18.42 -13.46 32.90
CA LEU A 57 19.60 -14.29 32.66
C LEU A 57 19.28 -15.75 33.02
N ALA A 58 19.43 -16.66 32.06
CA ALA A 58 19.20 -18.09 32.19
C ALA A 58 20.51 -18.87 32.30
N TYR A 59 20.68 -19.58 33.42
CA TYR A 59 21.82 -20.47 33.67
C TYR A 59 21.42 -21.94 33.50
N ALA A 60 21.99 -22.61 32.49
CA ALA A 60 21.72 -24.03 32.21
C ALA A 60 22.21 -24.99 33.32
N GLY A 61 23.16 -24.54 34.15
CA GLY A 61 23.63 -25.21 35.35
C GLY A 61 24.73 -24.43 36.05
N VAL A 62 24.93 -24.65 37.34
CA VAL A 62 26.07 -24.13 38.11
C VAL A 62 26.76 -25.29 38.83
N SER A 63 28.07 -25.43 38.64
CA SER A 63 28.85 -26.56 39.17
C SER A 63 30.06 -26.11 40.01
N GLY A 64 30.41 -26.91 41.02
CA GLY A 64 31.50 -26.62 41.97
C GLY A 64 32.89 -27.09 41.54
N GLY A 65 33.08 -27.60 40.32
CA GLY A 65 34.30 -28.28 39.88
C GLY A 65 34.40 -28.42 38.35
N LYS A 66 34.78 -29.62 37.86
CA LYS A 66 34.67 -29.92 36.42
C LYS A 66 33.21 -29.78 35.99
N THR A 67 32.97 -29.08 34.89
CA THR A 67 31.63 -28.89 34.31
C THR A 67 31.03 -30.25 33.93
N HIS A 68 29.79 -30.51 34.36
CA HIS A 68 29.12 -31.79 34.07
C HIS A 68 28.33 -31.76 32.75
N GLY A 69 28.17 -30.57 32.16
CA GLY A 69 27.66 -30.36 30.81
C GLY A 69 28.38 -29.20 30.12
N VAL A 70 28.27 -29.13 28.79
CA VAL A 70 28.97 -28.15 27.94
C VAL A 70 28.59 -26.70 28.25
N ASP A 71 27.35 -26.48 28.71
CA ASP A 71 26.77 -25.15 28.94
C ASP A 71 26.76 -24.72 30.44
N GLU A 72 27.44 -25.42 31.34
CA GLU A 72 27.39 -25.12 32.78
C GLU A 72 28.46 -24.12 33.21
N VAL A 73 28.09 -23.08 33.98
CA VAL A 73 29.06 -22.13 34.55
C VAL A 73 29.66 -22.68 35.84
N SER A 74 30.89 -22.25 36.15
CA SER A 74 31.50 -22.59 37.44
C SER A 74 30.90 -21.74 38.58
N ARG A 75 30.94 -22.27 39.81
CA ARG A 75 30.57 -21.53 41.04
C ARG A 75 31.33 -20.20 41.17
N ALA A 76 32.60 -20.17 40.79
CA ALA A 76 33.44 -18.98 40.83
C ALA A 76 32.95 -17.91 39.83
N GLN A 77 32.69 -18.32 38.59
CA GLN A 77 32.13 -17.46 37.55
C GLN A 77 30.73 -16.96 37.92
N PHE A 78 29.85 -17.79 38.48
CA PHE A 78 28.55 -17.35 38.97
C PHE A 78 28.67 -16.31 40.11
N ALA A 79 29.60 -16.50 41.05
CA ALA A 79 29.88 -15.52 42.10
C ALA A 79 30.34 -14.18 41.52
N GLU A 80 31.19 -14.24 40.49
CA GLU A 80 31.72 -13.07 39.78
C GLU A 80 30.63 -12.33 38.99
N HIS A 81 29.72 -13.05 38.31
CA HIS A 81 28.59 -12.44 37.62
C HIS A 81 27.68 -11.69 38.61
N VAL A 82 27.34 -12.28 39.76
CA VAL A 82 26.56 -11.61 40.81
C VAL A 82 27.30 -10.40 41.40
N ARG A 83 28.63 -10.47 41.54
CA ARG A 83 29.48 -9.35 41.98
C ARG A 83 29.41 -8.18 41.00
N ILE A 84 29.63 -8.44 39.71
CA ILE A 84 29.58 -7.46 38.61
C ILE A 84 28.21 -6.78 38.58
N LEU A 85 27.12 -7.55 38.54
CA LEU A 85 25.77 -6.98 38.48
C LEU A 85 25.49 -6.05 39.66
N ARG A 86 25.87 -6.45 40.88
CA ARG A 86 25.72 -5.64 42.10
C ARG A 86 26.55 -4.35 42.03
N GLU A 87 27.80 -4.41 41.58
CA GLU A 87 28.69 -3.24 41.47
C GLU A 87 28.26 -2.28 40.36
N ARG A 88 27.71 -2.79 39.26
CA ARG A 88 27.10 -1.96 38.20
C ARG A 88 25.68 -1.48 38.55
N GLY A 89 25.19 -1.76 39.76
CA GLY A 89 23.94 -1.21 40.31
C GLY A 89 22.65 -1.93 39.90
N PHE A 90 22.72 -3.19 39.49
CA PHE A 90 21.53 -4.00 39.17
C PHE A 90 20.80 -4.50 40.42
N ASN A 91 19.47 -4.58 40.33
CA ASN A 91 18.57 -4.92 41.44
C ASN A 91 17.83 -6.24 41.16
N PRO A 92 17.90 -7.26 42.03
CA PRO A 92 17.28 -8.57 41.80
C PRO A 92 15.75 -8.52 41.97
N ILE A 93 15.02 -9.06 41.01
CA ILE A 93 13.55 -9.19 41.03
C ILE A 93 13.10 -10.67 41.00
N GLY A 94 11.83 -10.93 41.33
CA GLY A 94 11.20 -12.25 41.22
C GLY A 94 10.09 -12.32 40.16
N LEU A 95 9.53 -13.51 39.94
CA LEU A 95 8.35 -13.72 39.10
C LEU A 95 7.14 -12.93 39.60
N ALA A 96 6.99 -12.80 40.93
CA ALA A 96 5.93 -11.97 41.52
C ALA A 96 6.08 -10.49 41.13
N ASP A 97 7.31 -9.96 41.08
CA ASP A 97 7.58 -8.58 40.65
C ASP A 97 7.28 -8.40 39.15
N VAL A 98 7.67 -9.37 38.30
CA VAL A 98 7.37 -9.38 36.86
C VAL A 98 5.85 -9.49 36.59
N LYS A 99 5.14 -10.31 37.37
CA LYS A 99 3.68 -10.47 37.24
C LYS A 99 2.94 -9.20 37.59
N GLU A 100 3.28 -8.55 38.71
CA GLU A 100 2.73 -7.26 39.12
C GLU A 100 3.03 -6.15 38.09
N PHE A 101 4.21 -6.18 37.47
CA PHE A 101 4.61 -5.24 36.44
C PHE A 101 3.72 -5.31 35.19
N TYR A 102 3.46 -6.52 34.66
CA TYR A 102 2.61 -6.69 33.48
C TYR A 102 1.10 -6.64 33.78
N GLN A 103 0.65 -7.12 34.95
CA GLN A 103 -0.79 -7.17 35.28
C GLN A 103 -1.33 -5.87 35.87
N ASN A 104 -0.55 -5.21 36.73
CA ASN A 104 -0.98 -4.03 37.49
C ASN A 104 -0.19 -2.76 37.12
N GLY A 105 0.68 -2.81 36.10
CA GLY A 105 1.52 -1.68 35.68
C GLY A 105 2.57 -1.25 36.70
N ARG A 106 2.86 -2.08 37.71
CA ARG A 106 3.70 -1.70 38.85
C ARG A 106 5.18 -1.62 38.47
N LEU A 107 5.71 -0.40 38.40
CA LEU A 107 7.11 -0.15 38.04
C LEU A 107 8.13 -0.95 38.89
N LEU A 108 9.23 -1.29 38.22
CA LEU A 108 10.32 -2.09 38.74
C LEU A 108 11.44 -1.20 39.32
N PRO A 109 12.33 -1.75 40.17
CA PRO A 109 13.53 -1.03 40.59
C PRO A 109 14.45 -0.73 39.41
N ARG A 110 15.21 0.38 39.45
CA ARG A 110 16.23 0.67 38.43
C ARG A 110 17.19 -0.50 38.20
N LYS A 111 17.54 -0.76 36.94
CA LYS A 111 18.40 -1.89 36.53
C LYS A 111 17.90 -3.23 37.07
N ALA A 112 16.60 -3.51 36.96
CA ALA A 112 16.01 -4.77 37.41
C ALA A 112 16.58 -5.99 36.64
N VAL A 113 16.93 -7.05 37.38
CA VAL A 113 17.45 -8.32 36.84
C VAL A 113 16.73 -9.53 37.43
N LEU A 114 16.24 -10.40 36.56
CA LEU A 114 15.67 -11.70 36.88
C LEU A 114 16.72 -12.81 36.63
N LEU A 115 17.18 -13.47 37.69
CA LEU A 115 18.08 -14.62 37.55
C LEU A 115 17.27 -15.93 37.51
N THR A 116 17.47 -16.75 36.47
CA THR A 116 16.80 -18.05 36.32
C THR A 116 17.80 -19.19 36.21
N LEU A 117 17.45 -20.33 36.80
CA LEU A 117 18.21 -21.58 36.77
C LEU A 117 17.27 -22.70 36.31
N GLU A 118 17.72 -23.54 35.39
CA GLU A 118 16.84 -24.46 34.66
C GLU A 118 16.80 -25.90 35.26
N GLN A 119 15.78 -26.67 34.88
CA GLN A 119 15.66 -28.13 35.06
C GLN A 119 15.68 -28.64 36.51
N ALA A 120 15.34 -27.81 37.50
CA ALA A 120 15.35 -28.14 38.92
C ALA A 120 16.67 -28.80 39.41
N LYS A 121 17.81 -28.47 38.79
CA LYS A 121 19.11 -29.09 39.09
C LYS A 121 19.52 -28.86 40.54
N LYS A 122 19.72 -29.95 41.27
CA LYS A 122 20.14 -30.00 42.68
C LYS A 122 21.51 -29.35 42.88
N ASN A 123 22.47 -29.61 42.00
CA ASN A 123 23.80 -29.03 42.07
C ASN A 123 23.74 -27.49 41.98
N SER A 124 23.01 -26.97 41.00
CA SER A 124 22.77 -25.54 40.79
C SER A 124 22.25 -24.84 42.06
N TYR A 125 21.31 -25.45 42.79
CA TYR A 125 20.86 -24.91 44.09
C TYR A 125 21.95 -24.98 45.17
N LEU A 126 22.66 -26.11 45.29
CA LEU A 126 23.67 -26.31 46.34
C LEU A 126 24.81 -25.29 46.26
N GLU A 127 25.28 -25.01 45.05
CA GLU A 127 26.42 -24.11 44.79
C GLU A 127 26.06 -22.62 44.87
N THR A 128 24.85 -22.24 44.43
CA THR A 128 24.42 -20.82 44.36
C THR A 128 23.77 -20.30 45.64
N ARG A 129 23.09 -21.14 46.44
CA ARG A 129 22.30 -20.72 47.61
C ARG A 129 23.06 -19.88 48.64
N GLN A 130 24.38 -20.08 48.80
CA GLN A 130 25.19 -19.27 49.72
C GLN A 130 25.51 -17.90 49.11
N ILE A 131 25.87 -17.86 47.83
CA ILE A 131 26.18 -16.64 47.07
C ILE A 131 24.97 -15.71 47.07
N LEU A 132 23.79 -16.25 46.72
CA LEU A 132 22.53 -15.50 46.69
C LEU A 132 22.14 -14.99 48.10
N ARG A 133 22.25 -15.82 49.15
CA ARG A 133 21.95 -15.39 50.53
C ARG A 133 22.89 -14.31 51.06
N VAL A 134 24.20 -14.40 50.79
CA VAL A 134 25.18 -13.39 51.23
C VAL A 134 24.91 -12.06 50.55
N ASN A 135 24.57 -12.07 49.26
CA ASN A 135 24.22 -10.86 48.52
C ASN A 135 22.79 -10.36 48.76
N ARG A 136 21.90 -11.17 49.36
CA ARG A 136 20.44 -10.94 49.49
C ARG A 136 19.71 -10.86 48.15
N TRP A 137 20.10 -11.71 47.20
CA TRP A 137 19.58 -11.76 45.85
C TRP A 137 18.50 -12.84 45.68
N LYS A 138 17.44 -12.52 44.93
CA LYS A 138 16.43 -13.49 44.48
C LYS A 138 16.93 -14.28 43.27
N ALA A 139 16.42 -15.50 43.12
CA ALA A 139 16.52 -16.28 41.88
C ALA A 139 15.27 -17.15 41.66
N VAL A 140 15.04 -17.54 40.41
CA VAL A 140 13.95 -18.44 39.99
C VAL A 140 14.53 -19.80 39.64
N MET A 141 13.98 -20.87 40.20
CA MET A 141 14.24 -22.24 39.74
C MET A 141 13.10 -22.67 38.82
N PHE A 142 13.43 -22.91 37.56
CA PHE A 142 12.52 -23.53 36.60
C PHE A 142 12.55 -25.05 36.76
N VAL A 143 11.36 -25.66 36.70
CA VAL A 143 11.14 -27.05 37.12
C VAL A 143 10.60 -27.90 35.98
N ARG A 144 11.44 -28.84 35.56
CA ARG A 144 11.12 -30.01 34.75
C ARG A 144 10.59 -31.13 35.67
N ALA A 145 9.38 -31.64 35.41
CA ALA A 145 8.69 -32.53 36.37
C ALA A 145 8.92 -34.03 36.16
N ASP A 146 9.25 -34.48 34.94
CA ASP A 146 9.53 -35.90 34.66
C ASP A 146 10.78 -36.41 35.39
N THR A 147 11.85 -35.61 35.51
CA THR A 147 13.06 -35.98 36.28
C THR A 147 12.72 -36.20 37.76
N ILE A 148 11.86 -35.34 38.33
CA ILE A 148 11.38 -35.48 39.71
C ILE A 148 10.56 -36.76 39.88
N ARG A 149 9.67 -37.08 38.92
CA ARG A 149 8.86 -38.31 38.90
C ARG A 149 9.69 -39.57 38.71
N ALA A 150 10.70 -39.52 37.83
CA ALA A 150 11.58 -40.64 37.47
C ALA A 150 12.56 -41.03 38.58
N GLY A 151 12.62 -40.27 39.69
CA GLY A 151 13.54 -40.54 40.78
C GLY A 151 14.97 -40.06 40.51
N ASP A 152 15.18 -39.19 39.53
CA ASP A 152 16.51 -38.65 39.16
C ASP A 152 17.28 -38.13 40.39
N PRO A 153 18.53 -38.59 40.66
CA PRO A 153 19.32 -38.18 41.82
C PRO A 153 19.82 -36.72 41.77
N ASP A 154 19.87 -36.13 40.58
CA ASP A 154 20.35 -34.77 40.31
C ASP A 154 19.21 -33.74 40.23
N ALA A 155 17.95 -34.19 40.26
CA ALA A 155 16.77 -33.31 40.38
C ALA A 155 16.41 -32.99 41.85
N LEU A 156 15.95 -31.77 42.10
CA LEU A 156 15.38 -31.38 43.39
C LEU A 156 14.02 -32.05 43.62
N ARG A 157 13.77 -32.56 44.83
CA ARG A 157 12.46 -33.12 45.21
C ARG A 157 11.50 -32.02 45.67
N TRP A 158 10.20 -32.22 45.44
CA TRP A 158 9.14 -31.28 45.83
C TRP A 158 9.22 -30.72 47.28
N PRO A 159 9.53 -31.51 48.33
CA PRO A 159 9.69 -30.95 49.68
C PRO A 159 10.85 -29.94 49.77
N ILE A 160 11.96 -30.19 49.06
CA ILE A 160 13.13 -29.30 49.05
C ILE A 160 12.80 -28.02 48.28
N LEU A 161 12.10 -28.12 47.13
CA LEU A 161 11.61 -26.95 46.38
C LEU A 161 10.67 -26.08 47.23
N ARG A 162 9.77 -26.71 47.99
CA ARG A 162 8.83 -26.02 48.90
C ARG A 162 9.56 -25.26 50.02
N ASP A 163 10.54 -25.89 50.67
CA ASP A 163 11.36 -25.24 51.70
C ASP A 163 12.29 -24.16 51.13
N MET A 164 12.76 -24.35 49.89
CA MET A 164 13.55 -23.37 49.16
C MET A 164 12.74 -22.10 48.88
N VAL A 165 11.51 -22.22 48.35
CA VAL A 165 10.61 -21.06 48.11
C VAL A 165 10.21 -20.38 49.42
N ARG A 166 9.92 -21.15 50.49
CA ARG A 166 9.63 -20.61 51.83
C ARG A 166 10.77 -19.76 52.42
N SER A 167 12.01 -19.89 51.96
CA SER A 167 13.11 -19.04 52.40
C SER A 167 13.00 -17.57 51.95
N GLY A 168 12.17 -17.27 50.94
CA GLY A 168 12.03 -15.92 50.37
C GLY A 168 13.18 -15.47 49.47
N THR A 169 14.25 -16.28 49.35
CA THR A 169 15.37 -16.06 48.41
C THR A 169 15.09 -16.67 47.03
N TRP A 170 14.10 -17.56 46.93
CA TRP A 170 13.82 -18.33 45.73
C TRP A 170 12.34 -18.30 45.35
N GLU A 171 12.07 -18.31 44.06
CA GLU A 171 10.74 -18.53 43.47
C GLU A 171 10.83 -19.72 42.49
N ALA A 172 9.70 -20.29 42.08
CA ALA A 172 9.65 -21.49 41.24
C ALA A 172 8.74 -21.28 40.01
N GLY A 173 9.23 -21.65 38.84
CA GLY A 173 8.48 -21.68 37.56
C GLY A 173 8.43 -23.09 36.98
N ALA A 174 7.52 -23.34 36.04
CA ALA A 174 7.38 -24.63 35.36
C ALA A 174 8.13 -24.66 34.02
N GLU A 175 8.66 -25.82 33.62
CA GLU A 175 9.17 -26.04 32.26
C GLU A 175 8.25 -26.97 31.47
N SER A 176 8.16 -28.25 31.84
CA SER A 176 7.28 -29.24 31.18
C SER A 176 7.37 -30.60 31.88
N VAL A 177 6.46 -31.52 31.54
CA VAL A 177 6.58 -32.96 31.85
C VAL A 177 7.29 -33.68 30.69
N ALA A 178 6.79 -33.60 29.47
CA ALA A 178 7.30 -34.34 28.30
C ALA A 178 8.12 -33.51 27.30
N GLY A 179 8.10 -32.18 27.42
CA GLY A 179 8.52 -31.25 26.38
C GLY A 179 10.01 -31.21 26.02
N PHE A 180 10.88 -31.83 26.83
CA PHE A 180 12.29 -32.03 26.52
C PHE A 180 12.54 -33.28 25.66
N GLN A 181 11.50 -34.03 25.32
CA GLN A 181 11.60 -35.19 24.42
C GLN A 181 11.56 -34.73 22.96
N ARG A 182 12.32 -35.42 22.12
CA ARG A 182 12.27 -35.27 20.66
C ARG A 182 11.18 -36.20 20.11
N ILE A 183 10.30 -35.67 19.28
CA ILE A 183 9.20 -36.41 18.65
C ILE A 183 9.54 -36.72 17.19
N PRO A 184 9.02 -37.83 16.60
CA PRO A 184 9.09 -38.03 15.15
C PRO A 184 8.38 -36.90 14.41
N ALA A 185 8.96 -36.42 13.31
CA ALA A 185 8.49 -35.24 12.57
C ALA A 185 8.26 -35.50 11.07
N GLY A 186 8.72 -36.64 10.55
CA GLY A 186 8.51 -37.04 9.15
C GLY A 186 8.85 -38.51 8.91
N PRO A 187 8.56 -39.04 7.71
CA PRO A 187 8.73 -40.45 7.37
C PRO A 187 10.19 -40.96 7.40
N ASN A 188 11.18 -40.06 7.32
CA ASN A 188 12.59 -40.40 7.17
C ASN A 188 13.39 -40.43 8.50
N ASN A 189 12.76 -40.85 9.61
CA ASN A 189 13.32 -40.72 10.98
C ASN A 189 13.70 -39.28 11.39
N GLU A 190 13.09 -38.28 10.75
CA GLU A 190 13.21 -36.88 11.13
C GLU A 190 12.60 -36.67 12.53
N THR A 191 13.20 -35.77 13.32
CA THR A 191 12.70 -35.44 14.66
C THR A 191 12.53 -33.94 14.85
N ALA A 192 11.64 -33.54 15.76
CA ALA A 192 11.37 -32.16 16.14
C ALA A 192 11.22 -31.99 17.67
N ASN A 193 11.11 -30.74 18.12
CA ASN A 193 10.86 -30.40 19.52
C ASN A 193 9.37 -30.56 19.83
N PHE A 194 9.05 -31.13 21.00
CA PHE A 194 7.68 -31.50 21.38
C PHE A 194 6.66 -30.35 21.21
N PHE A 195 6.99 -29.14 21.67
CA PHE A 195 6.08 -27.98 21.58
C PHE A 195 6.09 -27.31 20.20
N ALA A 196 7.11 -27.50 19.37
CA ALA A 196 7.32 -26.69 18.17
C ALA A 196 6.69 -27.26 16.88
N SER A 197 6.43 -28.57 16.83
CA SER A 197 6.00 -29.24 15.60
C SER A 197 4.92 -30.33 15.81
N PRO A 198 4.07 -30.60 14.80
CA PRO A 198 3.21 -31.78 14.77
C PRO A 198 4.03 -33.08 14.79
N ALA A 199 3.52 -34.13 15.43
CA ALA A 199 4.16 -35.44 15.42
C ALA A 199 3.85 -36.23 14.13
N TRP A 200 4.80 -37.01 13.63
CA TRP A 200 4.56 -37.99 12.55
C TRP A 200 3.97 -39.30 13.08
N ARG A 201 2.84 -39.72 12.52
CA ARG A 201 2.12 -40.97 12.82
C ARG A 201 2.53 -42.03 11.79
N ALA A 202 3.59 -42.78 12.12
CA ALA A 202 4.21 -43.76 11.22
C ALA A 202 3.29 -44.96 10.91
N ASP A 203 2.35 -45.24 11.80
CA ASP A 203 1.27 -46.23 11.69
C ASP A 203 0.15 -45.80 10.71
N GLU A 204 -0.11 -44.51 10.59
CA GLU A 204 -1.16 -43.94 9.72
C GLU A 204 -0.60 -43.25 8.45
N GLY A 205 0.72 -43.13 8.31
CA GLY A 205 1.37 -42.51 7.16
C GLY A 205 1.11 -41.01 7.01
N ARG A 206 0.82 -40.31 8.13
CA ARG A 206 0.43 -38.88 8.13
C ARG A 206 1.06 -38.08 9.28
N LEU A 207 0.95 -36.76 9.20
CA LEU A 207 1.16 -35.88 10.35
C LEU A 207 -0.05 -35.88 11.29
N GLU A 208 0.22 -35.57 12.55
CA GLU A 208 -0.76 -35.26 13.59
C GLU A 208 -1.65 -34.09 13.18
N ALA A 209 -2.97 -34.27 13.29
CA ALA A 209 -3.96 -33.27 12.95
C ALA A 209 -3.95 -32.11 13.97
N PRO A 210 -4.39 -30.89 13.60
CA PRO A 210 -4.35 -29.73 14.49
C PRO A 210 -5.04 -29.95 15.85
N SER A 211 -6.15 -30.70 15.88
CA SER A 211 -6.87 -31.06 17.10
C SER A 211 -6.11 -32.05 17.98
N GLU A 212 -5.41 -33.02 17.39
CA GLU A 212 -4.55 -33.99 18.08
C GLU A 212 -3.31 -33.28 18.68
N PHE A 213 -2.70 -32.37 17.91
CA PHE A 213 -1.60 -31.51 18.35
C PHE A 213 -2.02 -30.66 19.55
N LEU A 214 -3.13 -29.92 19.42
CA LEU A 214 -3.73 -29.10 20.48
C LEU A 214 -3.99 -29.90 21.76
N ALA A 215 -4.54 -31.12 21.63
CA ALA A 215 -4.79 -32.01 22.75
C ALA A 215 -3.49 -32.44 23.46
N ARG A 216 -2.43 -32.76 22.69
CA ARG A 216 -1.11 -33.14 23.23
C ARG A 216 -0.45 -31.99 23.99
N ILE A 217 -0.47 -30.77 23.46
CA ILE A 217 0.08 -29.57 24.13
C ILE A 217 -0.70 -29.25 25.42
N ARG A 218 -2.04 -29.26 25.36
CA ARG A 218 -2.90 -29.05 26.54
C ARG A 218 -2.70 -30.09 27.63
N ALA A 219 -2.49 -31.36 27.25
CA ALA A 219 -2.27 -32.45 28.19
C ALA A 219 -0.98 -32.25 29.01
N ASP A 220 0.12 -31.78 28.40
CA ASP A 220 1.37 -31.50 29.13
C ASP A 220 1.20 -30.34 30.12
N HIS A 221 0.62 -29.21 29.68
CA HIS A 221 0.35 -28.07 30.57
C HIS A 221 -0.53 -28.46 31.76
N ALA A 222 -1.63 -29.20 31.51
CA ALA A 222 -2.53 -29.68 32.56
C ALA A 222 -1.81 -30.63 33.55
N ALA A 223 -0.99 -31.55 33.05
CA ALA A 223 -0.17 -32.43 33.88
C ALA A 223 0.85 -31.63 34.72
N MET A 224 1.48 -30.62 34.13
CA MET A 224 2.46 -29.77 34.79
C MET A 224 1.84 -28.95 35.94
N VAL A 225 0.64 -28.41 35.74
CA VAL A 225 -0.14 -27.73 36.79
C VAL A 225 -0.52 -28.71 37.91
N ALA A 226 -0.95 -29.93 37.59
CA ALA A 226 -1.30 -30.94 38.58
C ALA A 226 -0.09 -31.36 39.44
N GLU A 227 1.10 -31.53 38.83
CA GLU A 227 2.34 -31.82 39.56
C GLU A 227 2.74 -30.65 40.49
N PHE A 228 2.63 -29.39 40.04
CA PHE A 228 2.87 -28.23 40.91
C PHE A 228 1.85 -28.11 42.04
N GLN A 229 0.56 -28.31 41.76
CA GLN A 229 -0.48 -28.26 42.79
C GLN A 229 -0.25 -29.31 43.87
N LYS A 230 0.17 -30.52 43.48
CA LYS A 230 0.55 -31.62 44.39
C LYS A 230 1.87 -31.37 45.13
N GLY A 231 2.88 -30.84 44.43
CA GLY A 231 4.24 -30.65 44.94
C GLY A 231 4.43 -29.41 45.80
N MET A 232 3.87 -28.28 45.37
CA MET A 232 4.03 -26.96 45.98
C MET A 232 2.78 -26.49 46.74
N GLY A 233 1.60 -27.02 46.43
CA GLY A 233 0.31 -26.62 47.04
C GLY A 233 -0.38 -25.44 46.32
N ALA A 234 0.21 -24.95 45.24
CA ALA A 234 -0.29 -23.86 44.41
C ALA A 234 0.13 -24.07 42.95
N PRO A 235 -0.61 -23.55 41.96
CA PRO A 235 -0.22 -23.60 40.57
C PRO A 235 1.00 -22.70 40.29
N PRO A 236 1.80 -22.99 39.25
CA PRO A 236 2.92 -22.17 38.83
C PRO A 236 2.43 -20.89 38.13
N ILE A 237 3.12 -19.76 38.34
CA ILE A 237 2.79 -18.47 37.72
C ILE A 237 3.69 -18.10 36.52
N ALA A 238 4.59 -19.01 36.12
CA ALA A 238 5.47 -18.82 34.98
C ALA A 238 5.77 -20.16 34.29
N PHE A 239 5.90 -20.12 32.98
CA PHE A 239 6.32 -21.23 32.13
C PHE A 239 7.60 -20.89 31.37
N ALA A 240 8.53 -21.83 31.26
CA ALA A 240 9.73 -21.72 30.44
C ALA A 240 9.64 -22.73 29.31
N PHE A 241 9.60 -22.26 28.05
CA PHE A 241 9.53 -23.15 26.90
C PHE A 241 10.79 -24.04 26.82
N PRO A 242 10.65 -25.37 26.75
CA PRO A 242 11.78 -26.28 26.53
C PRO A 242 12.58 -25.86 25.30
N PHE A 243 13.91 -25.91 25.41
CA PHE A 243 14.87 -25.41 24.41
C PHE A 243 14.76 -23.90 24.08
N GLY A 244 13.83 -23.17 24.71
CA GLY A 244 13.44 -21.81 24.31
C GLY A 244 12.48 -21.76 23.12
N ASP A 245 12.02 -22.91 22.64
CA ASP A 245 11.31 -23.05 21.36
C ASP A 245 9.80 -23.28 21.60
N TYR A 246 9.00 -22.34 21.10
CA TYR A 246 7.55 -22.37 21.09
C TYR A 246 6.97 -22.43 19.66
N GLY A 247 7.80 -22.74 18.65
CA GLY A 247 7.42 -22.73 17.23
C GLY A 247 7.75 -21.43 16.50
N GLN A 248 8.60 -20.56 17.07
CA GLN A 248 9.01 -19.30 16.42
C GLN A 248 10.04 -19.49 15.30
N PHE A 249 10.77 -20.61 15.30
CA PHE A 249 11.82 -20.89 14.31
C PHE A 249 11.33 -21.62 13.06
N ASP A 250 10.09 -22.12 13.05
CA ASP A 250 9.48 -22.74 11.87
C ASP A 250 8.45 -21.78 11.24
N PRO A 251 8.73 -21.23 10.03
CA PRO A 251 7.80 -20.34 9.36
C PRO A 251 6.49 -21.03 8.97
N ARG A 252 6.47 -22.38 8.85
CA ARG A 252 5.27 -23.17 8.53
C ARG A 252 4.38 -23.41 9.77
N ALA A 253 4.88 -23.14 10.97
CA ALA A 253 4.24 -23.47 12.25
C ALA A 253 3.49 -22.28 12.89
N VAL A 254 2.84 -21.43 12.09
CA VAL A 254 2.10 -20.23 12.58
C VAL A 254 1.00 -20.60 13.59
N ALA A 255 0.27 -21.69 13.36
CA ALA A 255 -0.73 -22.18 14.31
C ALA A 255 -0.10 -22.66 15.64
N THR A 256 1.06 -23.31 15.58
CA THR A 256 1.76 -23.87 16.74
C THR A 256 2.14 -22.80 17.75
N ARG A 257 2.76 -21.70 17.29
CA ARG A 257 3.15 -20.58 18.17
C ARG A 257 1.95 -19.92 18.83
N VAL A 258 0.85 -19.71 18.10
CA VAL A 258 -0.38 -19.09 18.64
C VAL A 258 -0.98 -19.97 19.74
N VAL A 259 -1.08 -21.28 19.51
CA VAL A 259 -1.55 -22.27 20.49
C VAL A 259 -0.68 -22.26 21.76
N ASN A 260 0.64 -22.34 21.61
CA ASN A 260 1.57 -22.37 22.76
C ASN A 260 1.47 -21.10 23.61
N LEU A 261 1.42 -19.93 22.99
CA LEU A 261 1.29 -18.66 23.71
C LEU A 261 -0.09 -18.53 24.37
N ALA A 262 -1.16 -18.99 23.72
CA ALA A 262 -2.51 -18.98 24.29
C ALA A 262 -2.62 -19.85 25.54
N GLU A 263 -2.14 -21.10 25.49
CA GLU A 263 -2.16 -22.00 26.65
C GLU A 263 -1.26 -21.48 27.79
N VAL A 264 -0.11 -20.89 27.49
CA VAL A 264 0.77 -20.30 28.51
C VAL A 264 0.15 -19.07 29.17
N GLY A 265 -0.44 -18.16 28.38
CA GLY A 265 -1.14 -16.99 28.88
C GLY A 265 -2.33 -17.35 29.78
N LYS A 266 -3.11 -18.35 29.37
CA LYS A 266 -4.26 -18.87 30.12
C LYS A 266 -3.86 -19.56 31.43
N THR A 267 -2.77 -20.32 31.43
CA THR A 267 -2.44 -21.27 32.50
C THR A 267 -1.49 -20.72 33.55
N TYR A 268 -0.53 -19.87 33.15
CA TYR A 268 0.54 -19.36 34.03
C TYR A 268 0.50 -17.83 34.14
N GLY A 269 0.21 -17.15 33.03
CA GLY A 269 0.18 -15.69 32.91
C GLY A 269 1.56 -15.05 32.63
N LEU A 270 2.65 -15.78 32.87
CA LEU A 270 3.99 -15.45 32.36
C LEU A 270 4.57 -16.64 31.58
N GLY A 271 5.22 -16.36 30.47
CA GLY A 271 5.95 -17.33 29.65
C GLY A 271 7.33 -16.78 29.28
N PHE A 272 8.32 -17.67 29.16
CA PHE A 272 9.71 -17.30 28.91
C PHE A 272 10.35 -18.18 27.83
N SER A 273 11.06 -17.55 26.91
CA SER A 273 11.93 -18.21 25.93
C SER A 273 13.40 -18.00 26.30
N THR A 274 14.21 -19.06 26.23
CA THR A 274 15.66 -18.97 26.42
C THR A 274 16.35 -18.79 25.08
N GLY A 275 17.07 -17.69 24.91
CA GLY A 275 17.69 -17.33 23.65
C GLY A 275 18.85 -16.35 23.81
N PRO A 276 19.15 -15.56 22.77
CA PRO A 276 20.28 -14.65 22.77
C PRO A 276 19.90 -13.22 23.23
N PHE A 277 18.62 -12.90 23.42
CA PHE A 277 18.16 -11.60 23.92
C PHE A 277 18.04 -11.59 25.45
N LEU A 278 18.40 -10.49 26.11
CA LEU A 278 18.28 -10.30 27.57
C LEU A 278 17.15 -9.37 28.03
N LEU A 279 16.80 -8.36 27.24
CA LEU A 279 15.93 -7.27 27.69
C LEU A 279 14.45 -7.61 27.53
N ASN A 280 13.66 -7.16 28.50
CA ASN A 280 12.20 -7.20 28.52
C ASN A 280 11.69 -5.82 28.92
N THR A 281 10.73 -5.31 28.15
CA THR A 281 10.14 -3.98 28.31
C THR A 281 8.66 -4.10 28.66
N ARG A 282 8.00 -3.01 29.07
CA ARG A 282 6.54 -2.96 29.24
C ARG A 282 5.73 -3.34 27.98
N HIS A 283 6.36 -3.32 26.80
CA HIS A 283 5.77 -3.67 25.51
C HIS A 283 6.08 -5.12 25.08
N SER A 284 6.92 -5.84 25.82
CA SER A 284 7.22 -7.25 25.55
C SER A 284 6.02 -8.14 25.86
N ASP A 285 5.80 -9.19 25.06
CA ASP A 285 4.70 -10.13 25.29
C ASP A 285 4.96 -10.92 26.59
N PRO A 286 4.11 -10.81 27.64
CA PRO A 286 4.31 -11.52 28.89
C PRO A 286 4.28 -13.04 28.73
N ARG A 287 3.78 -13.56 27.61
CA ARG A 287 3.72 -14.99 27.28
C ARG A 287 5.01 -15.51 26.62
N ALA A 288 5.94 -14.65 26.22
CA ALA A 288 7.20 -14.99 25.55
C ALA A 288 8.35 -14.04 25.90
N LEU A 289 8.61 -13.88 27.20
CA LEU A 289 9.67 -13.02 27.73
C LEU A 289 11.07 -13.59 27.44
N ASN A 290 11.99 -12.73 27.04
CA ASN A 290 13.36 -13.06 26.72
C ASN A 290 14.13 -13.50 27.96
N ARG A 291 14.97 -14.54 27.84
CA ARG A 291 16.02 -14.89 28.82
C ARG A 291 17.32 -15.20 28.11
N LEU A 292 18.36 -14.43 28.41
CA LEU A 292 19.69 -14.63 27.82
C LEU A 292 20.32 -15.91 28.38
N ARG A 293 20.63 -16.86 27.50
CA ARG A 293 21.45 -18.02 27.87
C ARG A 293 22.87 -17.53 28.18
N VAL A 294 23.30 -17.67 29.42
CA VAL A 294 24.67 -17.29 29.83
C VAL A 294 25.66 -18.29 29.26
N ASN A 295 26.60 -17.83 28.43
CA ASN A 295 27.66 -18.68 27.88
C ASN A 295 28.80 -18.86 28.91
N PRO A 296 29.24 -20.10 29.22
CA PRO A 296 30.38 -20.34 30.11
C PRO A 296 31.72 -19.82 29.59
N ASP A 297 31.88 -19.58 28.28
CA ASP A 297 33.11 -19.04 27.69
C ASP A 297 33.32 -17.53 27.97
N TRP A 298 32.30 -16.82 28.47
CA TRP A 298 32.41 -15.37 28.71
C TRP A 298 33.31 -15.04 29.91
N GLY A 299 34.33 -14.22 29.65
CA GLY A 299 35.13 -13.57 30.68
C GLY A 299 34.38 -12.45 31.40
N ALA A 300 34.89 -12.02 32.57
CA ALA A 300 34.26 -11.02 33.44
C ALA A 300 33.90 -9.71 32.70
N GLU A 301 34.85 -9.12 31.96
CA GLU A 301 34.62 -7.89 31.20
C GLU A 301 33.63 -8.09 30.04
N GLN A 302 33.63 -9.25 29.40
CA GLN A 302 32.69 -9.56 28.31
C GLN A 302 31.25 -9.70 28.86
N PHE A 303 31.08 -10.40 29.99
CA PHE A 303 29.79 -10.49 30.67
C PHE A 303 29.30 -9.11 31.13
N ALA A 304 30.19 -8.29 31.71
CA ALA A 304 29.87 -6.91 32.09
C ALA A 304 29.41 -6.08 30.88
N ALA A 305 30.18 -6.13 29.78
CA ALA A 305 29.87 -5.41 28.54
C ALA A 305 28.52 -5.81 27.95
N ILE A 306 28.20 -7.12 27.87
CA ILE A 306 26.91 -7.62 27.35
C ILE A 306 25.73 -7.14 28.21
N VAL A 307 25.88 -7.18 29.53
CA VAL A 307 24.78 -6.80 30.44
C VAL A 307 24.59 -5.28 30.51
N GLU A 308 25.66 -4.49 30.37
CA GLU A 308 25.57 -3.03 30.29
C GLU A 308 25.15 -2.51 28.91
N SER A 309 25.61 -3.14 27.83
CA SER A 309 25.17 -2.78 26.47
C SER A 309 23.69 -3.08 26.26
N GLY A 310 23.17 -4.09 26.95
CA GLY A 310 21.79 -4.56 26.90
C GLY A 310 20.75 -3.76 27.67
N TRP A 311 21.11 -2.69 28.36
CA TRP A 311 20.13 -1.80 28.99
C TRP A 311 19.70 -0.68 28.04
N ALA A 312 18.39 -0.48 27.89
CA ALA A 312 17.83 0.52 26.98
C ALA A 312 18.41 1.93 27.20
N THR A 313 18.69 2.62 26.10
CA THR A 313 19.14 4.02 26.06
C THR A 313 18.24 4.81 25.12
N ALA A 314 18.15 6.13 25.31
CA ALA A 314 17.61 6.99 24.26
C ALA A 314 18.54 6.93 23.02
N PRO A 315 18.00 6.98 21.79
CA PRO A 315 18.77 6.83 20.54
C PRO A 315 19.99 7.77 20.50
N TRP A 316 19.76 9.07 20.67
CA TRP A 316 20.79 10.12 20.66
C TRP A 316 21.76 10.11 21.84
N LYS A 317 21.64 9.15 22.78
CA LYS A 317 22.63 8.91 23.84
C LYS A 317 23.50 7.68 23.54
N MET A 318 23.21 6.91 22.49
CA MET A 318 23.96 5.72 22.11
C MET A 318 25.31 6.12 21.49
N LYS A 319 26.38 5.96 22.27
CA LYS A 319 27.76 6.13 21.78
C LYS A 319 28.25 4.85 21.13
N ARG A 320 28.94 4.98 19.98
CA ARG A 320 29.54 3.88 19.19
C ARG A 320 28.58 2.70 18.94
N PRO A 321 27.51 2.92 18.16
CA PRO A 321 26.51 1.88 17.94
C PRO A 321 27.03 0.69 17.11
N LEU A 322 28.22 0.76 16.48
CA LEU A 322 28.88 -0.37 15.79
C LEU A 322 29.82 -1.21 16.67
N ASP A 323 29.92 -0.94 17.98
CA ASP A 323 30.71 -1.77 18.90
C ASP A 323 30.19 -3.22 18.93
N ALA A 324 31.07 -4.21 18.83
CA ALA A 324 30.69 -5.63 18.73
C ALA A 324 29.80 -6.15 19.87
N ALA A 325 29.92 -5.59 21.08
CA ALA A 325 29.07 -5.94 22.23
C ALA A 325 27.61 -5.44 22.10
N ARG A 326 27.28 -4.69 21.04
CA ARG A 326 25.92 -4.21 20.74
C ARG A 326 25.23 -4.96 19.61
N TRP A 327 25.95 -5.78 18.83
CA TRP A 327 25.38 -6.48 17.68
C TRP A 327 25.22 -7.97 17.99
N LEU A 328 24.00 -8.44 17.78
CA LEU A 328 23.63 -9.82 18.05
C LEU A 328 23.23 -10.51 16.75
N THR A 329 24.15 -11.31 16.20
CA THR A 329 23.89 -12.12 15.00
C THR A 329 22.85 -13.20 15.31
N ASP A 330 21.78 -13.19 14.54
CA ASP A 330 20.68 -14.16 14.57
C ASP A 330 21.06 -15.39 13.73
N TRP A 331 21.52 -15.13 12.50
CA TRP A 331 22.07 -16.12 11.58
C TRP A 331 23.08 -15.48 10.60
N GLY A 332 23.92 -16.29 9.96
CA GLY A 332 25.05 -15.81 9.16
C GLY A 332 26.25 -15.40 10.01
N VAL A 333 27.07 -14.46 9.53
CA VAL A 333 28.25 -13.94 10.26
C VAL A 333 28.19 -12.42 10.36
N THR A 334 28.56 -11.90 11.53
CA THR A 334 28.89 -10.49 11.74
C THR A 334 30.36 -10.38 12.14
N GLU A 335 31.13 -9.54 11.46
CA GLU A 335 32.54 -9.27 11.75
C GLU A 335 32.77 -7.78 12.02
N HIS A 336 33.72 -7.48 12.91
CA HIS A 336 34.09 -6.11 13.28
C HIS A 336 35.59 -5.92 12.97
N PRO A 337 35.92 -5.35 11.80
CA PRO A 337 37.32 -5.19 11.36
C PRO A 337 38.13 -4.24 12.25
N PRO A 338 39.46 -4.40 12.36
CA PRO A 338 40.31 -3.52 13.16
C PRO A 338 40.30 -2.05 12.70
N GLU A 339 40.12 -1.81 11.40
CA GLU A 339 39.93 -0.47 10.81
C GLU A 339 38.59 0.20 11.16
N GLY A 340 37.66 -0.52 11.79
CA GLY A 340 36.33 -0.03 12.15
C GLY A 340 35.24 -0.41 11.15
N GLY A 341 33.99 -0.10 11.50
CA GLY A 341 32.80 -0.53 10.78
C GLY A 341 32.28 -1.90 11.22
N MET A 342 31.37 -2.46 10.43
CA MET A 342 30.79 -3.79 10.65
C MET A 342 30.47 -4.46 9.32
N VAL A 343 30.79 -5.74 9.19
CA VAL A 343 30.50 -6.56 8.01
C VAL A 343 29.43 -7.59 8.36
N LEU A 344 28.38 -7.71 7.53
CA LEU A 344 27.46 -8.85 7.56
C LEU A 344 27.69 -9.70 6.30
N LYS A 345 27.81 -11.02 6.47
CA LYS A 345 28.02 -11.93 5.33
C LYS A 345 27.46 -13.33 5.51
N ALA A 346 27.10 -13.93 4.38
CA ALA A 346 26.64 -15.31 4.26
C ALA A 346 27.73 -16.34 4.59
N ILE A 347 27.33 -17.51 5.08
CA ILE A 347 28.23 -18.63 5.34
C ILE A 347 28.28 -19.51 4.09
N GLY A 348 29.44 -19.58 3.44
CA GLY A 348 29.66 -20.46 2.29
C GLY A 348 29.62 -21.96 2.62
N PRO A 349 29.60 -22.84 1.60
CA PRO A 349 29.60 -24.29 1.78
C PRO A 349 30.73 -24.78 2.70
N GLN A 350 30.38 -25.55 3.73
CA GLN A 350 31.31 -26.09 4.73
C GLN A 350 31.40 -27.61 4.64
N PRO A 351 32.53 -28.23 5.03
CA PRO A 351 32.66 -29.68 5.10
C PRO A 351 31.72 -30.31 6.16
N PRO A 352 31.38 -31.60 6.02
CA PRO A 352 30.51 -32.30 6.97
C PRO A 352 31.05 -32.24 8.40
N GLY A 353 30.22 -31.79 9.35
CA GLY A 353 30.59 -31.64 10.77
C GLY A 353 31.13 -30.26 11.18
N ALA A 354 31.16 -29.27 10.27
CA ALA A 354 31.49 -27.90 10.62
C ALA A 354 30.50 -27.28 11.63
N LYS A 355 30.99 -26.33 12.45
CA LYS A 355 30.23 -25.69 13.55
C LYS A 355 28.99 -24.92 13.07
N TYR A 356 29.03 -24.35 11.87
CA TYR A 356 27.96 -23.54 11.31
C TYR A 356 27.46 -24.11 9.98
N LYS A 357 26.16 -24.03 9.76
CA LYS A 357 25.54 -24.42 8.48
C LYS A 357 25.74 -23.31 7.43
N PRO A 358 25.85 -23.65 6.14
CA PRO A 358 25.83 -22.64 5.08
C PRO A 358 24.53 -21.83 5.08
N THR A 359 24.60 -20.54 4.73
CA THR A 359 23.45 -19.62 4.70
C THR A 359 23.41 -18.82 3.41
N THR A 360 22.24 -18.30 3.08
CA THR A 360 21.97 -17.37 1.97
C THR A 360 22.19 -15.90 2.34
N GLY A 361 22.82 -15.62 3.50
CA GLY A 361 22.86 -14.27 4.06
C GLY A 361 23.22 -14.22 5.54
N ALA A 362 22.96 -13.06 6.15
CA ALA A 362 23.07 -12.83 7.58
C ALA A 362 22.04 -11.82 8.09
N LEU A 363 21.71 -11.89 9.39
CA LEU A 363 20.88 -10.92 10.11
C LEU A 363 21.51 -10.67 11.48
N ALA A 364 21.62 -9.41 11.89
CA ALA A 364 22.03 -9.02 13.23
C ALA A 364 21.16 -7.90 13.80
N TRP A 365 21.04 -7.87 15.12
CA TRP A 365 20.19 -6.95 15.86
C TRP A 365 21.01 -6.01 16.75
N LEU A 366 20.67 -4.71 16.76
CA LEU A 366 21.28 -3.69 17.60
C LEU A 366 20.64 -3.70 19.00
N VAL A 367 21.32 -4.34 19.95
CA VAL A 367 20.83 -4.50 21.34
C VAL A 367 20.71 -3.12 22.03
N ALA A 368 19.66 -2.97 22.86
CA ALA A 368 19.25 -1.74 23.55
C ALA A 368 18.64 -0.65 22.65
N SER A 369 18.29 -0.98 21.41
CA SER A 369 17.33 -0.21 20.62
C SER A 369 15.86 -0.50 20.99
N ASP A 370 15.58 -1.48 21.86
CA ASP A 370 14.24 -2.02 22.18
C ASP A 370 13.20 -1.00 22.70
N LEU A 371 13.61 0.23 23.02
CA LEU A 371 12.74 1.35 23.43
C LEU A 371 12.75 2.52 22.43
N PHE A 372 13.25 2.32 21.22
CA PHE A 372 13.21 3.33 20.15
C PHE A 372 11.79 3.39 19.58
N SER A 373 11.10 4.51 19.84
CA SER A 373 9.81 4.87 19.20
C SER A 373 10.03 5.99 18.19
N ASP A 374 10.45 7.16 18.65
CA ASP A 374 10.79 8.30 17.82
C ASP A 374 12.31 8.45 17.75
N PHE A 375 12.88 8.40 16.55
CA PHE A 375 14.31 8.54 16.35
C PHE A 375 14.68 8.99 14.94
N ALA A 376 15.80 9.70 14.86
CA ALA A 376 16.53 9.90 13.62
C ALA A 376 17.72 8.91 13.59
N LEU A 377 18.03 8.38 12.42
CA LEU A 377 19.07 7.39 12.18
C LEU A 377 19.78 7.75 10.87
N ARG A 378 21.11 7.86 10.92
CA ARG A 378 21.97 7.99 9.75
C ARG A 378 22.89 6.78 9.65
N ILE A 379 22.92 6.12 8.50
CA ILE A 379 23.75 4.94 8.24
C ILE A 379 24.49 5.07 6.91
N LYS A 380 25.79 4.82 6.95
CA LYS A 380 26.64 4.73 5.76
C LYS A 380 26.99 3.28 5.49
N PHE A 381 26.67 2.78 4.30
CA PHE A 381 26.85 1.37 3.97
C PHE A 381 27.22 1.14 2.50
N ARG A 382 27.75 -0.06 2.22
CA ARG A 382 28.15 -0.54 0.89
C ARG A 382 27.61 -1.95 0.70
N VAL A 383 26.74 -2.13 -0.28
CA VAL A 383 26.31 -3.48 -0.72
C VAL A 383 27.43 -4.05 -1.59
N LEU A 384 28.01 -5.17 -1.16
CA LEU A 384 29.11 -5.84 -1.87
C LEU A 384 28.58 -6.98 -2.74
N ALA A 385 27.62 -7.75 -2.23
CA ALA A 385 26.89 -8.78 -2.97
C ALA A 385 25.50 -9.07 -2.35
N GLY A 386 24.53 -9.44 -3.16
CA GLY A 386 23.14 -9.65 -2.74
C GLY A 386 22.39 -8.35 -2.42
N GLN A 387 21.32 -8.47 -1.63
CA GLN A 387 20.48 -7.36 -1.17
C GLN A 387 20.82 -7.04 0.29
N PHE A 388 20.96 -5.75 0.63
CA PHE A 388 21.06 -5.27 2.00
C PHE A 388 19.66 -4.92 2.55
N GLY A 389 19.47 -4.98 3.86
CA GLY A 389 18.27 -4.47 4.47
C GLY A 389 18.42 -3.97 5.91
N LEU A 390 17.48 -3.12 6.31
CA LEU A 390 17.31 -2.65 7.68
C LEU A 390 15.93 -3.07 8.18
N ARG A 391 15.86 -3.58 9.40
CA ARG A 391 14.62 -4.11 9.99
C ARG A 391 14.29 -3.38 11.29
N LEU A 392 13.07 -2.87 11.40
CA LEU A 392 12.52 -2.24 12.60
C LEU A 392 11.47 -3.20 13.18
N ARG A 393 11.82 -3.90 14.26
CA ARG A 393 11.02 -4.98 14.86
C ARG A 393 10.31 -4.50 16.12
N THR A 394 9.03 -4.16 16.00
CA THR A 394 8.18 -3.66 17.11
C THR A 394 7.82 -4.75 18.13
N ARG A 395 8.01 -6.05 17.82
CA ARG A 395 7.72 -7.16 18.76
C ARG A 395 8.72 -8.31 18.71
N ALA A 396 9.09 -8.85 19.87
CA ALA A 396 10.16 -9.84 20.05
C ALA A 396 10.04 -11.12 19.20
N GLY A 397 8.84 -11.52 18.79
CA GLY A 397 8.60 -12.71 17.94
C GLY A 397 8.85 -12.53 16.43
N GLY A 398 9.21 -11.33 15.96
CA GLY A 398 9.37 -11.07 14.51
C GLY A 398 8.07 -11.14 13.72
N GLU A 399 6.93 -10.98 14.41
CA GLU A 399 5.58 -11.00 13.82
C GLU A 399 5.09 -9.61 13.42
N GLU A 400 5.74 -8.56 13.93
CA GLU A 400 5.59 -7.20 13.47
C GLU A 400 6.99 -6.65 13.15
N SER A 401 7.19 -6.21 11.92
CA SER A 401 8.41 -5.50 11.53
C SER A 401 8.23 -4.69 10.25
N VAL A 402 8.85 -3.52 10.19
CA VAL A 402 9.12 -2.83 8.91
C VAL A 402 10.49 -3.30 8.43
N ARG A 403 10.61 -3.61 7.13
CA ARG A 403 11.84 -4.10 6.50
C ARG A 403 12.13 -3.26 5.27
N LEU A 404 13.24 -2.54 5.31
CA LEU A 404 13.80 -1.78 4.21
C LEU A 404 14.78 -2.69 3.47
N LEU A 405 14.65 -2.81 2.16
CA LEU A 405 15.51 -3.62 1.30
C LEU A 405 16.12 -2.76 0.22
N PHE A 406 17.42 -2.93 -0.02
CA PHE A 406 18.22 -2.25 -1.02
C PHE A 406 18.91 -3.32 -1.87
N ASP A 407 18.67 -3.37 -3.17
CA ASP A 407 19.40 -4.27 -4.07
C ASP A 407 20.64 -3.61 -4.70
N THR A 408 21.30 -4.36 -5.58
CA THR A 408 22.43 -3.90 -6.40
C THR A 408 22.04 -3.08 -7.62
N GLU A 409 20.74 -2.96 -7.93
CA GLU A 409 20.21 -2.19 -9.07
C GLU A 409 19.71 -0.80 -8.67
N GLY A 410 19.65 -0.52 -7.36
CA GLY A 410 19.20 0.75 -6.79
C GLY A 410 17.69 0.83 -6.56
N ASN A 411 17.01 -0.30 -6.48
CA ASN A 411 15.63 -0.41 -6.02
C ASN A 411 15.60 -0.43 -4.49
N VAL A 412 14.60 0.22 -3.90
CA VAL A 412 14.33 0.19 -2.46
C VAL A 412 12.91 -0.29 -2.22
N TRP A 413 12.74 -1.40 -1.50
CA TRP A 413 11.41 -1.85 -1.04
C TRP A 413 11.26 -1.53 0.44
N VAL A 414 10.12 -0.98 0.82
CA VAL A 414 9.65 -0.98 2.19
C VAL A 414 8.59 -2.05 2.30
N ASN A 415 8.91 -3.13 3.00
CA ASN A 415 7.93 -4.14 3.38
C ASN A 415 7.46 -3.87 4.82
N GLN A 416 6.21 -4.18 5.11
CA GLN A 416 5.71 -4.25 6.47
C GLN A 416 5.07 -5.62 6.73
N LYS A 417 5.36 -6.14 7.91
CA LYS A 417 4.70 -7.30 8.49
C LYS A 417 3.94 -6.81 9.72
N VAL A 418 2.67 -7.18 9.81
CA VAL A 418 1.77 -6.88 10.94
C VAL A 418 1.37 -8.20 11.60
N PHE A 419 1.12 -8.20 12.90
CA PHE A 419 0.83 -9.41 13.67
C PHE A 419 -0.32 -10.22 13.05
N GLY A 420 -0.06 -11.48 12.69
CA GLY A 420 -1.04 -12.37 12.07
C GLY A 420 -1.19 -12.24 10.54
N ALA A 421 -0.49 -11.30 9.89
CA ALA A 421 -0.42 -11.18 8.43
C ALA A 421 0.93 -11.66 7.87
N GLU A 422 0.97 -11.99 6.58
CA GLU A 422 2.25 -12.14 5.87
C GLU A 422 2.94 -10.77 5.67
N GLU A 423 4.24 -10.79 5.37
CA GLU A 423 5.00 -9.58 5.05
C GLU A 423 4.58 -9.10 3.64
N PHE A 424 4.12 -7.85 3.52
CA PHE A 424 3.68 -7.24 2.26
C PHE A 424 4.45 -5.96 1.97
N THR A 425 4.54 -5.59 0.69
CA THR A 425 5.19 -4.36 0.27
C THR A 425 4.29 -3.15 0.56
N GLN A 426 4.77 -2.22 1.39
CA GLN A 426 4.16 -0.94 1.69
C GLN A 426 4.47 0.10 0.60
N ALA A 427 5.73 0.16 0.16
CA ALA A 427 6.18 1.10 -0.88
C ALA A 427 7.39 0.56 -1.63
N VAL A 428 7.61 1.05 -2.86
CA VAL A 428 8.80 0.77 -3.67
C VAL A 428 9.31 2.06 -4.29
N ALA A 429 10.62 2.27 -4.25
CA ALA A 429 11.33 3.32 -4.97
C ALA A 429 12.30 2.67 -5.98
N HIS A 430 12.44 3.30 -7.14
CA HIS A 430 13.23 2.81 -8.28
C HIS A 430 14.29 3.84 -8.73
N GLU A 431 15.24 3.40 -9.55
CA GLU A 431 16.24 4.22 -10.25
C GLU A 431 17.14 5.12 -9.36
N MET A 432 17.65 4.59 -8.25
CA MET A 432 18.58 5.35 -7.40
C MET A 432 20.05 5.14 -7.79
N GLU A 433 20.91 6.14 -7.53
CA GLU A 433 22.36 6.11 -7.78
C GLU A 433 23.16 5.14 -6.87
N ALA A 434 22.50 4.09 -6.35
CA ALA A 434 23.08 3.07 -5.50
C ALA A 434 23.86 2.02 -6.33
N HIS A 435 25.00 2.43 -6.89
CA HIS A 435 25.88 1.51 -7.59
C HIS A 435 26.52 0.47 -6.65
N PRO A 436 26.69 -0.79 -7.09
CA PRO A 436 27.40 -1.82 -6.33
C PRO A 436 28.76 -1.34 -5.81
N GLY A 437 29.04 -1.60 -4.52
CA GLY A 437 30.29 -1.21 -3.86
C GLY A 437 30.51 0.26 -3.53
N LYS A 438 29.67 1.21 -3.99
CA LYS A 438 29.75 2.63 -3.58
C LYS A 438 29.07 2.85 -2.23
N THR A 439 29.67 3.68 -1.37
CA THR A 439 29.07 4.07 -0.09
C THR A 439 27.80 4.89 -0.32
N GLN A 440 26.70 4.41 0.26
CA GLN A 440 25.41 5.06 0.36
C GLN A 440 25.29 5.74 1.72
N ASP A 441 24.58 6.86 1.80
CA ASP A 441 24.32 7.62 3.02
C ASP A 441 22.79 7.74 3.21
N LEU A 442 22.23 6.89 4.06
CA LEU A 442 20.79 6.79 4.32
C LEU A 442 20.44 7.49 5.63
N GLU A 443 19.53 8.44 5.57
CA GLU A 443 18.88 9.06 6.74
C GLU A 443 17.44 8.54 6.84
N LEU A 444 17.04 8.14 8.04
CA LEU A 444 15.70 7.65 8.40
C LEU A 444 15.20 8.45 9.60
N TYR A 445 13.95 8.91 9.55
CA TYR A 445 13.29 9.60 10.65
C TYR A 445 11.96 8.90 10.91
N LEU A 446 11.80 8.33 12.11
CA LEU A 446 10.54 7.78 12.58
C LEU A 446 9.96 8.73 13.63
N GLN A 447 8.72 9.18 13.42
CA GLN A 447 7.97 10.01 14.36
C GLN A 447 6.53 9.50 14.46
N GLY A 448 6.16 8.95 15.61
CA GLY A 448 4.91 8.24 15.82
C GLY A 448 4.82 7.04 14.87
N ARG A 449 3.95 7.14 13.86
CA ARG A 449 3.78 6.13 12.80
C ARG A 449 4.39 6.55 11.46
N ASN A 450 4.82 7.81 11.31
CA ASN A 450 5.34 8.35 10.05
C ASN A 450 6.82 8.02 9.90
N LEU A 451 7.18 7.24 8.88
CA LEU A 451 8.55 6.95 8.50
C LEU A 451 8.96 7.79 7.28
N PHE A 452 9.90 8.71 7.48
CA PHE A 452 10.54 9.51 6.45
C PHE A 452 11.93 8.94 6.16
N MET A 453 12.36 9.00 4.91
CA MET A 453 13.56 8.29 4.46
C MET A 453 14.24 9.03 3.31
N GLN A 454 15.55 9.20 3.39
CA GLN A 454 16.36 9.97 2.44
C GLN A 454 17.66 9.24 2.14
N LEU A 455 17.97 8.98 0.87
CA LEU A 455 19.20 8.32 0.43
C LEU A 455 20.06 9.29 -0.37
N ASN A 456 21.32 9.47 0.03
CA ASN A 456 22.29 10.39 -0.56
C ASN A 456 21.75 11.84 -0.70
N GLY A 457 20.93 12.28 0.25
CA GLY A 457 20.30 13.60 0.23
C GLY A 457 19.04 13.73 -0.64
N ARG A 458 18.55 12.66 -1.28
CA ARG A 458 17.26 12.64 -2.00
C ARG A 458 16.22 11.83 -1.24
N MET A 459 14.98 12.31 -1.14
CA MET A 459 13.89 11.58 -0.50
C MET A 459 13.61 10.26 -1.24
N LEU A 460 13.45 9.18 -0.49
CA LEU A 460 13.13 7.85 -1.03
C LEU A 460 11.66 7.73 -1.45
N LEU A 461 10.77 8.41 -0.74
CA LEU A 461 9.33 8.43 -0.98
C LEU A 461 8.86 9.89 -1.06
N ARG A 462 7.84 10.16 -1.89
CA ARG A 462 7.29 11.52 -2.07
C ARG A 462 6.47 11.99 -0.87
N GLU A 463 5.88 11.04 -0.16
CA GLU A 463 5.14 11.26 1.08
C GLU A 463 5.73 10.41 2.21
N PRO A 464 5.52 10.79 3.48
CA PRO A 464 5.95 10.00 4.64
C PRO A 464 5.12 8.72 4.70
N LEU A 465 5.74 7.59 4.98
CA LEU A 465 5.03 6.32 5.05
C LEU A 465 4.32 6.18 6.41
N ASP A 466 2.99 6.18 6.42
CA ASP A 466 2.21 5.85 7.62
C ASP A 466 2.24 4.33 7.86
N LEU A 467 3.05 3.91 8.83
CA LEU A 467 3.20 2.51 9.21
C LEU A 467 1.91 1.98 9.81
N LEU A 468 1.37 0.89 9.25
CA LEU A 468 0.09 0.31 9.69
C LEU A 468 0.18 -0.29 11.09
N GLY A 469 -0.89 -0.15 11.87
CA GLY A 469 -0.96 -0.59 13.26
C GLY A 469 -0.38 0.40 14.27
N THR A 470 -0.32 0.00 15.53
CA THR A 470 0.28 0.81 16.60
C THR A 470 1.80 0.79 16.51
N SER A 471 2.43 1.96 16.41
CA SER A 471 3.88 2.09 16.60
C SER A 471 4.25 1.71 18.04
N LEU A 472 4.88 0.55 18.21
CA LEU A 472 5.43 0.07 19.48
C LEU A 472 6.96 0.13 19.42
N PRO A 473 7.65 0.51 20.51
CA PRO A 473 9.10 0.57 20.52
C PRO A 473 9.74 -0.78 20.17
N GLY A 474 10.81 -0.77 19.36
CA GLY A 474 11.29 -1.98 18.70
C GLY A 474 12.79 -2.05 18.44
N LEU A 475 13.29 -3.27 18.16
CA LEU A 475 14.71 -3.46 17.79
C LEU A 475 14.98 -3.01 16.37
N LEU A 476 16.04 -2.22 16.19
CA LEU A 476 16.72 -2.05 14.92
C LEU A 476 17.60 -3.27 14.62
N GLY A 477 17.58 -3.75 13.39
CA GLY A 477 18.48 -4.78 12.87
C GLY A 477 18.95 -4.46 11.46
N ALA A 478 20.01 -5.15 11.03
CA ALA A 478 20.59 -5.08 9.70
C ALA A 478 20.72 -6.50 9.14
N GLU A 479 20.39 -6.69 7.87
CA GLU A 479 20.44 -7.98 7.19
C GLU A 479 21.07 -7.87 5.80
N VAL A 480 21.53 -9.01 5.28
CA VAL A 480 21.99 -9.16 3.90
C VAL A 480 21.53 -10.53 3.39
N TRP A 481 21.08 -10.61 2.14
CA TRP A 481 20.51 -11.84 1.56
C TRP A 481 20.76 -11.97 0.06
N ASP A 482 21.05 -13.17 -0.40
CA ASP A 482 21.21 -13.55 -1.82
C ASP A 482 20.63 -14.96 -2.03
N PRO A 483 19.95 -15.26 -3.15
CA PRO A 483 19.45 -16.62 -3.41
C PRO A 483 20.55 -17.69 -3.43
N ALA A 484 21.81 -17.32 -3.70
CA ALA A 484 22.95 -18.22 -3.67
C ALA A 484 23.61 -18.30 -2.29
N ILE A 485 23.88 -19.53 -1.84
CA ILE A 485 24.52 -19.82 -0.55
C ILE A 485 25.95 -19.25 -0.53
N GLY A 486 26.26 -18.48 0.51
CA GLY A 486 27.60 -17.92 0.73
C GLY A 486 27.95 -16.67 -0.07
N VAL A 487 27.00 -16.10 -0.85
CA VAL A 487 27.28 -14.95 -1.73
C VAL A 487 27.03 -13.60 -1.04
N ALA A 488 25.94 -13.45 -0.30
CA ALA A 488 25.51 -12.15 0.21
C ALA A 488 26.51 -11.51 1.20
N GLU A 489 26.90 -10.26 0.98
CA GLU A 489 27.87 -9.52 1.79
C GLU A 489 27.62 -8.01 1.75
N THR A 490 27.69 -7.35 2.92
CA THR A 490 27.53 -5.89 3.06
C THR A 490 28.54 -5.33 4.07
N TRP A 491 28.92 -4.07 3.90
CA TRP A 491 29.76 -3.33 4.83
C TRP A 491 29.01 -2.10 5.35
N ILE A 492 28.99 -1.88 6.66
CA ILE A 492 28.46 -0.67 7.30
C ILE A 492 29.64 0.16 7.81
N ASP A 493 29.85 1.31 7.17
CA ASP A 493 30.94 2.25 7.40
C ASP A 493 30.71 3.10 8.66
N ALA A 494 29.48 3.60 8.84
CA ALA A 494 29.09 4.44 9.97
C ALA A 494 27.62 4.25 10.33
N LEU A 495 27.29 4.49 11.59
CA LEU A 495 25.92 4.43 12.12
C LEU A 495 25.80 5.45 13.25
N GLU A 496 24.81 6.33 13.16
CA GLU A 496 24.63 7.47 14.07
C GLU A 496 23.14 7.71 14.35
N PHE A 497 22.82 8.17 15.55
CA PHE A 497 21.47 8.54 15.96
C PHE A 497 21.43 10.03 16.34
N PRO A 498 21.27 10.95 15.37
CA PRO A 498 21.12 12.37 15.68
C PRO A 498 19.83 12.63 16.49
N ARG A 499 19.76 13.78 17.18
CA ARG A 499 18.46 14.26 17.70
C ARG A 499 17.56 14.66 16.53
N PRO A 500 16.23 14.43 16.59
CA PRO A 500 15.30 15.01 15.65
C PRO A 500 15.47 16.54 15.61
N ARG A 501 15.67 17.11 14.42
CA ARG A 501 15.82 18.56 14.24
C ARG A 501 14.44 19.17 14.13
N ILE A 502 14.02 19.88 15.18
CA ILE A 502 12.69 20.47 15.28
C ILE A 502 12.82 21.99 15.11
N VAL A 503 12.11 22.57 14.13
CA VAL A 503 12.13 24.01 13.82
C VAL A 503 10.74 24.65 13.95
N LEU A 504 10.74 25.96 14.18
CA LEU A 504 9.56 26.82 14.08
C LEU A 504 9.59 27.51 12.71
N LYS A 505 8.60 27.23 11.84
CA LYS A 505 8.48 27.92 10.54
C LYS A 505 7.62 29.16 10.65
N GLN A 506 8.07 30.25 10.04
CA GLN A 506 7.35 31.52 10.00
C GLN A 506 7.50 32.20 8.63
N TRP A 507 6.65 33.19 8.34
CA TRP A 507 6.63 33.89 7.05
C TRP A 507 6.21 35.37 7.22
N PRO A 508 6.53 36.26 6.25
CA PRO A 508 6.11 37.66 6.31
C PRO A 508 4.61 37.85 6.10
N SER A 509 4.07 38.99 6.53
CA SER A 509 2.69 39.41 6.29
C SER A 509 2.55 40.13 4.94
N GLY A 510 1.74 39.58 4.02
CA GLY A 510 1.40 40.18 2.73
C GLY A 510 1.03 39.14 1.67
N ASP A 511 0.59 39.59 0.49
CA ASP A 511 0.07 38.76 -0.62
C ASP A 511 1.12 37.87 -1.33
N ALA A 512 2.27 37.62 -0.69
CA ALA A 512 3.43 36.93 -1.28
C ALA A 512 3.33 35.39 -1.30
N PHE A 513 2.36 34.81 -0.59
CA PHE A 513 2.11 33.37 -0.53
C PHE A 513 0.64 33.07 -0.80
N THR A 514 0.35 32.26 -1.82
CA THR A 514 -0.97 31.64 -1.94
C THR A 514 -1.13 30.56 -0.86
N PRO A 515 -2.35 30.21 -0.41
CA PRO A 515 -2.57 29.11 0.52
C PRO A 515 -1.92 27.80 0.04
N THR A 516 -2.08 27.48 -1.24
CA THR A 516 -1.42 26.37 -1.96
C THR A 516 0.09 26.37 -1.76
N HIS A 517 0.76 27.51 -2.00
CA HIS A 517 2.21 27.59 -1.93
C HIS A 517 2.71 27.52 -0.48
N LEU A 518 2.01 28.18 0.46
CA LEU A 518 2.29 28.07 1.89
C LEU A 518 2.17 26.62 2.36
N MET A 519 1.09 25.92 1.99
CA MET A 519 0.91 24.50 2.34
C MET A 519 1.95 23.59 1.68
N ASN A 520 2.39 23.89 0.46
CA ASN A 520 3.45 23.13 -0.22
C ASN A 520 4.82 23.29 0.46
N GLU A 521 5.23 24.51 0.84
CA GLU A 521 6.50 24.71 1.56
C GLU A 521 6.46 24.16 2.99
N LEU A 522 5.34 24.33 3.70
CA LEU A 522 5.15 23.69 5.00
C LEU A 522 5.16 22.15 4.86
N SER A 523 4.58 21.59 3.79
CA SER A 523 4.62 20.14 3.52
C SER A 523 6.02 19.63 3.17
N ARG A 524 6.81 20.40 2.42
CA ARG A 524 8.22 20.10 2.11
C ARG A 524 9.05 19.96 3.38
N ASP A 525 8.85 20.84 4.36
CA ASP A 525 9.57 20.85 5.63
C ASP A 525 8.87 20.06 6.76
N ALA A 526 7.73 19.41 6.50
CA ALA A 526 6.89 18.78 7.52
C ALA A 526 7.62 17.77 8.42
N PHE A 527 8.64 17.09 7.90
CA PHE A 527 9.46 16.11 8.62
C PHE A 527 10.33 16.71 9.75
N ARG A 528 10.43 18.04 9.83
CA ARG A 528 11.23 18.79 10.81
C ARG A 528 10.45 19.89 11.53
N LEU A 529 9.13 19.98 11.35
CA LEU A 529 8.31 20.99 12.02
C LEU A 529 8.00 20.60 13.47
N GLY A 530 8.26 21.52 14.40
CA GLY A 530 7.67 21.49 15.74
C GLY A 530 6.55 22.51 15.91
N ALA A 531 6.66 23.65 15.23
CA ALA A 531 5.64 24.69 15.26
C ALA A 531 5.55 25.45 13.93
N VAL A 532 4.37 25.97 13.65
CA VAL A 532 4.10 26.94 12.59
C VAL A 532 3.62 28.25 13.20
N SER A 533 4.18 29.36 12.73
CA SER A 533 4.02 30.69 13.31
C SER A 533 3.43 31.67 12.28
N PRO A 534 2.10 31.63 12.07
CA PRO A 534 1.43 32.55 11.15
C PRO A 534 1.51 34.00 11.64
N PRO A 535 1.63 35.01 10.75
CA PRO A 535 1.57 36.42 11.14
C PRO A 535 0.16 36.78 11.64
N TRP A 536 0.06 37.45 12.79
CA TRP A 536 -1.23 37.71 13.45
C TRP A 536 -1.44 39.16 13.87
N LEU A 537 -0.52 39.72 14.68
CA LEU A 537 -0.62 41.09 15.19
C LEU A 537 0.71 41.81 15.02
N ASP A 538 0.66 43.11 14.70
CA ASP A 538 1.88 43.91 14.49
C ASP A 538 1.80 45.27 15.22
N ALA A 539 2.82 45.57 16.02
CA ALA A 539 2.88 46.72 16.91
C ALA A 539 4.15 47.57 16.65
N LEU A 540 4.23 48.15 15.45
CA LEU A 540 5.41 48.90 14.96
C LEU A 540 5.28 50.43 14.94
N GLY A 541 4.07 50.99 14.99
CA GLY A 541 3.90 52.45 14.79
C GLY A 541 2.58 53.09 15.22
N SER A 542 1.51 52.33 15.46
CA SER A 542 0.27 52.80 16.10
C SER A 542 -0.52 51.61 16.67
N VAL A 543 -1.72 51.86 17.22
CA VAL A 543 -2.68 50.88 17.79
C VAL A 543 -2.68 49.57 16.96
N PRO A 544 -2.65 48.38 17.60
CA PRO A 544 -2.42 47.10 16.93
C PRO A 544 -3.23 46.95 15.65
N LEU A 545 -2.53 46.87 14.51
CA LEU A 545 -3.14 46.44 13.27
C LEU A 545 -3.41 44.94 13.38
N ILE A 546 -4.69 44.59 13.44
CA ILE A 546 -5.15 43.24 13.13
C ILE A 546 -4.80 43.00 11.66
N LEU A 547 -3.83 42.12 11.42
CA LEU A 547 -3.47 41.71 10.07
C LEU A 547 -4.63 40.91 9.45
N PRO A 548 -4.75 40.84 8.11
CA PRO A 548 -5.77 40.03 7.47
C PRO A 548 -5.74 38.59 7.99
N THR A 549 -6.91 37.97 8.08
CA THR A 549 -7.07 36.59 8.54
C THR A 549 -6.22 35.65 7.70
N TRP A 550 -5.17 35.06 8.31
CA TRP A 550 -4.54 33.86 7.77
C TRP A 550 -5.58 32.73 7.74
N ASP A 551 -5.38 31.73 6.87
CA ASP A 551 -6.25 30.57 6.80
C ASP A 551 -6.03 29.66 8.01
N ASP A 552 -6.68 30.06 9.10
CA ASP A 552 -6.69 29.41 10.40
C ASP A 552 -7.29 28.00 10.33
N ALA A 553 -8.18 27.71 9.37
CA ALA A 553 -8.64 26.34 9.14
C ALA A 553 -7.50 25.49 8.54
N SER A 554 -6.93 25.89 7.41
CA SER A 554 -5.91 25.10 6.71
C SER A 554 -4.61 24.95 7.51
N VAL A 555 -4.13 26.00 8.17
CA VAL A 555 -2.91 25.94 8.99
C VAL A 555 -3.09 25.06 10.23
N ARG A 556 -4.25 25.11 10.92
CA ARG A 556 -4.54 24.18 12.03
C ARG A 556 -4.74 22.75 11.55
N ILE A 557 -5.41 22.53 10.42
CA ILE A 557 -5.56 21.18 9.84
C ILE A 557 -4.20 20.60 9.47
N PHE A 558 -3.34 21.37 8.79
CA PHE A 558 -1.96 20.99 8.50
C PHE A 558 -1.16 20.65 9.77
N ALA A 559 -1.17 21.56 10.75
CA ALA A 559 -0.43 21.38 12.00
C ALA A 559 -0.90 20.12 12.76
N ARG A 560 -2.21 19.90 12.84
CA ARG A 560 -2.84 18.72 13.44
C ARG A 560 -2.56 17.42 12.66
N MET A 561 -2.48 17.46 11.32
CA MET A 561 -2.07 16.32 10.49
C MET A 561 -0.59 15.97 10.65
N ARG A 562 0.28 16.95 10.92
CA ARG A 562 1.74 16.75 11.03
C ARG A 562 2.26 16.66 12.47
N GLY A 563 1.44 16.94 13.47
CA GLY A 563 1.82 16.93 14.89
C GLY A 563 2.66 18.12 15.32
N ALA A 564 2.47 19.28 14.68
CA ALA A 564 3.13 20.55 15.00
C ALA A 564 2.17 21.51 15.75
N ASP A 565 2.73 22.43 16.54
CA ASP A 565 1.99 23.47 17.26
C ASP A 565 1.66 24.67 16.36
N VAL A 566 0.48 25.28 16.48
CA VAL A 566 0.15 26.59 15.88
C VAL A 566 0.39 27.70 16.90
N LEU A 567 1.35 28.60 16.61
CA LEU A 567 1.77 29.68 17.49
C LEU A 567 1.68 31.04 16.76
N PRO A 568 0.51 31.70 16.69
CA PRO A 568 0.35 32.95 15.94
C PRO A 568 1.24 34.07 16.47
N ARG A 569 1.82 34.85 15.54
CA ARG A 569 2.92 35.78 15.82
C ARG A 569 2.44 37.18 16.10
N LEU A 570 2.72 37.67 17.30
CA LEU A 570 2.66 39.07 17.71
C LEU A 570 4.06 39.68 17.59
N THR A 571 4.23 40.60 16.63
CA THR A 571 5.48 41.31 16.39
C THR A 571 5.52 42.62 17.20
N LEU A 572 6.58 42.85 17.96
CA LEU A 572 6.73 44.01 18.85
C LEU A 572 7.85 44.94 18.37
N GLY A 573 7.51 46.20 18.10
CA GLY A 573 8.45 47.22 17.62
C GLY A 573 9.16 48.03 18.71
N SER A 574 8.52 48.22 19.86
CA SER A 574 9.11 48.94 21.01
C SER A 574 8.42 48.58 22.33
N ALA A 575 9.10 48.82 23.45
CA ALA A 575 8.52 48.56 24.78
C ALA A 575 7.35 49.50 25.11
N GLU A 576 7.30 50.70 24.53
CA GLU A 576 6.22 51.66 24.73
C GLU A 576 4.93 51.25 24.00
N LEU A 577 5.04 50.70 22.79
CA LEU A 577 3.90 50.17 22.03
C LEU A 577 3.37 48.89 22.66
N ALA A 578 4.25 47.97 23.08
CA ALA A 578 3.85 46.71 23.71
C ALA A 578 3.03 46.94 25.00
N ARG A 579 3.39 47.91 25.85
CA ARG A 579 2.62 48.26 27.07
C ARG A 579 1.24 48.86 26.81
N GLN A 580 0.94 49.31 25.59
CA GLN A 580 -0.41 49.78 25.23
C GLN A 580 -1.37 48.61 24.94
N ILE A 581 -0.83 47.40 24.76
CA ILE A 581 -1.60 46.17 24.61
C ILE A 581 -1.86 45.58 26.01
N PRO A 582 -3.14 45.39 26.43
CA PRO A 582 -3.46 44.68 27.66
C PRO A 582 -2.87 43.25 27.64
N PRO A 583 -2.13 42.79 28.67
CA PRO A 583 -1.48 41.48 28.66
C PRO A 583 -2.45 40.29 28.53
N ASP A 584 -3.71 40.47 28.95
CA ASP A 584 -4.78 39.48 28.82
C ASP A 584 -5.31 39.36 27.39
N LEU A 585 -5.22 40.43 26.59
CA LEU A 585 -5.85 40.50 25.27
C LEU A 585 -5.27 39.44 24.32
N PRO A 586 -3.94 39.35 24.07
CA PRO A 586 -3.40 38.30 23.20
C PRO A 586 -3.74 36.88 23.69
N ALA A 587 -3.69 36.63 25.00
CA ALA A 587 -4.03 35.32 25.56
C ALA A 587 -5.51 34.95 25.35
N ARG A 588 -6.43 35.89 25.57
CA ARG A 588 -7.86 35.67 25.36
C ARG A 588 -8.21 35.48 23.89
N GLU A 589 -7.68 36.33 23.00
CA GLU A 589 -8.00 36.22 21.58
C GLU A 589 -7.39 34.95 20.96
N ALA A 590 -6.17 34.55 21.35
CA ALA A 590 -5.60 33.27 20.91
C ALA A 590 -6.40 32.07 21.45
N ALA A 591 -6.85 32.09 22.70
CA ALA A 591 -7.72 31.05 23.24
C ALA A 591 -9.07 30.96 22.49
N ALA A 592 -9.61 32.10 22.05
CA ALA A 592 -10.81 32.13 21.20
C ALA A 592 -10.58 31.59 19.78
N MET A 593 -9.32 31.48 19.34
CA MET A 593 -8.90 30.90 18.06
C MET A 593 -8.54 29.39 18.13
N ASP A 594 -8.67 28.71 19.27
CA ASP A 594 -8.35 27.26 19.39
C ASP A 594 -6.94 26.91 18.84
N VAL A 595 -5.93 27.72 19.17
CA VAL A 595 -4.52 27.51 18.80
C VAL A 595 -3.67 27.03 19.99
N ASP A 596 -2.56 26.36 19.71
CA ASP A 596 -1.71 25.73 20.74
C ASP A 596 -0.91 26.73 21.58
N GLY A 597 -0.75 27.98 21.13
CA GLY A 597 0.01 29.00 21.84
C GLY A 597 0.21 30.30 21.08
N ILE A 598 1.16 31.13 21.54
CA ILE A 598 1.49 32.45 20.98
C ILE A 598 2.99 32.56 20.74
N HIS A 599 3.39 33.18 19.63
CA HIS A 599 4.78 33.54 19.36
C HIS A 599 5.00 35.07 19.47
N LEU A 600 5.89 35.50 20.35
CA LEU A 600 6.29 36.90 20.53
C LEU A 600 7.60 37.18 19.77
N ASP A 601 7.51 37.89 18.65
CA ASP A 601 8.69 38.33 17.89
C ASP A 601 9.17 39.69 18.37
N CYS A 602 10.25 39.66 19.14
CA CYS A 602 10.88 40.83 19.74
C CYS A 602 12.20 41.22 19.03
N ARG A 603 12.47 40.68 17.82
CA ARG A 603 13.75 40.87 17.10
C ARG A 603 14.12 42.33 16.83
N ARG A 604 13.14 43.24 16.84
CA ARG A 604 13.32 44.67 16.53
C ARG A 604 13.63 45.56 17.76
N MET A 605 13.57 45.01 18.97
CA MET A 605 13.74 45.76 20.22
C MET A 605 15.20 45.78 20.71
N SER A 606 15.58 46.80 21.48
CA SER A 606 16.88 46.84 22.17
C SER A 606 16.90 45.98 23.45
N ALA A 607 18.09 45.67 23.98
CA ALA A 607 18.22 44.95 25.24
C ALA A 607 17.66 45.73 26.45
N GLU A 608 17.79 47.06 26.43
CA GLU A 608 17.18 47.97 27.41
C GLU A 608 15.66 47.94 27.34
N GLU A 609 15.09 47.92 26.12
CA GLU A 609 13.64 47.83 25.92
C GLU A 609 13.07 46.48 26.39
N ILE A 610 13.72 45.36 26.07
CA ILE A 610 13.34 44.03 26.59
C ILE A 610 13.35 44.03 28.12
N SER A 611 14.40 44.59 28.73
CA SER A 611 14.50 44.72 30.20
C SER A 611 13.35 45.54 30.78
N ALA A 612 12.93 46.60 30.08
CA ALA A 612 11.79 47.44 30.45
C ALA A 612 10.42 46.82 30.10
N LEU A 613 10.37 45.69 29.40
CA LEU A 613 9.17 44.94 29.04
C LEU A 613 8.98 43.66 29.90
N VAL A 614 10.00 43.20 30.64
CA VAL A 614 9.92 41.97 31.47
C VAL A 614 8.63 41.86 32.31
N PRO A 615 8.12 42.90 33.01
CA PRO A 615 6.88 42.77 33.79
C PRO A 615 5.65 42.44 32.93
N TRP A 616 5.59 42.95 31.70
CA TRP A 616 4.53 42.66 30.73
C TRP A 616 4.69 41.25 30.15
N LEU A 617 5.92 40.84 29.83
CA LEU A 617 6.24 39.47 29.38
C LEU A 617 5.90 38.40 30.44
N GLN A 618 6.02 38.72 31.73
CA GLN A 618 5.61 37.83 32.82
C GLN A 618 4.08 37.74 32.97
N GLN A 619 3.36 38.83 32.74
CA GLN A 619 1.89 38.84 32.79
C GLN A 619 1.27 38.06 31.62
N ILE A 620 1.80 38.21 30.41
CA ILE A 620 1.33 37.42 29.25
C ILE A 620 1.70 35.93 29.39
N ASP A 621 2.89 35.59 29.91
CA ASP A 621 3.27 34.20 30.24
C ASP A 621 2.31 33.56 31.27
N GLN A 622 1.89 34.33 32.28
CA GLN A 622 0.87 33.87 33.23
C GLN A 622 -0.48 33.62 32.54
N HIS A 623 -1.00 34.59 31.76
CA HIS A 623 -2.31 34.44 31.11
C HIS A 623 -2.33 33.34 30.03
N VAL A 624 -1.22 33.12 29.31
CA VAL A 624 -1.08 32.00 28.37
C VAL A 624 -1.15 30.66 29.10
N LYS A 625 -0.50 30.55 30.27
CA LYS A 625 -0.58 29.35 31.13
C LYS A 625 -1.96 29.13 31.75
N GLU A 626 -2.67 30.20 32.12
CA GLU A 626 -4.05 30.12 32.62
C GLU A 626 -5.03 29.53 31.59
N HIS A 627 -4.73 29.69 30.29
CA HIS A 627 -5.47 29.09 29.17
C HIS A 627 -4.87 27.75 28.68
N ASN A 628 -3.88 27.18 29.40
CA ASN A 628 -3.19 25.93 29.06
C ASN A 628 -2.51 25.95 27.66
N MET A 629 -2.07 27.13 27.22
CA MET A 629 -1.39 27.36 25.94
C MET A 629 0.14 27.46 26.10
N LYS A 630 0.88 27.37 24.99
CA LYS A 630 2.34 27.54 24.92
C LYS A 630 2.72 29.00 24.64
N LEU A 631 3.86 29.44 25.18
CA LEU A 631 4.47 30.73 24.85
C LEU A 631 5.81 30.50 24.16
N ALA A 632 6.02 31.09 22.98
CA ALA A 632 7.30 31.18 22.31
C ALA A 632 7.79 32.63 22.29
N ILE A 633 9.08 32.87 22.57
CA ILE A 633 9.67 34.22 22.57
C ILE A 633 10.91 34.22 21.68
N GLN A 634 10.89 35.01 20.61
CA GLN A 634 12.07 35.26 19.77
C GLN A 634 12.76 36.56 20.21
N PHE A 635 13.91 36.40 20.87
CA PHE A 635 14.72 37.50 21.36
C PHE A 635 15.62 38.09 20.26
N PRO A 636 16.02 39.36 20.37
CA PRO A 636 16.98 39.96 19.45
C PRO A 636 18.36 39.28 19.56
N GLU A 637 19.03 39.12 18.41
CA GLU A 637 20.33 38.45 18.22
C GLU A 637 21.45 39.03 19.11
N SER A 638 21.38 40.34 19.39
CA SER A 638 22.29 41.04 20.31
C SER A 638 22.15 40.57 21.76
N LEU A 639 20.96 40.11 22.16
CA LEU A 639 20.65 39.61 23.50
C LEU A 639 20.93 38.11 23.62
N THR A 640 20.58 37.31 22.60
CA THR A 640 20.80 35.85 22.61
C THR A 640 22.29 35.48 22.71
N ARG A 641 23.19 36.38 22.27
CA ARG A 641 24.66 36.22 22.32
C ARG A 641 25.31 36.63 23.64
N LEU A 642 24.58 37.23 24.59
CA LEU A 642 25.14 37.59 25.89
C LEU A 642 25.36 36.34 26.76
N ALA A 643 26.47 36.30 27.50
CA ALA A 643 26.74 35.21 28.47
C ALA A 643 25.69 35.12 29.59
N SER A 644 24.97 36.22 29.88
CA SER A 644 23.87 36.28 30.83
C SER A 644 22.51 35.82 30.27
N PHE A 645 22.41 35.49 28.98
CA PHE A 645 21.13 35.20 28.32
C PHE A 645 20.36 34.05 28.98
N ALA A 646 21.05 32.99 29.44
CA ALA A 646 20.40 31.88 30.14
C ALA A 646 19.70 32.31 31.44
N THR A 647 20.20 33.36 32.13
CA THR A 647 19.53 33.95 33.31
C THR A 647 18.27 34.73 32.92
N ILE A 648 18.26 35.37 31.75
CA ILE A 648 17.10 36.09 31.21
C ILE A 648 16.02 35.09 30.76
N ALA A 649 16.41 34.04 30.03
CA ALA A 649 15.51 32.97 29.61
C ALA A 649 14.87 32.24 30.81
N ALA A 650 15.62 32.04 31.89
CA ALA A 650 15.11 31.42 33.12
C ALA A 650 14.00 32.21 33.84
N LEU A 651 13.75 33.47 33.47
CA LEU A 651 12.62 34.26 33.98
C LEU A 651 11.27 33.80 33.42
N PHE A 652 11.26 32.98 32.37
CA PHE A 652 10.07 32.50 31.66
C PHE A 652 10.00 30.96 31.66
N PRO A 653 9.87 30.31 32.84
CA PRO A 653 9.97 28.87 32.96
C PRO A 653 8.82 28.17 32.21
N GLY A 654 9.17 27.40 31.18
CA GLY A 654 8.24 26.67 30.31
C GLY A 654 7.99 27.34 28.95
N ALA A 655 8.46 28.57 28.73
CA ALA A 655 8.42 29.18 27.40
C ALA A 655 9.41 28.49 26.44
N LEU A 656 9.06 28.48 25.15
CA LEU A 656 9.92 28.09 24.04
C LEU A 656 10.83 29.27 23.70
N VAL A 657 12.15 29.08 23.75
CA VAL A 657 13.12 30.14 23.44
C VAL A 657 13.49 30.03 21.97
N VAL A 658 13.11 31.02 21.16
CA VAL A 658 13.29 30.99 19.71
C VAL A 658 14.54 31.80 19.33
N VAL A 659 15.43 31.21 18.54
CA VAL A 659 16.72 31.81 18.13
C VAL A 659 16.92 31.80 16.62
N GLU A 660 17.91 32.56 16.16
CA GLU A 660 18.09 32.91 14.74
C GLU A 660 18.61 31.78 13.83
N SER A 661 19.12 30.69 14.40
CA SER A 661 19.64 29.56 13.61
C SER A 661 19.68 28.26 14.40
N THR A 662 19.70 27.14 13.69
CA THR A 662 19.90 25.79 14.26
C THR A 662 21.23 25.66 14.98
N ALA A 663 22.31 26.20 14.43
CA ALA A 663 23.62 26.24 15.08
C ALA A 663 23.58 26.98 16.44
N ARG A 664 22.88 28.12 16.51
CA ARG A 664 22.74 28.87 17.77
C ARG A 664 21.86 28.13 18.79
N ALA A 665 20.86 27.39 18.31
CA ALA A 665 20.04 26.53 19.17
C ALA A 665 20.87 25.41 19.80
N GLU A 666 21.71 24.72 19.01
CA GLU A 666 22.64 23.68 19.49
C GLU A 666 23.63 24.20 20.55
N GLU A 667 24.17 25.41 20.37
CA GLU A 667 25.06 26.04 21.36
C GLU A 667 24.36 26.33 22.71
N LEU A 668 23.09 26.75 22.67
CA LEU A 668 22.30 27.13 23.85
C LEU A 668 21.59 25.95 24.53
N GLU A 669 21.37 24.83 23.84
CA GLU A 669 20.61 23.66 24.31
C GLU A 669 21.15 23.07 25.64
N SER A 670 22.43 23.28 25.93
CA SER A 670 23.07 22.82 27.17
C SER A 670 22.75 23.69 28.41
N ALA A 671 22.35 24.95 28.20
CA ALA A 671 22.19 25.97 29.25
C ALA A 671 20.77 26.53 29.34
N VAL A 672 19.98 26.41 28.27
CA VAL A 672 18.60 26.90 28.17
C VAL A 672 17.70 25.73 27.77
N PRO A 673 16.64 25.41 28.54
CA PRO A 673 15.67 24.40 28.14
C PRO A 673 14.79 24.91 27.01
N ASN A 674 14.21 24.00 26.22
CA ASN A 674 13.16 24.29 25.24
C ASN A 674 13.56 25.33 24.16
N VAL A 675 14.79 25.26 23.63
CA VAL A 675 15.24 26.13 22.53
C VAL A 675 14.78 25.59 21.17
N LEU A 676 14.28 26.48 20.30
CA LEU A 676 13.92 26.20 18.92
C LEU A 676 14.63 27.18 17.97
N ALA A 677 14.97 26.72 16.77
CA ALA A 677 15.39 27.62 15.69
C ALA A 677 14.16 28.11 14.92
N ALA A 678 14.10 29.41 14.64
CA ALA A 678 13.17 29.96 13.66
C ALA A 678 13.76 29.85 12.25
N GLU A 679 12.94 29.45 11.29
CA GLU A 679 13.26 29.55 9.86
C GLU A 679 12.16 30.35 9.14
N ASP A 680 12.57 31.37 8.40
CA ASP A 680 11.67 32.13 7.52
C ASP A 680 11.44 31.34 6.21
N LEU A 681 10.20 31.30 5.71
CA LEU A 681 9.88 30.69 4.41
C LEU A 681 10.38 31.57 3.24
N PRO A 682 11.08 31.00 2.25
CA PRO A 682 11.46 31.71 1.02
C PRO A 682 10.26 31.87 0.08
N PRO A 683 10.25 32.89 -0.82
CA PRO A 683 9.21 33.06 -1.83
C PRO A 683 9.27 31.98 -2.95
N PRO A 684 8.18 31.77 -3.72
CA PRO A 684 8.02 30.60 -4.58
C PRO A 684 9.02 30.43 -5.74
N ALA A 685 9.40 29.16 -5.96
CA ALA A 685 9.97 28.60 -7.20
C ALA A 685 9.39 27.18 -7.45
N ALA A 686 9.34 26.71 -8.70
CA ALA A 686 8.38 25.69 -9.19
C ALA A 686 8.80 24.17 -9.12
N ASP A 687 7.82 23.26 -9.38
CA ASP A 687 7.92 21.83 -9.87
C ASP A 687 8.18 20.66 -8.84
N LEU A 688 7.73 19.36 -8.94
CA LEU A 688 6.76 18.59 -9.81
C LEU A 688 6.35 17.16 -9.29
N HIS A 689 5.15 16.65 -9.67
CA HIS A 689 4.65 15.21 -9.66
C HIS A 689 4.36 14.50 -8.30
N LEU A 690 3.57 13.40 -8.13
CA LEU A 690 3.37 12.17 -8.94
C LEU A 690 2.18 11.25 -8.49
N ASN A 691 1.58 10.54 -9.46
CA ASN A 691 1.08 9.15 -9.50
C ASN A 691 1.41 8.17 -8.32
N LEU A 692 0.42 7.39 -7.81
CA LEU A 692 0.25 5.94 -8.11
C LEU A 692 -0.97 5.30 -7.37
N TYR A 693 -2.02 4.97 -8.13
CA TYR A 693 -3.33 4.49 -7.64
C TYR A 693 -3.44 2.95 -7.44
N TYR A 694 -2.35 2.20 -7.57
CA TYR A 694 -2.33 0.74 -7.43
C TYR A 694 -1.31 0.38 -6.32
N GLN A 695 -1.49 -0.61 -5.43
CA GLN A 695 -2.01 -1.96 -5.64
C GLN A 695 -2.57 -2.60 -4.33
N LEU A 696 -3.90 -2.59 -4.14
CA LEU A 696 -4.65 -3.45 -3.19
C LEU A 696 -5.57 -4.36 -4.02
N ALA A 697 -5.97 -5.61 -3.67
CA ALA A 697 -5.69 -6.48 -2.51
C ALA A 697 -6.17 -7.94 -2.77
N THR A 698 -5.74 -8.93 -1.95
CA THR A 698 -6.39 -10.25 -1.69
C THR A 698 -6.03 -10.76 -0.26
N ARG A 699 -6.92 -11.16 0.69
CA ARG A 699 -7.85 -12.34 0.91
C ARG A 699 -7.16 -13.67 1.37
N ASP A 700 -7.62 -14.53 2.31
CA ASP A 700 -8.67 -14.54 3.39
C ASP A 700 -8.58 -15.78 4.37
N LEU A 701 -8.88 -15.67 5.69
CA LEU A 701 -9.07 -16.75 6.74
C LEU A 701 -10.02 -16.37 7.96
N PRO A 702 -10.59 -17.28 8.79
CA PRO A 702 -11.88 -17.09 9.53
C PRO A 702 -11.87 -16.61 11.02
N LEU A 703 -13.08 -16.42 11.60
CA LEU A 703 -13.42 -15.48 12.69
C LEU A 703 -13.18 -15.83 14.19
N ALA A 704 -13.39 -17.08 14.60
CA ALA A 704 -13.83 -17.35 15.98
C ALA A 704 -12.76 -17.19 17.09
N GLU A 705 -11.51 -16.92 16.75
CA GLU A 705 -10.36 -16.96 17.66
C GLU A 705 -9.70 -15.59 17.92
N LEU A 706 -10.39 -14.51 17.56
CA LEU A 706 -9.80 -13.16 17.42
C LEU A 706 -10.08 -12.24 18.63
N SER A 707 -9.15 -11.31 18.93
CA SER A 707 -9.31 -10.25 19.95
C SER A 707 -10.42 -9.25 19.55
N PRO A 708 -10.92 -8.31 20.38
CA PRO A 708 -11.95 -7.36 19.94
C PRO A 708 -11.58 -6.59 18.66
N GLN A 709 -10.38 -6.02 18.57
CA GLN A 709 -9.89 -5.37 17.33
C GLN A 709 -9.68 -6.37 16.20
N ALA A 710 -9.23 -7.58 16.50
CA ALA A 710 -9.11 -8.60 15.47
C ALA A 710 -10.47 -9.20 15.08
N ARG A 711 -11.54 -9.11 15.91
CA ARG A 711 -12.95 -9.42 15.65
C ARG A 711 -13.58 -8.31 14.83
N GLN A 712 -13.28 -7.04 15.10
CA GLN A 712 -13.61 -5.92 14.23
C GLN A 712 -13.01 -6.11 12.84
N GLU A 713 -11.71 -6.47 12.76
CA GLU A 713 -11.04 -6.88 11.51
C GLU A 713 -11.68 -8.13 10.89
N ALA A 714 -12.12 -9.06 11.72
CA ALA A 714 -12.80 -10.27 11.28
C ALA A 714 -14.16 -9.95 10.66
N TYR A 715 -15.01 -9.23 11.38
CA TYR A 715 -16.32 -8.73 10.97
C TYR A 715 -16.20 -7.87 9.70
N ARG A 716 -15.20 -6.98 9.64
CA ARG A 716 -14.80 -6.25 8.43
C ARG A 716 -14.61 -7.20 7.25
N ARG A 717 -13.94 -8.33 7.47
CA ARG A 717 -13.42 -9.22 6.43
C ARG A 717 -14.37 -10.36 6.05
N GLU A 718 -15.09 -10.99 6.99
CA GLU A 718 -16.25 -11.84 6.69
C GLU A 718 -17.38 -11.05 6.07
N GLY A 719 -17.61 -9.80 6.51
CA GLY A 719 -18.58 -8.93 5.85
C GLY A 719 -18.16 -8.61 4.42
N TYR A 720 -16.86 -8.40 4.17
CA TYR A 720 -16.32 -8.17 2.83
C TYR A 720 -16.34 -9.43 1.94
N LEU A 721 -16.08 -10.61 2.53
CA LEU A 721 -16.28 -11.92 1.89
C LEU A 721 -17.73 -12.12 1.46
N ALA A 722 -18.67 -11.99 2.40
CA ALA A 722 -20.10 -12.12 2.15
C ALA A 722 -20.58 -11.11 1.09
N TYR A 723 -20.12 -9.85 1.17
CA TYR A 723 -20.43 -8.82 0.20
C TYR A 723 -19.95 -9.17 -1.22
N GLN A 724 -18.72 -9.66 -1.38
CA GLN A 724 -18.19 -10.07 -2.70
C GLN A 724 -18.86 -11.33 -3.26
N GLU A 725 -19.51 -12.14 -2.42
CA GLU A 725 -20.28 -13.32 -2.83
C GLU A 725 -21.79 -13.03 -3.01
N GLY A 726 -22.20 -11.75 -2.96
CA GLY A 726 -23.60 -11.36 -3.09
C GLY A 726 -24.47 -11.59 -1.85
N ARG A 727 -23.88 -12.02 -0.73
CA ARG A 727 -24.57 -12.36 0.54
C ARG A 727 -24.73 -11.12 1.43
N TYR A 728 -25.45 -10.11 0.94
CA TYR A 728 -25.46 -8.76 1.52
C TYR A 728 -26.05 -8.66 2.94
N GLU A 729 -27.09 -9.43 3.28
CA GLU A 729 -27.60 -9.53 4.66
C GLU A 729 -26.52 -9.97 5.63
N GLN A 730 -25.76 -11.01 5.28
CA GLN A 730 -24.67 -11.50 6.12
C GLN A 730 -23.53 -10.49 6.18
N ALA A 731 -23.26 -9.76 5.09
CA ALA A 731 -22.31 -8.65 5.11
C ALA A 731 -22.70 -7.56 6.12
N ILE A 732 -23.99 -7.20 6.15
CA ILE A 732 -24.56 -6.24 7.10
C ILE A 732 -24.49 -6.77 8.52
N GLU A 733 -24.90 -8.02 8.78
CA GLU A 733 -24.82 -8.63 10.12
C GLU A 733 -23.40 -8.59 10.67
N GLN A 734 -22.40 -9.01 9.88
CA GLN A 734 -21.00 -8.97 10.32
C GLN A 734 -20.54 -7.53 10.57
N TRP A 735 -20.77 -6.59 9.66
CA TRP A 735 -20.37 -5.20 9.88
C TRP A 735 -21.17 -4.48 10.98
N GLN A 736 -22.39 -4.92 11.30
CA GLN A 736 -23.13 -4.45 12.47
C GLN A 736 -22.47 -4.93 13.77
N LEU A 737 -22.00 -6.18 13.83
CA LEU A 737 -21.19 -6.68 14.95
C LEU A 737 -19.85 -5.92 15.08
N TRP A 738 -19.29 -5.40 13.97
CA TRP A 738 -18.18 -4.43 14.03
C TRP A 738 -18.63 -3.12 14.72
N LEU A 739 -19.78 -2.55 14.35
CA LEU A 739 -20.28 -1.33 15.00
C LEU A 739 -20.69 -1.50 16.47
N GLU A 740 -21.07 -2.71 16.89
CA GLU A 740 -21.30 -3.00 18.31
C GLU A 740 -19.98 -2.94 19.13
N GLU A 741 -18.85 -3.27 18.50
CA GLU A 741 -17.51 -3.25 19.12
C GLU A 741 -16.79 -1.89 18.95
N ASP A 742 -17.03 -1.15 17.86
CA ASP A 742 -16.65 0.26 17.68
C ASP A 742 -17.81 1.09 17.09
N PRO A 743 -18.62 1.73 17.95
CA PRO A 743 -19.76 2.56 17.54
C PRO A 743 -19.40 3.83 16.75
N ARG A 744 -18.11 4.16 16.57
CA ARG A 744 -17.65 5.31 15.78
C ARG A 744 -16.82 4.92 14.56
N SER A 745 -16.70 3.63 14.22
CA SER A 745 -15.96 3.18 13.03
C SER A 745 -16.60 3.71 11.75
N ALA A 746 -16.01 4.77 11.19
CA ALA A 746 -16.49 5.37 9.95
C ALA A 746 -16.37 4.39 8.76
N GLU A 747 -15.35 3.54 8.76
CA GLU A 747 -15.15 2.48 7.76
C GLU A 747 -16.29 1.45 7.83
N ALA A 748 -16.63 0.96 9.02
CA ALA A 748 -17.74 0.01 9.21
C ALA A 748 -19.08 0.58 8.73
N MET A 749 -19.39 1.83 9.10
CA MET A 749 -20.59 2.53 8.62
C MET A 749 -20.59 2.63 7.10
N SER A 750 -19.44 2.93 6.48
CA SER A 750 -19.34 3.00 5.02
C SER A 750 -19.56 1.65 4.33
N LEU A 751 -19.09 0.55 4.92
CA LEU A 751 -19.28 -0.78 4.35
C LEU A 751 -20.74 -1.24 4.50
N ILE A 752 -21.36 -1.05 5.66
CA ILE A 752 -22.80 -1.32 5.88
C ILE A 752 -23.64 -0.53 4.88
N GLY A 753 -23.37 0.76 4.72
CA GLY A 753 -24.05 1.59 3.73
C GLY A 753 -23.95 1.00 2.33
N ARG A 754 -22.76 0.53 1.94
CA ARG A 754 -22.53 -0.13 0.65
C ARG A 754 -23.28 -1.46 0.49
N ALA A 755 -23.41 -2.29 1.52
CA ALA A 755 -24.20 -3.52 1.44
C ALA A 755 -25.71 -3.25 1.29
N TYR A 756 -26.25 -2.28 2.04
CA TYR A 756 -27.65 -1.88 1.87
C TYR A 756 -27.94 -1.36 0.44
N LEU A 757 -26.97 -0.75 -0.25
CA LEU A 757 -27.12 -0.41 -1.67
C LEU A 757 -27.24 -1.61 -2.59
N GLN A 758 -26.47 -2.68 -2.37
CA GLN A 758 -26.59 -3.88 -3.19
C GLN A 758 -27.91 -4.61 -2.96
N LYS A 759 -28.51 -4.45 -1.78
CA LYS A 759 -29.88 -4.86 -1.48
C LYS A 759 -30.97 -3.94 -2.04
N ASN A 760 -30.60 -2.83 -2.65
CA ASN A 760 -31.51 -1.75 -3.06
C ASN A 760 -32.25 -1.04 -1.89
N GLU A 761 -31.74 -1.13 -0.66
CA GLU A 761 -32.23 -0.40 0.53
C GLU A 761 -31.55 0.98 0.64
N GLN A 762 -31.93 1.89 -0.26
CA GLN A 762 -31.18 3.12 -0.51
C GLN A 762 -31.21 4.14 0.66
N GLU A 763 -32.35 4.30 1.36
CA GLU A 763 -32.45 5.19 2.55
C GLU A 763 -31.60 4.68 3.73
N THR A 764 -31.61 3.36 3.99
CA THR A 764 -30.77 2.77 5.03
C THR A 764 -29.29 2.98 4.72
N ALA A 765 -28.90 2.78 3.46
CA ALA A 765 -27.54 3.05 3.02
C ALA A 765 -27.10 4.51 3.21
N LEU A 766 -28.01 5.44 2.97
CA LEU A 766 -27.78 6.87 3.11
C LEU A 766 -27.58 7.31 4.57
N ASP A 767 -28.33 6.75 5.53
CA ASP A 767 -28.07 6.98 6.97
C ASP A 767 -26.65 6.56 7.35
N PHE A 768 -26.25 5.33 6.98
CA PHE A 768 -24.93 4.80 7.29
C PHE A 768 -23.79 5.60 6.63
N TYR A 769 -23.93 6.03 5.37
CA TYR A 769 -22.98 6.96 4.75
C TYR A 769 -22.95 8.34 5.44
N THR A 770 -24.10 8.85 5.88
CA THR A 770 -24.17 10.14 6.61
C THR A 770 -23.42 10.04 7.94
N ARG A 771 -23.63 8.96 8.69
CA ARG A 771 -22.97 8.70 9.97
C ARG A 771 -21.47 8.43 9.82
N SER A 772 -21.06 7.74 8.75
CA SER A 772 -19.64 7.57 8.39
C SER A 772 -18.94 8.92 8.24
N LEU A 773 -19.56 9.85 7.51
CA LEU A 773 -19.01 11.19 7.27
C LEU A 773 -19.10 12.10 8.50
N GLN A 774 -20.08 11.91 9.40
CA GLN A 774 -20.09 12.56 10.71
C GLN A 774 -18.97 12.06 11.63
N ALA A 775 -18.63 10.77 11.56
CA ALA A 775 -17.57 10.16 12.35
C ALA A 775 -16.17 10.49 11.81
N SER A 776 -16.00 10.58 10.49
CA SER A 776 -14.76 11.03 9.84
C SER A 776 -15.05 11.84 8.56
N PRO A 777 -15.11 13.19 8.67
CA PRO A 777 -15.41 14.07 7.54
C PRO A 777 -14.32 14.14 6.46
N GLY A 778 -13.08 13.72 6.74
CA GLY A 778 -11.98 13.79 5.77
C GLY A 778 -12.06 12.79 4.60
N GLN A 779 -13.04 11.88 4.62
CA GLN A 779 -13.18 10.84 3.61
C GLN A 779 -13.85 11.37 2.33
N ILE A 780 -13.11 12.13 1.52
CA ILE A 780 -13.60 12.73 0.26
C ILE A 780 -14.27 11.66 -0.64
N HIS A 781 -13.66 10.48 -0.77
CA HIS A 781 -14.21 9.36 -1.53
C HIS A 781 -15.55 8.83 -0.99
N MET A 782 -15.85 8.97 0.31
CA MET A 782 -17.16 8.63 0.89
C MET A 782 -18.17 9.76 0.71
N ALA A 783 -17.73 11.03 0.71
CA ALA A 783 -18.59 12.15 0.33
C ALA A 783 -19.07 12.00 -1.11
N ILE A 784 -18.16 11.68 -2.04
CA ILE A 784 -18.51 11.38 -3.44
C ILE A 784 -19.52 10.22 -3.51
N ARG A 785 -19.28 9.10 -2.82
CA ARG A 785 -20.21 7.96 -2.80
C ARG A 785 -21.58 8.27 -2.17
N ARG A 786 -21.65 9.14 -1.16
CA ARG A 786 -22.92 9.62 -0.60
C ARG A 786 -23.66 10.53 -1.59
N ALA A 787 -22.94 11.37 -2.32
CA ALA A 787 -23.53 12.23 -3.35
C ALA A 787 -24.11 11.39 -4.50
N GLU A 788 -23.36 10.41 -5.01
CA GLU A 788 -23.81 9.47 -6.04
C GLU A 788 -25.03 8.65 -5.63
N LEU A 789 -25.16 8.32 -4.33
CA LEU A 789 -26.36 7.68 -3.79
C LEU A 789 -27.55 8.64 -3.77
N LEU A 790 -27.37 9.85 -3.25
CA LEU A 790 -28.43 10.86 -3.22
C LEU A 790 -29.01 11.12 -4.63
N GLU A 791 -28.16 11.17 -5.67
CA GLU A 791 -28.61 11.23 -7.08
C GLU A 791 -29.47 10.02 -7.48
N LYS A 792 -29.04 8.80 -7.15
CA LYS A 792 -29.80 7.57 -7.47
C LYS A 792 -31.17 7.52 -6.79
N MET A 793 -31.33 8.24 -5.68
CA MET A 793 -32.58 8.38 -4.92
C MET A 793 -33.43 9.57 -5.39
N GLY A 794 -32.96 10.39 -6.35
CA GLY A 794 -33.62 11.63 -6.77
C GLY A 794 -33.55 12.77 -5.74
N ARG A 795 -32.60 12.70 -4.80
CA ARG A 795 -32.35 13.71 -3.74
C ARG A 795 -31.23 14.66 -4.18
N ASP A 796 -31.39 15.20 -5.39
CA ASP A 796 -30.35 15.90 -6.15
C ASP A 796 -29.86 17.17 -5.45
N ASP A 797 -30.75 17.91 -4.77
CA ASP A 797 -30.41 19.12 -4.03
C ASP A 797 -29.43 18.84 -2.87
N GLU A 798 -29.64 17.76 -2.10
CA GLU A 798 -28.75 17.34 -1.01
C GLU A 798 -27.40 16.82 -1.53
N SER A 799 -27.42 16.12 -2.67
CA SER A 799 -26.20 15.67 -3.36
C SER A 799 -25.33 16.87 -3.75
N ARG A 800 -25.96 17.87 -4.39
CA ARG A 800 -25.35 19.14 -4.78
C ARG A 800 -24.82 19.91 -3.58
N GLU A 801 -25.60 20.03 -2.51
CA GLU A 801 -25.18 20.76 -1.29
C GLU A 801 -23.96 20.11 -0.63
N GLN A 802 -23.91 18.78 -0.56
CA GLN A 802 -22.73 18.10 -0.04
C GLN A 802 -21.50 18.26 -0.95
N LEU A 803 -21.65 18.09 -2.27
CA LEU A 803 -20.52 18.27 -3.20
C LEU A 803 -20.00 19.72 -3.14
N ASN A 804 -20.89 20.70 -3.06
CA ASN A 804 -20.53 22.11 -2.86
C ASN A 804 -19.84 22.35 -1.51
N LEU A 805 -20.28 21.71 -0.43
CA LEU A 805 -19.65 21.82 0.89
C LEU A 805 -18.23 21.25 0.85
N TYR A 806 -18.06 20.04 0.32
CA TYR A 806 -16.74 19.40 0.24
C TYR A 806 -15.81 20.12 -0.74
N ALA A 807 -16.30 20.64 -1.86
CA ALA A 807 -15.51 21.46 -2.78
C ALA A 807 -15.11 22.82 -2.16
N ARG A 808 -15.87 23.36 -1.20
CA ARG A 808 -15.47 24.56 -0.44
C ARG A 808 -14.44 24.27 0.66
N VAL A 809 -14.48 23.08 1.25
CA VAL A 809 -13.55 22.65 2.31
C VAL A 809 -12.24 22.10 1.73
N PHE A 810 -12.30 21.51 0.52
CA PHE A 810 -11.16 20.94 -0.20
C PHE A 810 -11.08 21.49 -1.64
N PRO A 811 -10.95 22.81 -1.85
CA PRO A 811 -11.03 23.43 -3.17
C PRO A 811 -9.88 23.05 -4.13
N GLU A 812 -8.78 22.53 -3.59
CA GLU A 812 -7.62 22.08 -4.37
C GLU A 812 -7.62 20.55 -4.63
N ASN A 813 -8.58 19.80 -4.07
CA ASN A 813 -8.64 18.36 -4.33
C ASN A 813 -9.32 18.11 -5.70
N PRO A 814 -8.62 17.48 -6.66
CA PRO A 814 -9.18 17.26 -8.00
C PRO A 814 -10.36 16.28 -7.98
N ASP A 815 -10.38 15.30 -7.07
CA ASP A 815 -11.39 14.24 -7.07
C ASP A 815 -12.80 14.79 -6.73
N ILE A 816 -12.90 15.72 -5.78
CA ILE A 816 -14.18 16.35 -5.43
C ILE A 816 -14.67 17.29 -6.53
N LEU A 817 -13.78 18.03 -7.19
CA LEU A 817 -14.11 18.89 -8.33
C LEU A 817 -14.55 18.05 -9.55
N ILE A 818 -13.84 16.95 -9.84
CA ILE A 818 -14.22 15.99 -10.89
C ILE A 818 -15.58 15.34 -10.56
N ALA A 819 -15.84 14.99 -9.30
CA ALA A 819 -17.14 14.48 -8.88
C ALA A 819 -18.27 15.51 -9.01
N GLN A 820 -18.01 16.78 -8.64
CA GLN A 820 -18.93 17.90 -8.80
C GLN A 820 -19.23 18.18 -10.28
N ALA A 821 -18.21 18.12 -11.16
CA ALA A 821 -18.38 18.24 -12.60
C ALA A 821 -19.17 17.06 -13.19
N ARG A 822 -18.87 15.82 -12.78
CA ARG A 822 -19.63 14.63 -13.19
C ARG A 822 -21.10 14.70 -12.73
N TRP A 823 -21.36 15.22 -11.53
CA TRP A 823 -22.72 15.53 -11.04
C TRP A 823 -23.41 16.56 -11.94
N LEU A 824 -22.75 17.71 -12.21
CA LEU A 824 -23.28 18.78 -13.06
C LEU A 824 -23.61 18.26 -14.47
N ALA A 825 -22.74 17.41 -15.03
CA ALA A 825 -22.94 16.80 -16.35
C ALA A 825 -24.18 15.90 -16.40
N ARG A 826 -24.38 15.03 -15.39
CA ARG A 826 -25.58 14.18 -15.27
C ARG A 826 -26.86 15.01 -15.15
N HIS A 827 -26.81 16.14 -14.45
CA HIS A 827 -27.95 17.05 -14.25
C HIS A 827 -28.15 18.07 -15.40
N LYS A 828 -27.67 17.75 -16.60
CA LYS A 828 -27.78 18.60 -17.82
C LYS A 828 -27.08 19.97 -17.72
N ARG A 829 -26.32 20.24 -16.66
CA ARG A 829 -25.49 21.46 -16.48
C ARG A 829 -24.08 21.25 -17.06
N ARG A 830 -24.02 20.65 -18.25
CA ARG A 830 -22.78 20.21 -18.91
C ARG A 830 -21.81 21.36 -19.21
N VAL A 831 -22.32 22.56 -19.49
CA VAL A 831 -21.49 23.77 -19.72
C VAL A 831 -20.71 24.13 -18.46
N GLU A 832 -21.35 24.08 -17.28
CA GLU A 832 -20.72 24.38 -15.99
C GLU A 832 -19.76 23.27 -15.56
N ALA A 833 -20.15 22.00 -15.76
CA ALA A 833 -19.26 20.85 -15.58
C ALA A 833 -17.98 21.00 -16.41
N ARG A 834 -18.13 21.33 -17.69
CA ARG A 834 -17.03 21.48 -18.63
C ARG A 834 -16.12 22.64 -18.22
N ALA A 835 -16.66 23.82 -17.96
CA ALA A 835 -15.87 24.98 -17.53
C ALA A 835 -15.05 24.68 -16.26
N MET A 836 -15.64 23.96 -15.30
CA MET A 836 -14.96 23.53 -14.07
C MET A 836 -13.78 22.58 -14.35
N VAL A 837 -13.94 21.58 -15.22
CA VAL A 837 -12.84 20.68 -15.56
C VAL A 837 -11.81 21.33 -16.49
N GLU A 838 -12.21 22.24 -17.38
CA GLU A 838 -11.29 23.06 -18.18
C GLU A 838 -10.39 23.92 -17.29
N THR A 839 -10.95 24.55 -16.24
CA THR A 839 -10.16 25.26 -15.22
C THR A 839 -9.20 24.30 -14.50
N LEU A 840 -9.68 23.14 -14.05
CA LEU A 840 -8.84 22.15 -13.36
C LEU A 840 -7.70 21.61 -14.24
N VAL A 841 -7.93 21.42 -15.54
CA VAL A 841 -6.89 21.00 -16.50
C VAL A 841 -5.92 22.14 -16.82
N ALA A 842 -6.36 23.40 -16.81
CA ALA A 842 -5.48 24.56 -16.95
C ALA A 842 -4.57 24.77 -15.71
N GLU A 843 -5.12 24.56 -14.51
CA GLU A 843 -4.40 24.68 -13.23
C GLU A 843 -3.50 23.46 -12.95
N SER A 844 -3.92 22.26 -13.39
CA SER A 844 -3.15 21.01 -13.27
C SER A 844 -2.99 20.29 -14.62
N PRO A 845 -2.16 20.80 -15.57
CA PRO A 845 -2.00 20.22 -16.90
C PRO A 845 -1.46 18.78 -16.94
N LEU A 846 -0.93 18.30 -15.81
CA LEU A 846 -0.35 16.96 -15.65
C LEU A 846 -1.30 15.96 -14.96
N ASN A 847 -2.53 16.38 -14.62
CA ASN A 847 -3.53 15.52 -14.00
C ASN A 847 -4.28 14.69 -15.06
N LEU A 848 -3.99 13.39 -15.08
CA LEU A 848 -4.59 12.44 -16.01
C LEU A 848 -6.11 12.31 -15.80
N GLU A 849 -6.60 12.18 -14.56
CA GLU A 849 -8.04 12.05 -14.26
C GLU A 849 -8.83 13.30 -14.66
N ALA A 850 -8.27 14.50 -14.49
CA ALA A 850 -8.90 15.74 -14.95
C ALA A 850 -8.99 15.79 -16.49
N ARG A 851 -7.94 15.39 -17.21
CA ARG A 851 -7.98 15.28 -18.68
C ARG A 851 -8.94 14.20 -19.17
N LEU A 852 -9.02 13.07 -18.47
CA LEU A 852 -9.98 12.01 -18.76
C LEU A 852 -11.41 12.50 -18.55
N ALA A 853 -11.70 13.18 -17.44
CA ALA A 853 -12.99 13.81 -17.18
C ALA A 853 -13.35 14.87 -18.25
N LEU A 854 -12.38 15.68 -18.68
CA LEU A 854 -12.57 16.66 -19.76
C LEU A 854 -12.93 15.98 -21.08
N LEU A 855 -12.27 14.87 -21.41
CA LEU A 855 -12.53 14.07 -22.60
C LEU A 855 -13.96 13.49 -22.62
N GLU A 856 -14.55 13.18 -21.45
CA GLU A 856 -15.98 12.78 -21.35
C GLU A 856 -16.94 13.94 -21.60
N LEU A 857 -16.50 15.18 -21.36
CA LEU A 857 -17.33 16.40 -21.44
C LEU A 857 -17.21 17.15 -22.77
N GLN A 858 -16.18 16.90 -23.57
CA GLN A 858 -15.96 17.51 -24.88
C GLN A 858 -16.79 16.87 -26.00
N ASP A 859 -17.60 17.68 -26.68
CA ASP A 859 -18.44 17.24 -27.81
C ASP A 859 -17.75 17.39 -29.17
N GLN A 860 -16.85 18.37 -29.36
CA GLN A 860 -16.18 18.57 -30.64
C GLN A 860 -14.95 17.66 -30.81
N PRO A 861 -14.75 17.02 -31.98
CA PRO A 861 -13.59 16.17 -32.23
C PRO A 861 -12.24 16.89 -32.05
N ALA A 862 -12.13 18.14 -32.50
CA ALA A 862 -10.91 18.95 -32.35
C ALA A 862 -10.49 19.13 -30.87
N GLU A 863 -11.47 19.32 -29.98
CA GLU A 863 -11.24 19.46 -28.54
C GLU A 863 -10.76 18.15 -27.92
N ARG A 864 -11.41 17.03 -28.26
CA ARG A 864 -11.01 15.68 -27.81
C ARG A 864 -9.61 15.31 -28.29
N HIS A 865 -9.31 15.57 -29.56
CA HIS A 865 -7.99 15.34 -30.16
C HIS A 865 -6.90 16.14 -29.42
N HIS A 866 -7.15 17.42 -29.11
CA HIS A 866 -6.22 18.24 -28.32
C HIS A 866 -5.99 17.65 -26.92
N THR A 867 -7.07 17.24 -26.22
CA THR A 867 -6.97 16.58 -24.90
C THR A 867 -6.18 15.28 -24.97
N MET A 868 -6.40 14.45 -26.01
CA MET A 868 -5.68 13.20 -26.22
C MET A 868 -4.19 13.39 -26.53
N ARG A 869 -3.79 14.41 -27.30
CA ARG A 869 -2.37 14.75 -27.47
C ARG A 869 -1.72 15.09 -26.13
N GLY A 870 -2.39 15.88 -25.30
CA GLY A 870 -1.91 16.15 -23.94
C GLY A 870 -1.88 14.91 -23.03
N ILE A 871 -2.79 13.93 -23.20
CA ILE A 871 -2.71 12.63 -22.50
C ILE A 871 -1.51 11.81 -23.00
N LEU A 872 -1.24 11.80 -24.30
CA LEU A 872 -0.06 11.15 -24.89
C LEU A 872 1.25 11.75 -24.36
N GLU A 873 1.34 13.07 -24.23
CA GLU A 873 2.52 13.75 -23.66
C GLU A 873 2.85 13.26 -22.24
N LEU A 874 1.84 13.00 -21.40
CA LEU A 874 2.03 12.39 -20.07
C LEU A 874 2.52 10.93 -20.15
N GLY A 875 2.09 10.20 -21.17
CA GLY A 875 2.46 8.80 -21.42
C GLY A 875 3.86 8.59 -22.03
N GLN A 876 4.45 9.63 -22.62
CA GLN A 876 5.75 9.53 -23.31
C GLN A 876 6.96 9.43 -22.37
N SER A 877 6.82 9.79 -21.07
CA SER A 877 7.91 9.63 -20.09
C SER A 877 8.23 8.15 -19.85
N ARG A 878 9.53 7.81 -19.79
CA ARG A 878 10.01 6.41 -19.70
C ARG A 878 9.32 5.58 -18.61
N ASP A 879 9.16 6.17 -17.44
CA ASP A 879 8.65 5.48 -16.25
C ASP A 879 7.13 5.26 -16.30
N SER A 880 6.45 6.00 -17.18
CA SER A 880 4.99 5.95 -17.34
C SER A 880 4.52 4.96 -18.39
N GLN A 881 5.40 4.33 -19.18
CA GLN A 881 5.01 3.58 -20.38
C GLN A 881 4.06 2.40 -20.06
N ILE A 882 4.36 1.58 -19.05
CA ILE A 882 3.47 0.47 -18.65
C ILE A 882 2.17 0.99 -17.99
N PRO A 883 2.20 1.91 -17.00
CA PRO A 883 0.99 2.55 -16.47
C PRO A 883 0.09 3.19 -17.54
N PHE A 884 0.69 3.89 -18.50
CA PHE A 884 -0.01 4.53 -19.62
C PHE A 884 -0.70 3.50 -20.53
N GLY A 885 -0.01 2.40 -20.87
CA GLY A 885 -0.64 1.27 -21.56
C GLY A 885 -1.83 0.70 -20.79
N HIS A 886 -1.71 0.52 -19.48
CA HIS A 886 -2.84 0.10 -18.65
C HIS A 886 -3.99 1.12 -18.63
N SER A 887 -3.70 2.43 -18.61
CA SER A 887 -4.70 3.50 -18.71
C SER A 887 -5.42 3.51 -20.07
N LEU A 888 -4.69 3.34 -21.18
CA LEU A 888 -5.28 3.21 -22.53
C LEU A 888 -6.29 2.05 -22.59
N MET A 889 -5.94 0.93 -21.95
CA MET A 889 -6.81 -0.26 -21.88
C MET A 889 -8.01 -0.04 -20.96
N SER A 890 -7.82 0.46 -19.73
CA SER A 890 -8.88 0.55 -18.72
C SER A 890 -9.89 1.65 -18.99
N MET A 891 -9.47 2.74 -19.62
CA MET A 891 -10.33 3.86 -20.01
C MET A 891 -10.90 3.72 -21.44
N GLU A 892 -10.69 2.57 -22.09
CA GLU A 892 -11.10 2.28 -23.47
C GLU A 892 -10.66 3.38 -24.47
N MET A 893 -9.52 4.04 -24.25
CA MET A 893 -9.12 5.25 -25.01
C MET A 893 -8.95 4.99 -26.51
N LEU A 894 -8.59 3.77 -26.90
CA LEU A 894 -8.48 3.34 -28.30
C LEU A 894 -9.85 3.12 -28.99
N THR A 895 -10.96 3.26 -28.28
CA THR A 895 -12.30 3.20 -28.89
C THR A 895 -12.73 4.53 -29.52
N TYR A 896 -12.13 5.66 -29.10
CA TYR A 896 -12.49 6.97 -29.59
C TYR A 896 -11.99 7.20 -31.03
N PRO A 897 -12.76 7.90 -31.88
CA PRO A 897 -12.33 8.32 -33.22
C PRO A 897 -11.01 9.09 -33.24
N GLU A 898 -10.73 9.89 -32.20
CA GLU A 898 -9.53 10.74 -32.15
C GLU A 898 -8.26 10.00 -31.69
N SER A 899 -8.36 8.69 -31.38
CA SER A 899 -7.28 7.90 -30.78
C SER A 899 -6.09 7.63 -31.70
N ALA A 900 -6.20 7.96 -33.00
CA ALA A 900 -5.13 7.93 -34.00
C ALA A 900 -3.79 8.52 -33.49
N VAL A 901 -3.84 9.54 -32.62
CA VAL A 901 -2.66 10.19 -32.01
C VAL A 901 -1.73 9.22 -31.27
N PHE A 902 -2.25 8.12 -30.73
CA PHE A 902 -1.44 7.18 -29.97
C PHE A 902 -0.61 6.25 -30.87
N PHE A 903 -1.00 6.00 -32.12
CA PHE A 903 -0.48 4.86 -32.91
C PHE A 903 0.96 4.95 -33.36
N GLU A 904 1.45 6.15 -33.72
CA GLU A 904 2.88 6.39 -33.94
C GLU A 904 3.67 5.92 -32.70
N HIS A 905 3.26 6.38 -31.52
CA HIS A 905 3.89 5.99 -30.25
C HIS A 905 3.73 4.49 -29.95
N LEU A 906 2.55 3.89 -30.17
CA LEU A 906 2.33 2.45 -29.98
C LEU A 906 3.31 1.62 -30.84
N ARG A 907 3.43 1.95 -32.13
CA ARG A 907 4.36 1.29 -33.06
C ARG A 907 5.81 1.50 -32.65
N GLU A 908 6.18 2.70 -32.22
CA GLU A 908 7.52 2.96 -31.71
C GLU A 908 7.84 2.12 -30.45
N GLN A 909 6.89 1.95 -29.51
CA GLN A 909 7.10 1.10 -28.34
C GLN A 909 7.23 -0.38 -28.73
N VAL A 910 6.45 -0.89 -29.69
CA VAL A 910 6.60 -2.27 -30.18
C VAL A 910 7.94 -2.46 -30.90
N ALA A 911 8.30 -1.56 -31.82
CA ALA A 911 9.52 -1.66 -32.61
C ALA A 911 10.80 -1.46 -31.80
N ARG A 912 10.84 -0.44 -30.92
CA ARG A 912 12.05 -0.04 -30.15
C ARG A 912 12.09 -0.59 -28.72
N GLY A 913 10.99 -1.17 -28.23
CA GLY A 913 10.89 -1.72 -26.88
C GLY A 913 11.95 -2.78 -26.58
N ARG A 914 12.73 -2.57 -25.51
CA ARG A 914 13.71 -3.55 -25.02
C ARG A 914 13.12 -4.50 -23.96
N ASN A 915 11.99 -4.12 -23.36
CA ASN A 915 11.28 -4.90 -22.35
C ASN A 915 10.19 -5.76 -23.02
N THR A 916 10.27 -7.08 -22.85
CA THR A 916 9.32 -8.04 -23.46
C THR A 916 7.88 -7.80 -23.01
N LYS A 917 7.63 -7.59 -21.71
CA LYS A 917 6.28 -7.35 -21.17
C LYS A 917 5.66 -6.07 -21.70
N GLN A 918 6.48 -5.04 -21.89
CA GLN A 918 6.06 -3.79 -22.52
C GLN A 918 5.72 -4.02 -23.99
N ARG A 919 6.58 -4.70 -24.75
CA ARG A 919 6.30 -5.03 -26.15
C ARG A 919 4.99 -5.81 -26.28
N GLU A 920 4.79 -6.85 -25.47
CA GLU A 920 3.55 -7.65 -25.44
C GLU A 920 2.30 -6.80 -25.13
N LEU A 921 2.37 -5.91 -24.14
CA LEU A 921 1.29 -4.98 -23.80
C LEU A 921 0.92 -4.06 -24.97
N TYR A 922 1.92 -3.43 -25.58
CA TYR A 922 1.72 -2.48 -26.67
C TYR A 922 1.38 -3.16 -28.02
N GLU A 923 1.86 -4.38 -28.25
CA GLU A 923 1.47 -5.23 -29.39
C GLU A 923 0.01 -5.67 -29.28
N GLY A 924 -0.49 -5.86 -28.05
CA GLY A 924 -1.91 -6.06 -27.75
C GLY A 924 -2.83 -4.88 -28.14
N PHE A 925 -2.27 -3.70 -28.43
CA PHE A 925 -3.02 -2.53 -28.92
C PHE A 925 -2.95 -2.34 -30.44
N LEU A 926 -2.13 -3.11 -31.16
CA LEU A 926 -2.06 -3.02 -32.61
C LEU A 926 -3.26 -3.78 -33.25
N PRO A 927 -3.89 -3.25 -34.32
CA PRO A 927 -5.05 -3.88 -34.94
C PRO A 927 -4.81 -5.34 -35.35
N LEU A 928 -5.87 -6.14 -35.35
CA LEU A 928 -5.87 -7.49 -35.90
C LEU A 928 -6.01 -7.44 -37.43
N ASP A 929 -4.97 -7.88 -38.12
CA ASP A 929 -4.77 -7.80 -39.57
C ASP A 929 -5.00 -9.14 -40.31
N HIS A 930 -5.23 -10.23 -39.59
CA HIS A 930 -5.38 -11.59 -40.12
C HIS A 930 -6.64 -12.30 -39.61
N PRO A 931 -7.22 -13.22 -40.39
CA PRO A 931 -8.36 -14.03 -39.93
C PRO A 931 -8.04 -14.88 -38.70
N VAL A 932 -9.02 -15.06 -37.83
CA VAL A 932 -8.96 -15.89 -36.63
C VAL A 932 -10.08 -16.92 -36.67
N THR A 933 -9.72 -18.21 -36.75
CA THR A 933 -10.66 -19.34 -36.68
C THR A 933 -10.43 -20.11 -35.38
N ASP A 934 -11.51 -20.42 -34.67
CA ASP A 934 -11.51 -21.34 -33.53
C ASP A 934 -12.57 -22.43 -33.78
N ASP A 935 -12.11 -23.68 -33.89
CA ASP A 935 -12.95 -24.88 -34.10
C ASP A 935 -12.99 -25.81 -32.89
N PHE A 936 -12.33 -25.40 -31.79
CA PHE A 936 -12.19 -26.16 -30.55
C PHE A 936 -11.68 -27.61 -30.71
N ALA A 937 -11.08 -27.98 -31.85
CA ALA A 937 -10.67 -29.36 -32.14
C ALA A 937 -9.62 -29.89 -31.15
N ALA A 938 -8.81 -28.97 -30.58
CA ALA A 938 -7.83 -29.25 -29.54
C ALA A 938 -8.42 -29.35 -28.11
N GLY A 939 -9.73 -29.22 -27.93
CA GLY A 939 -10.39 -29.26 -26.61
C GLY A 939 -10.08 -28.04 -25.73
N LYS A 940 -9.63 -26.92 -26.32
CA LYS A 940 -9.36 -25.65 -25.66
C LYS A 940 -9.71 -24.49 -26.59
N LEU A 941 -10.00 -23.33 -26.00
CA LEU A 941 -10.10 -22.04 -26.68
C LEU A 941 -8.69 -21.54 -27.05
N SER A 942 -8.56 -20.86 -28.18
CA SER A 942 -7.30 -20.24 -28.60
C SER A 942 -6.98 -18.98 -27.79
N ASP A 943 -5.69 -18.63 -27.72
CA ASP A 943 -5.20 -17.44 -27.03
C ASP A 943 -5.63 -16.10 -27.70
N SER A 944 -6.37 -16.16 -28.81
CA SER A 944 -6.99 -15.00 -29.47
C SER A 944 -8.22 -14.48 -28.73
N TRP A 945 -8.79 -15.25 -27.78
CA TRP A 945 -10.04 -14.90 -27.09
C TRP A 945 -9.85 -14.68 -25.58
N ILE A 946 -10.63 -13.75 -25.03
CA ILE A 946 -10.75 -13.48 -23.58
C ILE A 946 -12.17 -13.83 -23.15
N ALA A 947 -12.33 -14.60 -22.08
CA ALA A 947 -13.63 -14.96 -21.51
C ALA A 947 -13.89 -14.24 -20.18
N SER A 948 -15.14 -13.87 -19.93
CA SER A 948 -15.56 -13.20 -18.68
C SER A 948 -16.17 -14.11 -17.62
N GLY A 949 -16.42 -15.39 -17.94
CA GLY A 949 -17.22 -16.30 -17.13
C GLY A 949 -16.82 -17.78 -17.26
N GLY A 950 -17.71 -18.66 -16.85
CA GLY A 950 -17.47 -20.11 -16.79
C GLY A 950 -17.28 -20.72 -18.19
N MET A 951 -16.15 -21.39 -18.37
CA MET A 951 -15.78 -22.06 -19.62
C MET A 951 -15.68 -23.56 -19.45
N ARG A 952 -16.20 -24.33 -20.42
CA ARG A 952 -16.05 -25.79 -20.45
C ARG A 952 -15.91 -26.31 -21.87
N ALA A 953 -14.78 -26.95 -22.16
CA ALA A 953 -14.65 -27.80 -23.33
C ALA A 953 -15.51 -29.07 -23.17
N LEU A 954 -16.20 -29.45 -24.24
CA LEU A 954 -17.08 -30.61 -24.33
C LEU A 954 -16.61 -31.58 -25.41
N GLU A 955 -17.11 -32.81 -25.35
CA GLU A 955 -16.77 -33.85 -26.33
C GLU A 955 -17.13 -33.44 -27.78
N ARG A 956 -16.26 -33.86 -28.70
CA ARG A 956 -16.36 -33.68 -30.16
C ARG A 956 -16.18 -32.25 -30.65
N GLY A 957 -15.23 -31.50 -30.07
CA GLY A 957 -14.87 -30.15 -30.53
C GLY A 957 -15.98 -29.13 -30.29
N ARG A 958 -16.54 -29.12 -29.07
CA ARG A 958 -17.63 -28.21 -28.69
C ARG A 958 -17.24 -27.41 -27.47
N TYR A 959 -17.67 -26.16 -27.41
CA TYR A 959 -17.34 -25.24 -26.33
C TYR A 959 -18.59 -24.72 -25.66
N GLU A 960 -18.71 -24.87 -24.33
CA GLU A 960 -19.79 -24.28 -23.55
C GLU A 960 -19.30 -23.05 -22.80
N LEU A 961 -19.97 -21.93 -23.08
CA LEU A 961 -19.79 -20.63 -22.43
C LEU A 961 -21.01 -20.41 -21.52
N ARG A 962 -20.79 -20.20 -20.23
CA ARG A 962 -21.86 -20.11 -19.23
C ARG A 962 -21.61 -18.99 -18.21
N ALA A 963 -22.64 -18.22 -17.90
CA ALA A 963 -22.58 -17.18 -16.89
C ALA A 963 -22.36 -17.75 -15.49
N ALA A 964 -21.59 -17.03 -14.66
CA ALA A 964 -21.47 -17.34 -13.24
C ALA A 964 -22.81 -17.10 -12.51
N ILE A 965 -22.97 -17.66 -11.31
CA ILE A 965 -24.25 -17.67 -10.56
C ILE A 965 -24.74 -16.25 -10.22
N ASP A 966 -23.81 -15.29 -10.18
CA ASP A 966 -23.98 -13.86 -9.92
C ASP A 966 -24.05 -13.00 -11.20
N GLN A 967 -23.95 -13.60 -12.40
CA GLN A 967 -23.87 -12.89 -13.67
C GLN A 967 -25.09 -13.14 -14.58
N ALA A 968 -25.63 -12.05 -15.15
CA ALA A 968 -26.68 -12.09 -16.19
C ALA A 968 -26.11 -12.35 -17.60
N GLU A 969 -24.85 -11.98 -17.84
CA GLU A 969 -24.16 -12.11 -19.12
C GLU A 969 -22.80 -12.80 -18.91
N THR A 970 -22.35 -13.57 -19.91
CA THR A 970 -20.93 -13.92 -20.06
C THR A 970 -20.53 -13.73 -21.51
N TYR A 971 -19.30 -13.29 -21.78
CA TYR A 971 -18.85 -13.02 -23.14
C TYR A 971 -17.50 -13.65 -23.49
N LEU A 972 -17.29 -13.84 -24.78
CA LEU A 972 -15.97 -14.01 -25.40
C LEU A 972 -15.65 -12.74 -26.20
N ARG A 973 -14.53 -12.09 -25.86
CA ARG A 973 -13.97 -10.91 -26.53
C ARG A 973 -12.76 -11.34 -27.36
N LEU A 974 -12.73 -10.95 -28.63
CA LEU A 974 -11.58 -11.16 -29.51
C LEU A 974 -10.48 -10.14 -29.17
N ARG A 975 -9.24 -10.60 -28.94
CA ARG A 975 -8.08 -9.73 -28.70
C ARG A 975 -7.70 -8.97 -29.96
N ARG A 976 -7.18 -7.74 -29.81
CA ARG A 976 -6.74 -6.85 -30.90
C ARG A 976 -7.85 -6.46 -31.89
N SER A 977 -9.11 -6.71 -31.53
CA SER A 977 -10.28 -6.40 -32.35
C SER A 977 -10.87 -5.01 -32.07
N GLU A 978 -10.35 -4.31 -31.06
CA GLU A 978 -10.83 -3.02 -30.54
C GLU A 978 -10.93 -1.92 -31.60
N LEU A 979 -10.16 -2.08 -32.69
CA LEU A 979 -9.96 -1.11 -33.77
C LEU A 979 -10.41 -1.66 -35.13
N VAL A 980 -10.86 -2.92 -35.21
CA VAL A 980 -11.24 -3.51 -36.49
C VAL A 980 -12.57 -2.92 -36.95
N ARG A 981 -12.49 -1.96 -37.86
CA ARG A 981 -13.65 -1.22 -38.37
C ARG A 981 -14.57 -2.05 -39.25
N ASP A 982 -13.99 -2.65 -40.29
CA ASP A 982 -14.68 -3.47 -41.30
C ASP A 982 -14.27 -4.92 -41.05
N GLY A 983 -15.25 -5.83 -41.04
CA GLY A 983 -15.00 -7.24 -40.77
C GLY A 983 -16.28 -8.03 -40.61
N ALA A 984 -16.11 -9.32 -40.34
CA ALA A 984 -17.21 -10.21 -40.06
C ALA A 984 -16.88 -11.18 -38.92
N LEU A 985 -17.82 -11.34 -38.00
CA LEU A 985 -17.79 -12.39 -36.98
C LEU A 985 -18.92 -13.38 -37.27
N GLU A 986 -18.52 -14.62 -37.52
CA GLU A 986 -19.36 -15.75 -37.84
C GLU A 986 -19.26 -16.81 -36.73
N VAL A 987 -20.40 -17.28 -36.24
CA VAL A 987 -20.46 -18.24 -35.14
C VAL A 987 -21.46 -19.35 -35.46
N VAL A 988 -21.03 -20.59 -35.27
CA VAL A 988 -21.87 -21.79 -35.41
C VAL A 988 -22.31 -22.23 -34.01
N LEU A 989 -23.58 -22.01 -33.70
CA LEU A 989 -24.20 -22.21 -32.39
C LEU A 989 -24.96 -23.55 -32.35
N ASP A 990 -24.58 -24.47 -31.48
CA ASP A 990 -25.25 -25.77 -31.26
C ASP A 990 -26.53 -25.58 -30.45
N GLU A 991 -26.43 -24.92 -29.29
CA GLU A 991 -27.54 -24.63 -28.36
C GLU A 991 -27.32 -23.29 -27.66
N SER A 992 -28.38 -22.66 -27.18
CA SER A 992 -28.32 -21.50 -26.30
C SER A 992 -29.55 -21.45 -25.40
N GLN A 993 -29.38 -20.90 -24.21
CA GLN A 993 -30.43 -20.58 -23.24
C GLN A 993 -30.17 -19.15 -22.77
N GLY A 994 -31.23 -18.35 -22.67
CA GLY A 994 -31.10 -16.91 -22.75
C GLY A 994 -31.13 -16.39 -24.19
N PHE A 995 -30.95 -15.10 -24.28
CA PHE A 995 -30.60 -14.33 -25.47
C PHE A 995 -29.21 -14.78 -25.97
N PHE A 996 -28.94 -14.60 -27.26
CA PHE A 996 -27.60 -14.77 -27.82
C PHE A 996 -27.25 -13.60 -28.73
N TRP A 997 -26.10 -12.97 -28.47
CA TRP A 997 -25.62 -11.79 -29.18
C TRP A 997 -24.25 -12.01 -29.80
N ILE A 998 -24.08 -11.60 -31.05
CA ILE A 998 -22.81 -11.25 -31.66
C ILE A 998 -22.64 -9.74 -31.53
N TYR A 999 -21.48 -9.30 -31.02
CA TYR A 999 -21.11 -7.91 -30.84
C TYR A 999 -19.99 -7.51 -31.80
N ALA A 1000 -20.06 -6.26 -32.22
CA ALA A 1000 -19.03 -5.55 -32.95
C ALA A 1000 -18.99 -4.11 -32.46
N ARG A 1001 -17.80 -3.49 -32.44
CA ARG A 1001 -17.61 -2.14 -31.89
C ARG A 1001 -18.20 -1.96 -30.49
N ARG A 1002 -18.06 -2.97 -29.61
CA ARG A 1002 -18.58 -2.90 -28.22
C ARG A 1002 -17.58 -2.18 -27.31
N SER A 1003 -18.08 -1.16 -26.62
CA SER A 1003 -17.43 -0.42 -25.53
C SER A 1003 -18.44 -0.18 -24.41
N SER A 1004 -18.03 0.49 -23.33
CA SER A 1004 -18.91 1.00 -22.29
C SER A 1004 -19.95 2.01 -22.78
N ARG A 1005 -19.68 2.69 -23.91
CA ARG A 1005 -20.51 3.79 -24.43
C ARG A 1005 -21.16 3.50 -25.78
N ALA A 1006 -20.79 2.45 -26.51
CA ALA A 1006 -21.41 2.12 -27.79
C ALA A 1006 -21.37 0.63 -28.08
N MET A 1007 -22.30 0.13 -28.89
CA MET A 1007 -22.21 -1.24 -29.44
C MET A 1007 -23.08 -1.41 -30.68
N VAL A 1008 -22.59 -2.19 -31.63
CA VAL A 1008 -23.39 -2.85 -32.67
C VAL A 1008 -23.62 -4.30 -32.21
N ARG A 1009 -24.88 -4.77 -32.22
CA ARG A 1009 -25.20 -6.16 -31.87
C ARG A 1009 -26.20 -6.81 -32.80
N PHE A 1010 -26.00 -8.09 -33.08
CA PHE A 1010 -26.89 -8.94 -33.87
C PHE A 1010 -27.16 -10.23 -33.11
N GLY A 1011 -28.43 -10.57 -32.92
CA GLY A 1011 -28.78 -11.64 -31.99
C GLY A 1011 -30.27 -11.90 -31.90
N PHE A 1012 -30.66 -12.88 -31.09
CA PHE A 1012 -32.06 -13.20 -30.81
C PHE A 1012 -32.35 -13.17 -29.30
N ASP A 1013 -33.62 -12.95 -28.96
CA ASP A 1013 -34.13 -12.95 -27.59
C ASP A 1013 -34.91 -14.23 -27.24
N GLU A 1014 -35.37 -14.30 -26.00
CA GLU A 1014 -36.25 -15.38 -25.50
C GLU A 1014 -37.72 -15.20 -25.93
N ASP A 1015 -38.12 -13.99 -26.29
CA ASP A 1015 -39.48 -13.63 -26.72
C ASP A 1015 -39.80 -14.04 -28.18
N GLY A 1016 -38.80 -14.54 -28.92
CA GLY A 1016 -38.96 -15.03 -30.29
C GLY A 1016 -38.78 -13.95 -31.35
N PHE A 1017 -37.81 -13.06 -31.17
CA PHE A 1017 -37.39 -12.06 -32.15
C PHE A 1017 -35.89 -12.11 -32.42
N ILE A 1018 -35.51 -11.74 -33.64
CA ILE A 1018 -34.13 -11.51 -34.08
C ILE A 1018 -33.93 -10.02 -34.33
N HIS A 1019 -32.79 -9.51 -33.90
CA HIS A 1019 -32.49 -8.08 -33.79
C HIS A 1019 -31.15 -7.76 -34.42
N LEU A 1020 -31.08 -6.61 -35.09
CA LEU A 1020 -29.84 -5.93 -35.46
C LEU A 1020 -29.93 -4.49 -34.94
N GLN A 1021 -29.09 -4.16 -33.96
CA GLN A 1021 -29.20 -2.95 -33.16
C GLN A 1021 -27.89 -2.17 -33.07
N VAL A 1022 -28.01 -0.85 -33.01
CA VAL A 1022 -26.90 0.08 -32.78
C VAL A 1022 -27.26 0.96 -31.58
N TRP A 1023 -26.40 0.94 -30.57
CA TRP A 1023 -26.57 1.65 -29.31
C TRP A 1023 -25.44 2.65 -29.07
N LYS A 1024 -25.76 3.76 -28.42
CA LYS A 1024 -24.79 4.76 -27.95
C LYS A 1024 -25.27 5.41 -26.65
N SER A 1025 -24.43 5.45 -25.62
CA SER A 1025 -24.69 6.04 -24.30
C SER A 1025 -26.01 5.60 -23.65
N GLY A 1026 -26.40 4.34 -23.86
CA GLY A 1026 -27.68 3.78 -23.39
C GLY A 1026 -28.89 4.07 -24.28
N GLU A 1027 -28.73 4.87 -25.34
CA GLU A 1027 -29.78 5.14 -26.34
C GLU A 1027 -29.68 4.15 -27.51
N LEU A 1028 -30.85 3.66 -27.96
CA LEU A 1028 -30.98 2.77 -29.11
C LEU A 1028 -31.14 3.61 -30.39
N LEU A 1029 -30.03 3.88 -31.07
CA LEU A 1029 -30.00 4.74 -32.26
C LEU A 1029 -30.65 4.09 -33.50
N SER A 1030 -30.56 2.76 -33.61
CA SER A 1030 -31.19 2.01 -34.70
C SER A 1030 -31.57 0.61 -34.24
N ASN A 1031 -32.77 0.15 -34.62
CA ASN A 1031 -33.29 -1.16 -34.26
C ASN A 1031 -34.04 -1.79 -35.43
N ASN A 1032 -33.45 -2.79 -36.06
CA ASN A 1032 -34.16 -3.68 -36.98
C ASN A 1032 -34.55 -4.95 -36.21
N ILE A 1033 -35.84 -5.21 -36.10
CA ILE A 1033 -36.41 -6.36 -35.39
C ILE A 1033 -37.34 -7.17 -36.32
N ARG A 1034 -37.30 -8.50 -36.22
CA ARG A 1034 -38.22 -9.42 -36.92
C ARG A 1034 -38.62 -10.58 -36.00
N PRO A 1035 -39.87 -11.07 -36.06
CA PRO A 1035 -40.24 -12.34 -35.43
C PRO A 1035 -39.34 -13.46 -35.92
N TRP A 1036 -38.91 -14.33 -35.02
CA TRP A 1036 -37.89 -15.34 -35.25
C TRP A 1036 -38.21 -16.63 -34.51
N ILE A 1037 -38.23 -17.73 -35.26
CA ILE A 1037 -38.28 -19.07 -34.69
C ILE A 1037 -36.95 -19.71 -35.04
N ARG A 1038 -36.15 -20.05 -34.03
CA ARG A 1038 -34.85 -20.68 -34.23
C ARG A 1038 -35.01 -22.01 -34.99
N PRO A 1039 -34.33 -22.21 -36.14
CA PRO A 1039 -34.32 -23.48 -36.84
C PRO A 1039 -33.80 -24.64 -35.96
N PRO A 1040 -34.31 -25.87 -36.13
CA PRO A 1040 -33.82 -27.02 -35.38
C PRO A 1040 -32.39 -27.38 -35.79
N GLY A 1041 -31.55 -27.68 -34.80
CA GLY A 1041 -30.13 -28.03 -34.99
C GLY A 1041 -29.18 -26.85 -34.83
N SER A 1042 -27.97 -27.01 -35.38
CA SER A 1042 -26.94 -25.98 -35.33
C SER A 1042 -27.28 -24.79 -36.23
N LEU A 1043 -27.01 -23.60 -35.73
CA LEU A 1043 -27.35 -22.32 -36.34
C LEU A 1043 -26.07 -21.56 -36.69
N LYS A 1044 -25.91 -21.19 -37.96
CA LYS A 1044 -24.80 -20.34 -38.40
C LYS A 1044 -25.25 -18.89 -38.41
N MET A 1045 -24.71 -18.06 -37.52
CA MET A 1045 -25.00 -16.62 -37.44
C MET A 1045 -23.77 -15.82 -37.85
N ARG A 1046 -23.93 -14.75 -38.62
CA ARG A 1046 -22.83 -13.85 -39.03
C ARG A 1046 -23.26 -12.40 -38.92
N LEU A 1047 -22.46 -11.59 -38.23
CA LEU A 1047 -22.55 -10.13 -38.21
C LEU A 1047 -21.44 -9.58 -39.10
N GLU A 1048 -21.80 -8.77 -40.09
CA GLU A 1048 -20.87 -8.07 -40.97
C GLU A 1048 -20.96 -6.56 -40.73
N ILE A 1049 -19.81 -5.90 -40.70
CA ILE A 1049 -19.71 -4.43 -40.75
C ILE A 1049 -18.88 -4.02 -41.96
N ARG A 1050 -19.41 -3.07 -42.74
CA ARG A 1050 -18.76 -2.43 -43.88
C ARG A 1050 -19.06 -0.94 -43.83
N GLY A 1051 -18.05 -0.12 -43.54
CA GLY A 1051 -18.19 1.33 -43.38
C GLY A 1051 -19.26 1.68 -42.34
N ASP A 1052 -20.30 2.35 -42.81
CA ASP A 1052 -21.39 2.91 -42.02
C ASP A 1052 -22.60 1.94 -41.93
N GLY A 1053 -22.43 0.69 -42.37
CA GLY A 1053 -23.49 -0.32 -42.48
C GLY A 1053 -23.20 -1.61 -41.73
N ALA A 1054 -24.14 -2.03 -40.87
CA ALA A 1054 -24.17 -3.36 -40.26
C ALA A 1054 -25.18 -4.27 -40.98
N ARG A 1055 -24.84 -5.56 -41.14
CA ARG A 1055 -25.73 -6.60 -41.71
C ARG A 1055 -25.71 -7.86 -40.86
N GLY A 1056 -26.86 -8.53 -40.76
CA GLY A 1056 -27.04 -9.75 -39.98
C GLY A 1056 -27.53 -10.89 -40.87
N PHE A 1057 -26.81 -12.01 -40.84
CA PHE A 1057 -27.10 -13.20 -41.65
C PHE A 1057 -27.33 -14.42 -40.76
N VAL A 1058 -28.26 -15.28 -41.17
CA VAL A 1058 -28.43 -16.62 -40.59
C VAL A 1058 -28.41 -17.66 -41.71
N ASN A 1059 -27.58 -18.69 -41.55
CA ASN A 1059 -27.35 -19.75 -42.52
C ASN A 1059 -27.05 -19.23 -43.95
N GLY A 1060 -26.35 -18.08 -44.03
CA GLY A 1060 -25.99 -17.41 -45.29
C GLY A 1060 -27.08 -16.51 -45.89
N LEU A 1061 -28.25 -16.39 -45.26
CA LEU A 1061 -29.35 -15.51 -45.72
C LEU A 1061 -29.37 -14.21 -44.91
N GLU A 1062 -29.40 -13.06 -45.58
CA GLU A 1062 -29.54 -11.74 -44.94
C GLU A 1062 -30.94 -11.62 -44.33
N ILE A 1063 -31.01 -11.34 -43.02
CA ILE A 1063 -32.27 -11.38 -42.26
C ILE A 1063 -33.11 -10.11 -42.45
N PHE A 1064 -32.47 -9.00 -42.81
CA PHE A 1064 -33.09 -7.70 -42.99
C PHE A 1064 -32.95 -7.24 -44.45
N SER A 1065 -33.83 -6.34 -44.89
CA SER A 1065 -33.89 -5.90 -46.30
C SER A 1065 -32.82 -4.89 -46.71
N GLY A 1066 -31.82 -4.64 -45.85
CA GLY A 1066 -30.73 -3.70 -46.06
C GLY A 1066 -29.97 -3.42 -44.77
N PRO A 1067 -28.79 -2.77 -44.88
CA PRO A 1067 -27.91 -2.50 -43.75
C PRO A 1067 -28.52 -1.51 -42.74
N VAL A 1068 -28.32 -1.79 -41.46
CA VAL A 1068 -28.58 -0.83 -40.38
C VAL A 1068 -27.49 0.24 -40.38
N ALA A 1069 -27.90 1.50 -40.24
CA ALA A 1069 -26.96 2.62 -40.15
C ALA A 1069 -26.15 2.53 -38.85
N ILE A 1070 -24.83 2.62 -38.97
CA ILE A 1070 -23.91 2.91 -37.87
C ILE A 1070 -23.60 4.40 -37.97
N PRO A 1071 -24.12 5.25 -37.05
CA PRO A 1071 -23.82 6.68 -37.08
C PRO A 1071 -22.34 6.96 -36.87
N ASP A 1072 -21.90 8.09 -37.41
CA ASP A 1072 -20.57 8.70 -37.31
C ASP A 1072 -20.15 9.13 -35.88
N THR A 1073 -20.84 8.62 -34.86
CA THR A 1073 -20.49 8.83 -33.46
C THR A 1073 -20.52 7.53 -32.66
N VAL A 1074 -20.62 6.39 -33.35
CA VAL A 1074 -20.43 5.04 -32.80
C VAL A 1074 -18.96 4.68 -32.95
N ALA A 1075 -18.23 5.01 -31.87
CA ALA A 1075 -16.86 4.62 -31.58
C ALA A 1075 -16.52 3.18 -31.97
N TYR A 1076 -15.23 2.89 -32.14
CA TYR A 1076 -14.76 1.51 -32.25
C TYR A 1076 -14.96 0.75 -30.92
N GLY A 1077 -14.52 -0.50 -30.90
CA GLY A 1077 -14.69 -1.39 -29.76
C GLY A 1077 -14.49 -2.82 -30.17
N TRP A 1078 -14.44 -3.72 -29.20
CA TRP A 1078 -14.09 -5.10 -29.46
C TRP A 1078 -15.24 -5.87 -30.11
N TRP A 1079 -14.85 -6.91 -30.85
CA TRP A 1079 -15.74 -7.91 -31.43
C TRP A 1079 -15.86 -9.11 -30.50
N GLY A 1080 -17.02 -9.76 -30.48
CA GLY A 1080 -17.25 -10.87 -29.58
C GLY A 1080 -18.64 -11.47 -29.63
N ILE A 1081 -18.92 -12.36 -28.68
CA ILE A 1081 -20.25 -12.93 -28.46
C ILE A 1081 -20.61 -12.97 -26.98
N ALA A 1082 -21.90 -12.93 -26.66
CA ALA A 1082 -22.40 -13.21 -25.31
C ALA A 1082 -23.79 -13.86 -25.32
N PRO A 1083 -24.00 -14.99 -24.60
CA PRO A 1083 -25.30 -15.30 -24.06
C PRO A 1083 -25.65 -14.37 -22.88
N PHE A 1084 -26.92 -13.97 -22.81
CA PHE A 1084 -27.48 -13.13 -21.74
C PHE A 1084 -28.83 -13.70 -21.28
N ALA A 1085 -29.15 -13.59 -19.99
CA ALA A 1085 -30.47 -13.90 -19.45
C ALA A 1085 -30.77 -12.93 -18.30
N PHE A 1086 -32.05 -12.62 -18.06
CA PHE A 1086 -32.44 -11.80 -16.91
C PHE A 1086 -32.17 -12.50 -15.58
N ASP A 1087 -32.29 -13.83 -15.55
CA ASP A 1087 -31.96 -14.67 -14.42
C ASP A 1087 -30.44 -14.96 -14.36
N LEU A 1088 -29.81 -14.66 -13.21
CA LEU A 1088 -28.37 -14.84 -13.00
C LEU A 1088 -27.96 -16.32 -13.10
N GLY A 1089 -26.82 -16.61 -13.73
CA GLY A 1089 -26.28 -17.97 -13.90
C GLY A 1089 -27.04 -18.91 -14.86
N VAL A 1090 -28.10 -18.40 -15.51
CA VAL A 1090 -28.92 -19.14 -16.49
C VAL A 1090 -28.36 -19.05 -17.91
N ALA A 1091 -27.78 -17.90 -18.28
CA ALA A 1091 -27.26 -17.64 -19.62
C ALA A 1091 -26.17 -18.66 -20.03
N ARG A 1092 -26.38 -19.34 -21.15
CA ARG A 1092 -25.38 -20.25 -21.75
C ARG A 1092 -25.48 -20.33 -23.27
N ALA A 1093 -24.35 -20.61 -23.90
CA ALA A 1093 -24.23 -20.92 -25.32
C ALA A 1093 -23.28 -22.10 -25.53
N ARG A 1094 -23.63 -23.02 -26.43
CA ARG A 1094 -22.72 -24.05 -26.94
C ARG A 1094 -22.32 -23.72 -28.36
N ILE A 1095 -21.03 -23.61 -28.59
CA ILE A 1095 -20.42 -23.12 -29.82
C ILE A 1095 -19.65 -24.28 -30.46
N LEU A 1096 -19.80 -24.43 -31.78
CA LEU A 1096 -19.11 -25.42 -32.60
C LEU A 1096 -17.92 -24.83 -33.34
N LYS A 1097 -18.02 -23.57 -33.77
CA LYS A 1097 -16.97 -22.85 -34.49
C LYS A 1097 -17.18 -21.34 -34.38
N MET A 1098 -16.08 -20.59 -34.37
CA MET A 1098 -16.06 -19.15 -34.57
C MET A 1098 -15.05 -18.81 -35.67
N ASP A 1099 -15.46 -17.96 -36.60
CA ASP A 1099 -14.61 -17.41 -37.66
C ASP A 1099 -14.70 -15.89 -37.63
N PHE A 1100 -13.58 -15.23 -37.36
CA PHE A 1100 -13.43 -13.79 -37.50
C PHE A 1100 -12.57 -13.46 -38.71
N GLU A 1101 -13.03 -12.50 -39.51
CA GLU A 1101 -12.38 -12.05 -40.73
C GLU A 1101 -12.28 -10.52 -40.68
N PRO A 1102 -11.09 -9.94 -40.38
CA PRO A 1102 -10.88 -8.51 -40.57
C PRO A 1102 -10.83 -8.21 -42.07
N TRP A 1103 -11.36 -7.05 -42.46
CA TRP A 1103 -11.41 -6.67 -43.86
C TRP A 1103 -10.75 -5.31 -44.10
N PRO A 1104 -9.96 -5.16 -45.19
CA PRO A 1104 -9.40 -3.86 -45.56
C PRO A 1104 -10.51 -2.90 -45.96
N ALA A 1105 -10.22 -1.61 -45.80
CA ALA A 1105 -11.09 -0.55 -46.31
C ALA A 1105 -11.07 -0.55 -47.85
N THR A 1106 -12.23 -0.56 -48.50
CA THR A 1106 -12.31 -0.52 -49.97
C THR A 1106 -12.77 0.86 -50.44
N LEU A 1107 -11.90 1.59 -51.13
CA LEU A 1107 -12.28 2.79 -51.88
C LEU A 1107 -12.53 2.42 -53.33
N VAL A 1108 -13.76 2.67 -53.80
CA VAL A 1108 -14.11 2.50 -55.21
C VAL A 1108 -13.97 3.83 -55.94
N LEU A 1109 -12.91 3.92 -56.73
CA LEU A 1109 -12.64 5.05 -57.62
C LEU A 1109 -13.66 4.99 -58.77
N LEU A 1110 -14.41 6.08 -58.97
CA LEU A 1110 -15.46 6.18 -59.99
C LEU A 1110 -15.14 7.31 -61.02
N PRO A 1111 -15.14 7.02 -62.34
CA PRO A 1111 -14.79 8.01 -63.36
C PRO A 1111 -15.88 9.08 -63.49
N PRO A 1112 -15.58 10.29 -63.99
CA PRO A 1112 -16.61 11.20 -64.50
C PRO A 1112 -17.42 10.51 -65.61
N GLY A 1113 -18.73 10.65 -65.59
CA GLY A 1113 -19.64 9.92 -66.48
C GLY A 1113 -21.12 10.15 -66.12
N ASP A 1114 -22.02 9.43 -66.79
CA ASP A 1114 -23.46 9.47 -66.52
C ASP A 1114 -23.83 8.72 -65.22
N PRO A 1115 -24.58 9.34 -64.28
CA PRO A 1115 -24.95 8.69 -63.01
C PRO A 1115 -25.80 7.43 -63.13
N VAL A 1116 -26.64 7.31 -64.16
CA VAL A 1116 -27.51 6.14 -64.31
C VAL A 1116 -26.68 4.93 -64.68
N GLU A 1117 -25.70 5.09 -65.57
CA GLU A 1117 -24.74 4.03 -65.89
C GLU A 1117 -23.77 3.76 -64.73
N GLN A 1118 -23.24 4.79 -64.08
CA GLN A 1118 -22.38 4.63 -62.88
C GLN A 1118 -23.08 3.81 -61.78
N VAL A 1119 -24.35 4.11 -61.45
CA VAL A 1119 -25.12 3.35 -60.46
C VAL A 1119 -25.36 1.90 -60.89
N LYS A 1120 -25.49 1.61 -62.19
CA LYS A 1120 -25.56 0.22 -62.69
C LYS A 1120 -24.24 -0.52 -62.46
N TRP A 1121 -23.10 0.13 -62.71
CA TRP A 1121 -21.77 -0.46 -62.51
C TRP A 1121 -21.47 -0.73 -61.03
N LEU A 1122 -21.97 0.11 -60.12
CA LEU A 1122 -21.72 -0.01 -58.69
C LEU A 1122 -22.50 -1.15 -58.00
N ARG A 1123 -23.71 -1.48 -58.50
CA ARG A 1123 -24.61 -2.46 -57.86
C ARG A 1123 -23.98 -3.82 -57.51
N PRO A 1124 -23.17 -4.48 -58.37
CA PRO A 1124 -22.55 -5.77 -58.04
C PRO A 1124 -21.52 -5.70 -56.91
N TYR A 1125 -20.90 -4.53 -56.71
CA TYR A 1125 -19.78 -4.35 -55.78
C TYR A 1125 -20.22 -3.87 -54.39
N VAL A 1126 -21.49 -3.48 -54.20
CA VAL A 1126 -22.04 -2.88 -52.96
C VAL A 1126 -21.63 -3.60 -51.66
N GLY A 1127 -21.59 -4.94 -51.64
CA GLY A 1127 -21.21 -5.70 -50.44
C GLY A 1127 -19.73 -5.58 -50.03
N ALA A 1128 -18.88 -5.02 -50.91
CA ALA A 1128 -17.44 -4.92 -50.73
C ALA A 1128 -16.91 -3.47 -50.67
N MET A 1129 -17.77 -2.44 -50.80
CA MET A 1129 -17.36 -1.04 -50.82
C MET A 1129 -17.47 -0.40 -49.43
N SER A 1130 -16.42 0.31 -48.98
CA SER A 1130 -16.48 1.16 -47.78
C SER A 1130 -16.81 2.61 -48.17
N ALA A 1131 -16.22 3.13 -49.26
CA ALA A 1131 -16.57 4.45 -49.80
C ALA A 1131 -16.45 4.54 -51.33
N LEU A 1132 -17.19 5.50 -51.90
CA LEU A 1132 -17.19 5.91 -53.30
C LEU A 1132 -16.34 7.17 -53.47
N VAL A 1133 -15.46 7.16 -54.47
CA VAL A 1133 -14.51 8.24 -54.76
C VAL A 1133 -14.75 8.76 -56.19
N PRO A 1134 -15.75 9.64 -56.40
CA PRO A 1134 -16.04 10.18 -57.73
C PRO A 1134 -15.07 11.28 -58.13
N ALA A 1135 -14.45 11.16 -59.31
CA ALA A 1135 -13.51 12.16 -59.83
C ALA A 1135 -14.22 13.31 -60.55
N TRP A 1136 -14.66 14.30 -59.78
CA TRP A 1136 -15.38 15.48 -60.27
C TRP A 1136 -14.68 16.82 -60.03
N VAL A 1137 -13.73 16.88 -59.08
CA VAL A 1137 -13.14 18.15 -58.64
C VAL A 1137 -11.71 18.23 -59.16
N PHE A 1138 -11.41 19.30 -59.91
CA PHE A 1138 -10.13 19.51 -60.57
C PHE A 1138 -9.58 20.89 -60.21
N GLN A 1139 -8.29 20.94 -59.88
CA GLN A 1139 -7.55 22.18 -59.70
C GLN A 1139 -7.52 22.98 -61.00
N GLN A 1140 -7.89 24.25 -60.91
CA GLN A 1140 -7.86 25.19 -62.03
C GLN A 1140 -6.43 25.74 -62.26
N PRO A 1141 -6.10 26.24 -63.46
CA PRO A 1141 -4.77 26.76 -63.77
C PRO A 1141 -4.32 27.97 -62.92
N ASP A 1142 -5.27 28.67 -62.27
CA ASP A 1142 -5.02 29.78 -61.35
C ASP A 1142 -4.73 29.33 -59.90
N GLY A 1143 -4.76 28.02 -59.64
CA GLY A 1143 -4.52 27.43 -58.31
C GLY A 1143 -5.78 27.23 -57.45
N THR A 1144 -6.97 27.55 -57.96
CA THR A 1144 -8.26 27.39 -57.24
C THR A 1144 -8.93 26.04 -57.50
N LEU A 1145 -10.00 25.73 -56.76
CA LEU A 1145 -10.90 24.59 -57.03
C LEU A 1145 -12.19 25.05 -57.74
N SER A 1146 -12.78 24.15 -58.53
CA SER A 1146 -14.14 24.33 -59.08
C SER A 1146 -15.16 24.63 -57.97
N ALA A 1147 -16.05 25.61 -58.21
CA ALA A 1147 -16.95 26.14 -57.17
C ALA A 1147 -17.95 25.09 -56.61
N ASP A 1148 -18.59 24.33 -57.51
CA ASP A 1148 -19.74 23.47 -57.20
C ASP A 1148 -19.54 22.01 -57.63
N LEU A 1149 -20.23 21.10 -56.94
CA LEU A 1149 -20.39 19.70 -57.37
C LEU A 1149 -21.35 19.63 -58.58
N PRO A 1150 -21.17 18.66 -59.49
CA PRO A 1150 -22.09 18.51 -60.62
C PRO A 1150 -23.48 18.07 -60.13
N ALA A 1151 -24.56 18.52 -60.78
CA ALA A 1151 -25.94 18.13 -60.45
C ALA A 1151 -26.18 16.61 -60.50
N ALA A 1152 -25.30 15.89 -61.20
CA ALA A 1152 -25.16 14.43 -61.19
C ALA A 1152 -24.94 13.80 -59.80
N ALA A 1153 -24.39 14.55 -58.84
CA ALA A 1153 -23.97 14.06 -57.53
C ALA A 1153 -25.15 13.53 -56.68
N ASP A 1154 -26.35 14.09 -56.82
CA ASP A 1154 -27.50 13.74 -55.98
C ASP A 1154 -27.93 12.27 -56.13
N MET A 1155 -27.84 11.71 -57.33
CA MET A 1155 -28.19 10.29 -57.56
C MET A 1155 -27.22 9.34 -56.84
N LEU A 1156 -25.92 9.67 -56.83
CA LEU A 1156 -24.91 8.89 -56.13
C LEU A 1156 -24.94 9.16 -54.62
N ARG A 1157 -25.34 10.36 -54.17
CA ARG A 1157 -25.63 10.64 -52.75
C ARG A 1157 -26.79 9.77 -52.25
N MET A 1158 -27.88 9.65 -53.02
CA MET A 1158 -28.99 8.74 -52.70
C MET A 1158 -28.54 7.27 -52.66
N PHE A 1159 -27.73 6.84 -53.63
CA PHE A 1159 -27.18 5.48 -53.68
C PHE A 1159 -26.30 5.17 -52.46
N GLY A 1160 -25.37 6.07 -52.11
CA GLY A 1160 -24.51 5.95 -50.94
C GLY A 1160 -25.31 5.93 -49.63
N ALA A 1161 -26.27 6.84 -49.47
CA ALA A 1161 -27.13 6.92 -48.29
C ALA A 1161 -27.99 5.65 -48.08
N PHE A 1162 -28.50 5.05 -49.16
CA PHE A 1162 -29.27 3.80 -49.09
C PHE A 1162 -28.39 2.58 -48.75
N HIS A 1163 -27.22 2.47 -49.39
CA HIS A 1163 -26.32 1.33 -49.21
C HIS A 1163 -25.35 1.47 -48.03
N ARG A 1164 -25.34 2.62 -47.33
CA ARG A 1164 -24.39 3.00 -46.26
C ARG A 1164 -22.92 3.02 -46.72
N VAL A 1165 -22.72 3.53 -47.94
CA VAL A 1165 -21.39 3.72 -48.55
C VAL A 1165 -21.11 5.22 -48.62
N ARG A 1166 -19.97 5.66 -48.06
CA ARG A 1166 -19.59 7.07 -48.02
C ARG A 1166 -19.32 7.65 -49.41
N MET A 1167 -19.40 8.97 -49.56
CA MET A 1167 -18.99 9.69 -50.77
C MET A 1167 -17.86 10.67 -50.44
N LEU A 1168 -16.73 10.50 -51.12
CA LEU A 1168 -15.50 11.24 -50.90
C LEU A 1168 -14.95 11.71 -52.25
N PRO A 1169 -15.44 12.83 -52.80
CA PRO A 1169 -15.03 13.29 -54.13
C PRO A 1169 -13.51 13.41 -54.26
N ALA A 1170 -12.98 12.93 -55.39
CA ALA A 1170 -11.57 13.11 -55.66
C ALA A 1170 -11.31 14.55 -56.11
N ILE A 1171 -10.33 15.18 -55.46
CA ILE A 1171 -9.77 16.50 -55.77
C ILE A 1171 -8.43 16.27 -56.45
N ASP A 1172 -8.40 16.38 -57.78
CA ASP A 1172 -7.19 16.17 -58.58
C ASP A 1172 -6.35 17.46 -58.63
N LEU A 1173 -5.22 17.45 -57.93
CA LEU A 1173 -4.21 18.50 -57.94
C LEU A 1173 -3.23 18.27 -59.09
N SER A 1174 -3.69 18.54 -60.31
CA SER A 1174 -2.96 18.31 -61.55
C SER A 1174 -1.79 19.30 -61.80
N TYR A 1175 -1.70 20.40 -61.05
CA TYR A 1175 -0.61 21.37 -61.11
C TYR A 1175 0.14 21.41 -59.76
N ASP A 1176 1.48 21.37 -59.80
CA ASP A 1176 2.33 21.21 -58.60
C ASP A 1176 1.98 22.14 -57.43
N GLY A 1177 1.31 21.57 -56.41
CA GLY A 1177 1.34 21.98 -55.01
C GLY A 1177 0.83 23.37 -54.59
N ASN A 1178 0.55 24.29 -55.52
CA ASN A 1178 0.31 25.71 -55.24
C ASN A 1178 -1.04 26.04 -54.57
N ILE A 1179 -1.89 25.05 -54.32
CA ILE A 1179 -3.13 25.26 -53.57
C ILE A 1179 -2.87 25.34 -52.06
N ALA A 1180 -3.48 26.33 -51.42
CA ALA A 1180 -3.49 26.47 -49.97
C ALA A 1180 -4.39 25.36 -49.35
N PRO A 1181 -3.90 24.52 -48.42
CA PRO A 1181 -4.67 23.40 -47.85
C PRO A 1181 -6.05 23.78 -47.29
N GLU A 1182 -6.19 25.02 -46.83
CA GLU A 1182 -7.41 25.60 -46.28
C GLU A 1182 -8.54 25.66 -47.33
N GLN A 1183 -8.21 25.75 -48.64
CA GLN A 1183 -9.21 25.66 -49.71
C GLN A 1183 -9.84 24.27 -49.84
N ILE A 1184 -9.14 23.22 -49.40
CA ILE A 1184 -9.63 21.84 -49.44
C ILE A 1184 -10.66 21.65 -48.31
N THR A 1185 -10.36 22.11 -47.10
CA THR A 1185 -11.29 22.04 -45.96
C THR A 1185 -12.50 22.96 -46.15
N ASP A 1186 -12.30 24.18 -46.68
CA ASP A 1186 -13.39 25.07 -47.12
C ASP A 1186 -14.33 24.39 -48.13
N PHE A 1187 -13.78 23.64 -49.11
CA PHE A 1187 -14.58 22.97 -50.13
C PHE A 1187 -15.42 21.82 -49.55
N ILE A 1188 -14.83 20.98 -48.70
CA ILE A 1188 -15.51 19.88 -48.01
C ILE A 1188 -16.67 20.42 -47.17
N GLN A 1189 -16.40 21.45 -46.35
CA GLN A 1189 -17.38 22.07 -45.47
C GLN A 1189 -18.52 22.73 -46.26
N ARG A 1190 -18.22 23.48 -47.33
CA ARG A 1190 -19.22 24.17 -48.17
C ARG A 1190 -20.23 23.21 -48.78
N HIS A 1191 -19.79 22.01 -49.15
CA HIS A 1191 -20.62 21.02 -49.84
C HIS A 1191 -21.21 19.93 -48.94
N GLY A 1192 -20.98 20.00 -47.63
CA GLY A 1192 -21.47 19.03 -46.64
C GLY A 1192 -20.95 17.61 -46.90
N LEU A 1193 -19.70 17.49 -47.32
CA LEU A 1193 -19.05 16.22 -47.60
C LEU A 1193 -18.43 15.64 -46.32
N ALA A 1194 -18.46 14.31 -46.17
CA ALA A 1194 -17.73 13.63 -45.09
C ALA A 1194 -16.21 13.85 -45.20
N GLY A 1195 -15.72 14.03 -46.43
CA GLY A 1195 -14.32 14.16 -46.74
C GLY A 1195 -14.03 14.23 -48.24
N ALA A 1196 -12.76 14.12 -48.61
CA ALA A 1196 -12.29 14.13 -49.98
C ALA A 1196 -11.01 13.29 -50.19
N VAL A 1197 -10.81 12.81 -51.41
CA VAL A 1197 -9.57 12.13 -51.80
C VAL A 1197 -8.71 13.08 -52.62
N VAL A 1198 -7.65 13.62 -52.03
CA VAL A 1198 -6.75 14.58 -52.69
C VAL A 1198 -5.72 13.81 -53.51
N LYS A 1199 -5.90 13.76 -54.82
CA LYS A 1199 -4.97 13.07 -55.73
C LYS A 1199 -3.83 14.00 -56.12
N ARG A 1200 -2.59 13.51 -56.04
CA ARG A 1200 -1.36 14.22 -56.44
C ARG A 1200 -0.47 13.35 -57.32
N ARG A 1201 0.18 13.97 -58.30
CA ARG A 1201 1.22 13.32 -59.14
C ARG A 1201 2.60 13.35 -58.49
N THR A 1202 2.90 14.42 -57.75
CA THR A 1202 4.19 14.63 -57.07
C THR A 1202 4.03 14.48 -55.56
N PRO A 1203 5.08 14.01 -54.84
CA PRO A 1203 5.08 13.92 -53.38
C PRO A 1203 4.69 15.24 -52.73
N ALA A 1204 3.81 15.19 -51.74
CA ALA A 1204 3.44 16.37 -50.99
C ALA A 1204 4.61 16.85 -50.11
N PRO A 1205 5.03 18.13 -50.19
CA PRO A 1205 6.06 18.66 -49.29
C PRO A 1205 5.64 18.51 -47.83
N ALA A 1206 6.56 18.13 -46.95
CA ALA A 1206 6.26 17.95 -45.52
C ALA A 1206 5.64 19.20 -44.86
N ALA A 1207 6.06 20.41 -45.29
CA ALA A 1207 5.46 21.67 -44.84
C ALA A 1207 4.01 21.86 -45.31
N TRP A 1208 3.66 21.35 -46.50
CA TRP A 1208 2.27 21.38 -47.01
C TRP A 1208 1.40 20.37 -46.27
N LEU A 1209 1.91 19.16 -46.01
CA LEU A 1209 1.23 18.16 -45.18
C LEU A 1209 0.98 18.66 -43.76
N LYS A 1210 1.98 19.30 -43.12
CA LYS A 1210 1.83 19.91 -41.80
C LYS A 1210 0.77 21.03 -41.78
N ARG A 1211 0.69 21.84 -42.84
CA ARG A 1211 -0.38 22.85 -42.99
C ARG A 1211 -1.75 22.22 -43.23
N LEU A 1212 -1.83 21.13 -44.00
CA LEU A 1212 -3.09 20.41 -44.20
C LEU A 1212 -3.59 19.77 -42.90
N ALA A 1213 -2.70 19.14 -42.13
CA ALA A 1213 -3.03 18.63 -40.79
C ALA A 1213 -3.55 19.75 -39.88
N ALA A 1214 -2.84 20.89 -39.77
CA ALA A 1214 -3.29 22.04 -38.98
C ALA A 1214 -4.65 22.60 -39.45
N ALA A 1215 -4.90 22.70 -40.77
CA ALA A 1215 -6.18 23.15 -41.32
C ALA A 1215 -7.34 22.16 -41.03
N LEU A 1216 -7.01 20.87 -40.87
CA LEU A 1216 -7.95 19.82 -40.49
C LEU A 1216 -8.15 19.74 -38.96
N GLU A 1217 -7.15 20.11 -38.15
CA GLU A 1217 -7.30 20.28 -36.69
C GLU A 1217 -8.33 21.36 -36.37
N GLU A 1218 -8.34 22.46 -37.13
CA GLU A 1218 -9.37 23.49 -37.03
C GLU A 1218 -10.72 23.04 -37.60
N ARG A 1219 -10.73 22.17 -38.62
CA ARG A 1219 -11.93 21.75 -39.37
C ARG A 1219 -11.88 20.26 -39.73
N PRO A 1220 -12.32 19.37 -38.82
CA PRO A 1220 -12.25 17.93 -39.02
C PRO A 1220 -12.96 17.46 -40.29
N ALA A 1221 -12.23 16.69 -41.11
CA ALA A 1221 -12.74 16.08 -42.34
C ALA A 1221 -11.86 14.91 -42.76
N ASP A 1222 -12.48 13.87 -43.34
CA ASP A 1222 -11.77 12.72 -43.89
C ASP A 1222 -10.96 13.11 -45.14
N VAL A 1223 -9.64 13.24 -45.04
CA VAL A 1223 -8.78 13.54 -46.20
C VAL A 1223 -7.75 12.44 -46.43
N ILE A 1224 -7.80 11.81 -47.61
CA ILE A 1224 -6.77 10.86 -48.06
C ILE A 1224 -5.98 11.51 -49.19
N VAL A 1225 -4.68 11.68 -49.03
CA VAL A 1225 -3.79 12.16 -50.10
C VAL A 1225 -3.24 10.97 -50.88
N LEU A 1226 -3.85 10.65 -52.02
CA LEU A 1226 -3.34 9.61 -52.92
C LEU A 1226 -2.22 10.19 -53.79
N GLN A 1227 -0.98 9.79 -53.52
CA GLN A 1227 0.14 10.02 -54.43
C GLN A 1227 0.25 8.83 -55.38
N THR A 1228 0.10 9.08 -56.67
CA THR A 1228 0.15 8.02 -57.69
C THR A 1228 0.91 8.48 -58.93
N GLU A 1229 1.84 7.65 -59.39
CA GLU A 1229 2.41 7.77 -60.74
C GLU A 1229 1.45 7.25 -61.80
N ALA A 1230 0.49 6.39 -61.41
CA ALA A 1230 -0.45 5.78 -62.33
C ALA A 1230 -1.47 6.80 -62.84
N ALA A 1231 -1.78 6.68 -64.13
CA ALA A 1231 -2.76 7.50 -64.81
C ALA A 1231 -4.21 7.07 -64.49
N LEU A 1232 -4.56 6.97 -63.21
CA LEU A 1232 -5.95 6.83 -62.75
C LEU A 1232 -6.76 8.01 -63.36
N TRP A 1233 -7.70 7.67 -64.24
CA TRP A 1233 -8.48 8.59 -65.12
C TRP A 1233 -7.81 9.19 -66.37
N ASN A 1234 -6.71 8.62 -66.84
CA ASN A 1234 -6.13 8.73 -68.20
C ASN A 1234 -6.16 10.08 -68.96
N SER A 1235 -4.99 10.71 -69.08
CA SER A 1235 -4.56 11.34 -70.33
C SER A 1235 -3.05 11.15 -70.53
N PRO A 1236 -2.58 10.79 -71.74
CA PRO A 1236 -1.29 10.13 -71.91
C PRO A 1236 -0.10 11.09 -71.95
N ARG A 1237 1.03 10.64 -71.39
CA ARG A 1237 2.32 10.71 -72.08
C ARG A 1237 2.71 9.30 -72.49
N ALA A 1238 3.19 9.14 -73.72
CA ALA A 1238 3.48 7.83 -74.28
C ALA A 1238 4.73 7.20 -73.65
N GLY A 1239 4.63 5.93 -73.25
CA GLY A 1239 5.78 5.03 -73.26
C GLY A 1239 6.21 4.34 -71.96
N GLU A 1240 5.63 4.64 -70.79
CA GLU A 1240 6.11 4.10 -69.51
C GLU A 1240 5.01 3.41 -68.68
N GLU A 1241 5.29 2.20 -68.20
CA GLU A 1241 4.49 1.49 -67.19
C GLU A 1241 4.85 2.03 -65.80
N SER A 1242 3.88 2.64 -65.10
CA SER A 1242 4.08 3.21 -63.75
C SER A 1242 4.26 2.12 -62.68
N LYS A 1243 5.21 2.31 -61.77
CA LYS A 1243 5.46 1.40 -60.62
C LYS A 1243 5.45 2.15 -59.30
N GLY A 1244 4.26 2.28 -58.70
CA GLY A 1244 4.12 2.68 -57.30
C GLY A 1244 2.91 3.57 -57.03
N GLU A 1245 2.15 3.19 -56.02
CA GLU A 1245 1.13 4.03 -55.39
C GLU A 1245 1.55 4.23 -53.92
N TYR A 1246 1.46 5.47 -53.43
CA TYR A 1246 1.79 5.83 -52.06
C TYR A 1246 0.62 6.60 -51.46
N ILE A 1247 0.09 6.09 -50.35
CA ILE A 1247 -1.04 6.71 -49.65
C ILE A 1247 -0.46 7.55 -48.51
N VAL A 1248 -0.60 8.87 -48.59
CA VAL A 1248 -0.25 9.80 -47.51
C VAL A 1248 -1.55 10.27 -46.88
N ARG A 1249 -1.67 10.23 -45.55
CA ARG A 1249 -2.89 10.68 -44.85
C ARG A 1249 -2.52 11.84 -43.92
N PRO A 1250 -3.07 13.05 -44.09
CA PRO A 1250 -3.01 14.07 -43.05
C PRO A 1250 -3.79 13.60 -41.82
N GLU A 1251 -3.32 13.98 -40.65
CA GLU A 1251 -3.97 13.66 -39.38
C GLU A 1251 -5.09 14.67 -39.10
N VAL A 1252 -6.35 14.28 -39.35
CA VAL A 1252 -7.52 14.41 -38.44
C VAL A 1252 -8.55 13.37 -38.90
N ALA A 1253 -9.25 12.77 -37.93
CA ALA A 1253 -10.06 11.57 -38.14
C ALA A 1253 -11.57 11.85 -38.19
N ASP A 1254 -12.24 11.19 -39.14
CA ASP A 1254 -13.47 10.47 -38.83
C ASP A 1254 -13.22 8.95 -38.94
N HIS A 1255 -13.84 8.17 -38.06
CA HIS A 1255 -13.55 6.75 -37.73
C HIS A 1255 -14.06 5.74 -38.78
N LEU A 1256 -14.14 6.18 -40.03
CA LEU A 1256 -14.84 5.47 -41.11
C LEU A 1256 -14.05 5.44 -42.44
N LEU A 1257 -12.87 6.07 -42.46
CA LEU A 1257 -11.80 5.81 -43.43
C LEU A 1257 -10.61 5.11 -42.76
N PRO A 1258 -9.71 4.47 -43.53
CA PRO A 1258 -8.63 3.69 -42.92
C PRO A 1258 -7.62 4.62 -42.23
N GLU A 1259 -7.18 4.22 -41.05
CA GLU A 1259 -6.18 4.93 -40.25
C GLU A 1259 -4.74 4.61 -40.67
N PRO A 1260 -3.75 5.48 -40.37
CA PRO A 1260 -2.35 5.21 -40.71
C PRO A 1260 -1.93 3.83 -40.19
N GLY A 1261 -1.53 2.92 -41.09
CA GLY A 1261 -1.18 1.54 -40.79
C GLY A 1261 -2.30 0.49 -40.98
N GLU A 1262 -3.50 0.89 -41.40
CA GLU A 1262 -4.54 -0.03 -41.89
C GLU A 1262 -4.46 -0.23 -43.42
N ASP A 1263 -4.70 -1.48 -43.84
CA ASP A 1263 -4.73 -1.87 -45.25
C ASP A 1263 -5.89 -1.19 -46.00
N LEU A 1264 -5.54 -0.61 -47.14
CA LEU A 1264 -6.47 0.06 -48.05
C LEU A 1264 -6.46 -0.63 -49.42
N MET A 1265 -7.63 -1.10 -49.85
CA MET A 1265 -7.86 -1.62 -51.19
C MET A 1265 -8.42 -0.51 -52.08
N LEU A 1266 -7.73 -0.20 -53.18
CA LEU A 1266 -8.23 0.67 -54.23
C LEU A 1266 -8.84 -0.17 -55.36
N VAL A 1267 -10.06 0.16 -55.78
CA VAL A 1267 -10.76 -0.51 -56.89
C VAL A 1267 -11.21 0.53 -57.91
N GLU A 1268 -10.61 0.51 -59.10
CA GLU A 1268 -10.97 1.40 -60.21
C GLU A 1268 -12.04 0.75 -61.10
N LEU A 1269 -13.18 1.43 -61.29
CA LEU A 1269 -14.18 1.02 -62.26
C LEU A 1269 -13.91 1.65 -63.63
N ARG A 1270 -13.68 0.80 -64.64
CA ARG A 1270 -13.42 1.24 -66.03
C ARG A 1270 -14.72 1.57 -66.75
N SER A 1271 -14.70 2.65 -67.55
CA SER A 1271 -15.81 2.97 -68.46
C SER A 1271 -15.88 1.96 -69.61
N ALA A 1272 -17.06 1.74 -70.18
CA ALA A 1272 -17.27 0.83 -71.32
C ALA A 1272 -16.72 1.36 -72.67
N ALA A 1273 -15.90 2.42 -72.67
CA ALA A 1273 -15.35 3.10 -73.85
C ALA A 1273 -13.80 3.10 -73.89
N CYS A 1274 -13.15 2.10 -73.27
CA CYS A 1274 -11.72 1.82 -73.38
C CYS A 1274 -11.49 0.31 -73.55
#